data_AF-A0A258WY03-F1
#
_entry.id   AF-A0A258WY03-F1
#
_cell.length_a   1.000
_cell.length_b   1.000
_cell.length_c   1.000
_cell.angle_alpha   90.00
_cell.angle_beta   90.00
_cell.angle_gamma   90.00
#
_symmetry.space_group_name_H-M   'P 1'
#
loop_
_entity.id
_entity.type
_entity.pdbx_description
1 polymer ?
#
loop_
_entity_poly.entity_id
_entity_poly.type
_entity_poly.pdbx_seq_one_letter_code
_entity_poly.pdbx_strand_id
1 'polypeptide(L)'
;MLKYLTRGVLLFIFCYLNTDLFGSESPSIFLSDSPDIKTISPRNLQRTTSLSNIKIIVPEEQKWKDLTNELQGFIRQKTGKNPEIRFPDPAKFVTGWSGNTIILGNLGNNKQMARLYGLRLSYADAIYPGKGGYQLLSIIDPFGLGGNTILISSSDIEGAKLGLDRLKTLLQSGDNARIPWLFESKLPKETISYFRPTIKSVDEMLSKMKPVVNSELTVDALLNVLAGIKLYGEYFQLTANPEYGEVYADLLKGFAQFVNKHPSEAIYQLNERKNMWIQGEKIFQNWTVLEASPFFSDSDRTQILSALLLVCKANYMDNYLVKTPESGPRWNHEIFPALSLVGSCQYFEKYYSLPEIVQWKNRGERIFSGNTSYISLDEGSDYLAHLPVANIDYAMLSGDLKFINLSLRPSADLHSMMIDNLGTLSGGGDTYPFGMSSAYSWGHSQLLNAASWYYNEPVYNFLLERTRTGPFTGQKMPDLIYPIHRYIVNLKNPVQPDGNLYPKVQAQEIEKGVYDDLINQMDNNVPEFQKDPDNEDQQSKKQDRINVDQNDSFHKLTFRSGFGLNDNYLILDGFSAGKHGHQDGNAILNFSSKGRLFLNDRDYIQNTPEYHSGLVIVKGGKQSKKPPLVKLDWLADLDGTGISSSIVPDYNGADWKRTIISPEGKFFIIFDDLNFIEAGRFLLKNHWQSLGSPKIEKNRFLVEQKGISMQLQSLSAADLRLKDIYGHFIKYWKTVYPYPYADHETVLTEVINEKEYMKGDQTGFINVLSSHSSDAEFVHSANIGKNAFEIISGNQKWLAVKDELNSKVFSSNGKFNLIGDNVIIAASVTKIRIGNQELNFKDAVFFKWDRKSGEWKAFDLLKDKIKYKQSGETLRQSAIDSGKIEWKADLQSQILKQIISVPDVKPLISQNQIKSLPVKSSDRIYSMKEQVSSSFSADLNGDNIADILLGGINGNVNAIDSKGNKLWEFSAKGRVNEVSFQYAGNKALIFIATENWYVHTLDINGKELWNYKFPDDQPHREYKGNLIGITNVRIAHKNGKDQQPVIMVGTQYRYIYELDLDGKLKNEKVLYYYGIEDMEYADLDADGKEEGVFALEYYYYTLIKNNELITGKTGGPGWKVAHVLNKGSETVKPTVLLGTKQSEVRMIGFDKKIKEYWTSNVGGEVNDIRHGDFNNDGKLDILVGTEGFQFYVLDDKGNTIFRKTLNDRVLKVEGYQIKNKSHYIAATAQGRLFKFSNIESAEESFQFPDEISNIFNEKDSSNPLIILRNGDVYRLQ
;
A
#
# COMPACT_ATOMS: atom_id res chain seq x y z
N MET A 1 53.18 -6.82 -25.32
CA MET A 1 54.34 -7.59 -25.81
C MET A 1 55.41 -7.54 -24.74
N LEU A 2 55.71 -8.72 -24.17
CA LEU A 2 56.88 -9.11 -23.38
C LEU A 2 57.09 -8.66 -21.91
N LYS A 3 57.29 -9.72 -21.08
CA LYS A 3 57.88 -9.86 -19.72
C LYS A 3 56.87 -9.83 -18.56
N TYR A 4 56.60 -10.88 -17.77
CA TYR A 4 57.04 -12.29 -17.58
C TYR A 4 55.88 -12.98 -16.80
N LEU A 5 55.29 -14.14 -17.15
CA LEU A 5 55.76 -15.54 -17.20
C LEU A 5 56.20 -16.17 -15.87
N THR A 6 55.31 -17.00 -15.28
CA THR A 6 55.51 -18.33 -14.66
C THR A 6 54.16 -18.70 -14.02
N ARG A 7 53.44 -19.80 -14.29
CA ARG A 7 53.81 -21.19 -14.54
C ARG A 7 52.66 -21.90 -15.26
N GLY A 8 53.00 -22.80 -16.16
CA GLY A 8 52.13 -23.86 -16.63
C GLY A 8 52.95 -25.10 -16.96
N VAL A 9 52.31 -26.26 -16.76
CA VAL A 9 52.41 -27.53 -17.52
C VAL A 9 53.03 -28.76 -16.81
N LEU A 10 52.31 -29.88 -17.03
CA LEU A 10 52.48 -31.33 -16.75
C LEU A 10 51.83 -31.83 -15.45
N LEU A 11 50.69 -32.54 -15.41
CA LEU A 11 49.91 -33.37 -16.36
C LEU A 11 50.66 -34.56 -16.98
N PHE A 12 50.60 -35.72 -16.31
CA PHE A 12 49.90 -36.95 -16.74
C PHE A 12 50.50 -38.19 -16.06
N ILE A 13 49.60 -39.08 -15.60
CA ILE A 13 49.52 -40.55 -15.78
C ILE A 13 48.60 -41.05 -14.61
N PHE A 14 47.54 -41.87 -14.70
CA PHE A 14 47.13 -43.00 -15.55
C PHE A 14 45.58 -43.12 -15.54
N CYS A 15 45.03 -43.79 -16.55
CA CYS A 15 43.62 -44.06 -16.80
C CYS A 15 42.99 -45.24 -16.00
N TYR A 16 41.66 -45.27 -16.05
CA TYR A 16 40.69 -46.40 -16.00
C TYR A 16 40.05 -46.82 -14.67
N LEU A 17 38.71 -46.98 -14.78
CA LEU A 17 37.68 -47.55 -13.89
C LEU A 17 37.06 -46.60 -12.86
N ASN A 18 35.86 -46.09 -13.17
CA ASN A 18 34.68 -46.23 -12.31
C ASN A 18 33.39 -45.86 -13.05
N THR A 19 32.51 -46.86 -13.15
CA THR A 19 31.07 -46.73 -13.32
C THR A 19 30.41 -46.60 -11.93
N ASP A 20 29.26 -45.92 -11.93
CA ASP A 20 28.15 -46.00 -10.97
C ASP A 20 28.08 -45.13 -9.70
N LEU A 21 26.87 -44.58 -9.58
CA LEU A 21 26.12 -44.11 -8.41
C LEU A 21 26.37 -42.68 -7.90
N PHE A 22 25.67 -41.76 -8.56
CA PHE A 22 25.20 -40.50 -7.96
C PHE A 22 24.19 -40.80 -6.84
N GLY A 23 24.66 -40.77 -5.61
CA GLY A 23 23.86 -40.70 -4.39
C GLY A 23 23.78 -39.27 -3.88
N SER A 24 22.56 -38.84 -3.57
CA SER A 24 22.24 -37.65 -2.80
C SER A 24 22.83 -37.74 -1.39
N GLU A 25 23.73 -36.84 -1.02
CA GLU A 25 23.98 -36.53 0.38
C GLU A 25 24.13 -35.01 0.56
N SER A 26 23.30 -34.50 1.47
CA SER A 26 23.34 -33.19 2.10
C SER A 26 24.78 -32.75 2.46
N PRO A 27 25.11 -31.46 2.46
CA PRO A 27 26.21 -30.99 3.29
C PRO A 27 25.71 -30.90 4.75
N SER A 28 25.49 -32.05 5.38
CA SER A 28 25.57 -32.16 6.84
C SER A 28 27.04 -32.19 7.22
N ILE A 29 27.67 -31.01 7.25
CA ILE A 29 28.89 -30.83 8.02
C ILE A 29 28.44 -30.31 9.39
N PHE A 30 28.03 -31.25 10.25
CA PHE A 30 28.08 -31.03 11.68
C PHE A 30 29.56 -31.01 12.07
N LEU A 31 30.13 -29.82 12.16
CA LEU A 31 31.32 -29.61 12.98
C LEU A 31 30.85 -29.61 14.44
N SER A 32 31.00 -30.76 15.08
CA SER A 32 31.01 -30.90 16.53
C SER A 32 32.25 -30.18 17.08
N ASP A 33 32.00 -28.98 17.61
CA ASP A 33 32.69 -28.27 18.69
C ASP A 33 32.43 -26.77 18.44
N SER A 34 31.47 -26.15 19.14
CA SER A 34 31.19 -24.72 18.94
C SER A 34 31.98 -23.89 19.97
N PRO A 35 33.03 -23.15 19.54
CA PRO A 35 33.67 -22.09 20.32
C PRO A 35 32.86 -20.77 20.33
N ASP A 36 31.57 -20.77 19.98
CA ASP A 36 30.83 -19.53 19.65
C ASP A 36 30.31 -18.71 20.85
N ILE A 37 30.37 -19.21 22.07
CA ILE A 37 29.88 -18.46 23.25
C ILE A 37 31.02 -17.66 23.86
N LYS A 38 31.05 -16.36 23.60
CA LYS A 38 32.01 -15.44 24.20
C LYS A 38 31.54 -15.03 25.60
N THR A 39 32.31 -15.38 26.62
CA THR A 39 32.05 -14.93 27.99
C THR A 39 32.48 -13.47 28.15
N ILE A 40 31.57 -12.59 28.56
CA ILE A 40 31.84 -11.17 28.77
C ILE A 40 31.75 -10.86 30.26
N SER A 41 32.84 -10.42 30.88
CA SER A 41 32.82 -9.98 32.27
C SER A 41 31.93 -8.73 32.42
N PRO A 42 30.96 -8.70 33.36
CA PRO A 42 30.09 -7.55 33.53
C PRO A 42 30.88 -6.29 33.92
N ARG A 43 30.47 -5.11 33.43
CA ARG A 43 31.12 -3.85 33.80
C ARG A 43 30.91 -3.54 35.30
N ASN A 44 31.82 -2.81 35.91
CA ASN A 44 31.60 -2.34 37.28
C ASN A 44 30.54 -1.22 37.31
N LEU A 45 29.48 -1.40 38.09
CA LEU A 45 28.38 -0.42 38.19
C LEU A 45 28.56 0.46 39.41
N GLN A 46 28.88 1.73 39.20
CA GLN A 46 28.96 2.73 40.27
C GLN A 46 27.55 3.12 40.74
N ARG A 47 26.94 2.31 41.61
CA ARG A 47 25.59 2.54 42.19
C ARG A 47 25.53 3.67 43.23
N THR A 48 26.54 4.54 43.28
CA THR A 48 26.53 5.75 44.09
C THR A 48 27.15 6.91 43.29
N THR A 49 26.57 8.10 43.43
CA THR A 49 26.95 9.31 42.70
C THR A 49 27.47 10.34 43.69
N SER A 50 28.74 10.74 43.57
CA SER A 50 29.32 11.80 44.43
C SER A 50 28.77 13.19 44.08
N LEU A 51 28.44 13.97 45.12
CA LEU A 51 28.00 15.35 45.00
C LEU A 51 29.15 16.37 44.86
N SER A 52 30.40 15.99 45.15
CA SER A 52 31.49 16.94 45.37
C SER A 52 31.90 17.77 44.15
N ASN A 53 31.58 17.34 42.93
CA ASN A 53 31.83 18.11 41.69
C ASN A 53 30.64 17.98 40.73
N ILE A 54 29.42 17.87 41.27
CA ILE A 54 28.22 17.64 40.47
C ILE A 54 27.79 18.92 39.75
N LYS A 55 27.34 18.78 38.50
CA LYS A 55 26.75 19.87 37.70
C LYS A 55 25.24 19.76 37.70
N ILE A 56 24.54 20.89 37.61
CA ILE A 56 23.07 20.94 37.48
C ILE A 56 22.73 21.57 36.13
N ILE A 57 22.05 20.83 35.27
CA ILE A 57 21.55 21.30 33.98
C ILE A 57 20.04 21.52 34.09
N VAL A 58 19.61 22.76 33.85
CA VAL A 58 18.22 23.20 34.04
C VAL A 58 17.71 23.88 32.78
N PRO A 59 16.40 23.79 32.44
CA PRO A 59 15.82 24.58 31.37
C PRO A 59 16.07 26.09 31.54
N GLU A 60 16.13 26.82 30.43
CA GLU A 60 16.43 28.27 30.41
C GLU A 60 15.32 29.15 31.03
N GLU A 61 14.10 28.64 31.06
CA GLU A 61 12.94 29.33 31.63
C GLU A 61 13.15 29.68 33.12
N GLN A 62 12.88 30.94 33.50
CA GLN A 62 13.16 31.46 34.85
C GLN A 62 12.54 30.63 35.97
N LYS A 63 11.30 30.14 35.79
CA LYS A 63 10.62 29.34 36.82
C LYS A 63 11.36 28.03 37.12
N TRP A 64 12.02 27.43 36.13
CA TRP A 64 12.82 26.22 36.33
C TRP A 64 14.15 26.52 37.03
N LYS A 65 14.78 27.65 36.69
CA LYS A 65 15.97 28.14 37.37
C LYS A 65 15.73 28.36 38.86
N ASP A 66 14.59 28.96 39.21
CA ASP A 66 14.23 29.23 40.60
C ASP A 66 14.17 27.96 41.46
N LEU A 67 13.68 26.84 40.91
CA LEU A 67 13.69 25.54 41.58
C LEU A 67 15.10 25.07 41.94
N THR A 68 16.10 25.36 41.09
CA THR A 68 17.47 24.85 41.29
C THR A 68 18.29 25.63 42.31
N ASN A 69 17.92 26.88 42.61
CA ASN A 69 18.60 27.69 43.63
C ASN A 69 18.55 27.02 45.01
N GLU A 70 17.40 26.42 45.35
CA GLU A 70 17.23 25.70 46.62
C GLU A 70 18.06 24.41 46.66
N LEU A 71 18.10 23.65 45.56
CA LEU A 71 18.91 22.43 45.46
C LEU A 71 20.41 22.73 45.55
N GLN A 72 20.87 23.78 44.87
CA GLN A 72 22.27 24.23 44.95
C GLN A 72 22.64 24.59 46.40
N GLY A 73 21.76 25.34 47.09
CA GLY A 73 21.93 25.67 48.51
C GLY A 73 22.03 24.42 49.39
N PHE A 74 21.17 23.43 49.15
CA PHE A 74 21.16 22.16 49.89
C PHE A 74 22.44 21.34 49.66
N ILE A 75 22.92 21.23 48.41
CA ILE A 75 24.17 20.54 48.09
C ILE A 75 25.37 21.27 48.71
N ARG A 76 25.37 22.61 48.72
CA ARG A 76 26.40 23.42 49.38
C ARG A 76 26.45 23.16 50.87
N GLN A 77 25.31 23.06 51.55
CA GLN A 77 25.26 22.73 52.98
C GLN A 77 25.83 21.34 53.27
N LYS A 78 25.57 20.34 52.41
CA LYS A 78 26.05 18.96 52.60
C LYS A 78 27.52 18.74 52.22
N THR A 79 28.05 19.46 51.23
CA THR A 79 29.39 19.19 50.66
C THR A 79 30.41 20.30 50.88
N GLY A 80 29.98 21.48 51.34
CA GLY A 80 30.81 22.69 51.40
C GLY A 80 31.11 23.32 50.03
N LYS A 81 30.68 22.71 48.92
CA LYS A 81 30.94 23.18 47.56
C LYS A 81 29.67 23.63 46.87
N ASN A 82 29.77 24.68 46.05
CA ASN A 82 28.64 25.18 45.27
C ASN A 82 28.61 24.47 43.91
N PRO A 83 27.62 23.61 43.61
CA PRO A 83 27.53 22.97 42.30
C PRO A 83 27.25 24.00 41.22
N GLU A 84 27.83 23.80 40.05
CA GLU A 84 27.64 24.71 38.91
C GLU A 84 26.26 24.49 38.27
N ILE A 85 25.46 25.55 38.14
CA ILE A 85 24.21 25.55 37.38
C ILE A 85 24.51 26.01 35.96
N ARG A 86 24.15 25.21 34.96
CA ARG A 86 24.26 25.54 33.54
C ARG A 86 22.94 25.32 32.81
N PHE A 87 22.82 25.96 31.67
CA PHE A 87 21.78 25.66 30.69
C PHE A 87 22.21 24.52 29.77
N PRO A 88 21.27 23.87 29.06
CA PRO A 88 21.57 22.76 28.18
C PRO A 88 22.52 23.21 27.07
N ASP A 89 23.66 22.55 26.94
CA ASP A 89 24.63 22.84 25.87
C ASP A 89 24.29 22.01 24.63
N PRO A 90 23.91 22.63 23.48
CA PRO A 90 23.59 21.90 22.26
C PRO A 90 24.74 21.02 21.75
N ALA A 91 26.01 21.38 21.99
CA ALA A 91 27.14 20.56 21.58
C ALA A 91 27.16 19.21 22.33
N LYS A 92 26.65 19.18 23.57
CA LYS A 92 26.55 17.96 24.39
C LYS A 92 25.48 17.00 23.90
N PHE A 93 24.56 17.45 23.05
CA PHE A 93 23.68 16.55 22.31
C PHE A 93 24.50 15.59 21.44
N VAL A 94 25.52 16.10 20.74
CA VAL A 94 26.36 15.31 19.83
C VAL A 94 27.41 14.53 20.61
N THR A 95 28.20 15.22 21.44
CA THR A 95 29.41 14.63 22.05
C THR A 95 29.14 13.80 23.30
N GLY A 96 27.93 13.88 23.86
CA GLY A 96 27.69 13.45 25.25
C GLY A 96 28.47 14.30 26.26
N TRP A 97 28.45 13.88 27.52
CA TRP A 97 29.15 14.54 28.63
C TRP A 97 29.75 13.55 29.61
N SER A 98 30.77 14.02 30.34
CA SER A 98 31.42 13.30 31.44
C SER A 98 31.21 14.01 32.78
N GLY A 99 31.43 13.26 33.86
CA GLY A 99 31.27 13.72 35.24
C GLY A 99 29.84 13.66 35.74
N ASN A 100 29.69 13.66 37.06
CA ASN A 100 28.38 13.55 37.70
C ASN A 100 27.51 14.77 37.37
N THR A 101 26.28 14.52 36.91
CA THR A 101 25.38 15.58 36.42
C THR A 101 23.94 15.34 36.88
N ILE A 102 23.24 16.37 37.35
CA ILE A 102 21.79 16.38 37.57
C ILE A 102 21.16 17.10 36.38
N ILE A 103 20.13 16.52 35.75
CA ILE A 103 19.40 17.14 34.64
C ILE A 103 17.92 17.19 35.00
N LEU A 104 17.33 18.38 34.86
CA LEU A 104 15.91 18.63 35.08
C LEU A 104 15.19 18.91 33.75
N GLY A 105 13.91 18.55 33.66
CA GLY A 105 13.03 18.91 32.55
C GLY A 105 12.64 17.73 31.67
N ASN A 106 12.39 18.02 30.38
CA ASN A 106 11.91 17.06 29.39
C ASN A 106 12.44 17.38 27.98
N LEU A 107 12.01 16.59 27.00
CA LEU A 107 12.31 16.75 25.58
C LEU A 107 12.13 18.19 25.07
N GLY A 108 11.04 18.85 25.48
CA GLY A 108 10.63 20.14 24.94
C GLY A 108 11.45 21.34 25.43
N ASN A 109 12.07 21.24 26.62
CA ASN A 109 12.72 22.38 27.27
C ASN A 109 14.18 22.14 27.69
N ASN A 110 14.73 20.94 27.46
CA ASN A 110 16.13 20.64 27.77
C ASN A 110 16.77 19.77 26.68
N LYS A 111 17.67 20.34 25.86
CA LYS A 111 18.32 19.60 24.75
C LYS A 111 19.22 18.45 25.21
N GLN A 112 19.83 18.50 26.39
CA GLN A 112 20.56 17.34 26.93
C GLN A 112 19.59 16.24 27.36
N MET A 113 18.41 16.59 27.88
CA MET A 113 17.34 15.61 28.11
C MET A 113 16.83 15.02 26.80
N ALA A 114 16.72 15.82 25.74
CA ALA A 114 16.32 15.33 24.41
C ALA A 114 17.30 14.28 23.85
N ARG A 115 18.61 14.41 24.10
CA ARG A 115 19.59 13.37 23.74
C ARG A 115 19.31 12.05 24.47
N LEU A 116 19.02 12.11 25.76
CA LEU A 116 18.66 10.91 26.55
C LEU A 116 17.30 10.33 26.13
N TYR A 117 16.36 11.19 25.72
CA TYR A 117 15.08 10.80 25.13
C TYR A 117 15.28 9.98 23.85
N GLY A 118 16.14 10.48 22.95
CA GLY A 118 16.56 9.78 21.74
C GLY A 118 17.17 8.40 21.99
N LEU A 119 18.00 8.32 23.02
CA LEU A 119 18.64 7.07 23.47
C LEU A 119 17.71 6.15 24.27
N ARG A 120 16.44 6.53 24.51
CA ARG A 120 15.50 5.82 25.40
C ARG A 120 16.02 5.60 26.82
N LEU A 121 16.97 6.44 27.25
CA LEU A 121 17.46 6.48 28.64
C LEU A 121 16.59 7.40 29.51
N SER A 122 15.87 8.32 28.87
CA SER A 122 14.74 9.08 29.43
C SER A 122 13.55 8.95 28.48
N TYR A 123 12.36 9.16 29.00
CA TYR A 123 11.12 9.26 28.20
C TYR A 123 10.36 10.55 28.51
N ALA A 124 10.98 11.48 29.24
CA ALA A 124 10.35 12.69 29.68
C ALA A 124 9.96 13.58 28.49
N ASP A 125 8.66 13.77 28.30
CA ASP A 125 8.05 14.64 27.31
C ASP A 125 6.74 15.23 27.88
N ALA A 126 5.85 15.75 27.04
CA ALA A 126 4.60 16.33 27.52
C ALA A 126 3.58 15.28 28.01
N ILE A 127 3.74 14.00 27.66
CA ILE A 127 2.86 12.88 28.04
C ILE A 127 3.39 12.12 29.26
N TYR A 128 4.70 11.85 29.31
CA TYR A 128 5.35 11.12 30.39
C TYR A 128 6.36 12.03 31.13
N PRO A 129 6.43 12.02 32.48
CA PRO A 129 5.65 11.25 33.44
C PRO A 129 4.18 11.69 33.62
N GLY A 130 3.73 12.73 32.92
CA GLY A 130 2.39 13.28 33.00
C GLY A 130 2.28 14.44 34.00
N LYS A 131 1.12 15.11 33.99
CA LYS A 131 0.86 16.30 34.80
C LYS A 131 1.07 16.03 36.30
N GLY A 132 1.94 16.80 36.94
CA GLY A 132 2.31 16.63 38.36
C GLY A 132 3.04 15.32 38.70
N GLY A 133 3.44 14.54 37.70
CA GLY A 133 4.26 13.34 37.85
C GLY A 133 5.76 13.64 37.76
N TYR A 134 6.58 12.76 38.33
CA TYR A 134 8.04 12.83 38.21
C TYR A 134 8.68 11.45 38.10
N GLN A 135 9.88 11.40 37.54
CA GLN A 135 10.77 10.25 37.64
C GLN A 135 12.15 10.70 38.13
N LEU A 136 12.66 10.00 39.14
CA LEU A 136 14.02 10.10 39.66
C LEU A 136 14.81 8.86 39.22
N LEU A 137 15.74 9.07 38.29
CA LEU A 137 16.48 7.97 37.67
C LEU A 137 17.99 8.24 37.68
N SER A 138 18.78 7.25 38.11
CA SER A 138 20.23 7.24 37.99
C SER A 138 20.67 6.44 36.75
N ILE A 139 21.24 7.13 35.77
CA ILE A 139 21.86 6.51 34.61
C ILE A 139 23.37 6.44 34.84
N ILE A 140 23.91 5.22 34.92
CA ILE A 140 25.32 4.98 35.18
C ILE A 140 26.11 5.08 33.88
N ASP A 141 26.95 6.10 33.80
CA ASP A 141 27.87 6.38 32.68
C ASP A 141 27.22 6.29 31.28
N PRO A 142 26.17 7.10 30.97
CA PRO A 142 25.35 6.96 29.76
C PRO A 142 26.12 6.97 28.42
N PHE A 143 27.34 7.51 28.42
CA PHE A 143 28.17 7.70 27.22
C PHE A 143 29.50 6.95 27.25
N GLY A 144 29.81 6.20 28.32
CA GLY A 144 31.13 5.56 28.48
C GLY A 144 32.27 6.57 28.71
N LEU A 145 31.96 7.78 29.15
CA LEU A 145 32.92 8.87 29.37
C LEU A 145 33.24 9.10 30.86
N GLY A 146 32.62 8.29 31.73
CA GLY A 146 32.71 8.37 33.18
C GLY A 146 31.71 9.36 33.80
N GLY A 147 31.15 8.98 34.94
CA GLY A 147 30.24 9.79 35.75
C GLY A 147 28.76 9.45 35.56
N ASN A 148 27.98 9.59 36.62
CA ASN A 148 26.55 9.25 36.61
C ASN A 148 25.69 10.47 36.26
N THR A 149 24.59 10.24 35.56
CA THR A 149 23.56 11.25 35.32
C THR A 149 22.32 10.95 36.17
N ILE A 150 21.92 11.92 37.01
CA ILE A 150 20.69 11.88 37.79
C ILE A 150 19.62 12.69 37.05
N LEU A 151 18.51 12.05 36.71
CA LEU A 151 17.39 12.70 36.06
C LEU A 151 16.33 13.09 37.08
N ILE A 152 15.83 14.31 36.96
CA ILE A 152 14.56 14.77 37.52
C ILE A 152 13.66 15.06 36.33
N SER A 153 13.05 14.00 35.84
CA SER A 153 12.18 14.00 34.67
C SER A 153 10.77 14.45 35.07
N SER A 154 10.19 15.40 34.34
CA SER A 154 8.79 15.82 34.55
C SER A 154 8.18 16.42 33.28
N SER A 155 6.87 16.25 33.10
CA SER A 155 6.14 16.87 31.98
C SER A 155 5.83 18.35 32.23
N ASP A 156 5.77 18.75 33.50
CA ASP A 156 5.52 20.13 33.93
C ASP A 156 6.39 20.54 35.12
N ILE A 157 6.24 21.80 35.52
CA ILE A 157 7.00 22.39 36.62
C ILE A 157 6.58 21.87 38.00
N GLU A 158 5.30 21.48 38.17
CA GLU A 158 4.79 20.96 39.44
C GLU A 158 5.38 19.58 39.74
N GLY A 159 5.46 18.72 38.71
CA GLY A 159 6.18 17.46 38.77
C GLY A 159 7.66 17.66 39.08
N ALA A 160 8.31 18.66 38.45
CA ALA A 160 9.72 18.98 38.70
C ALA A 160 9.96 19.32 40.17
N LYS A 161 9.09 20.15 40.76
CA LYS A 161 9.14 20.54 42.18
C LYS A 161 9.01 19.32 43.09
N LEU A 162 8.03 18.45 42.84
CA LEU A 162 7.83 17.23 43.62
C LEU A 162 9.03 16.28 43.55
N GLY A 163 9.61 16.09 42.36
CA GLY A 163 10.82 15.28 42.17
C GLY A 163 12.02 15.87 42.91
N LEU A 164 12.16 17.19 42.88
CA LEU A 164 13.22 17.90 43.60
C LEU A 164 13.08 17.72 45.12
N ASP A 165 11.88 17.90 45.66
CA ASP A 165 11.61 17.75 47.09
C ASP A 165 11.87 16.31 47.54
N ARG A 166 11.47 15.33 46.73
CA ARG A 166 11.80 13.93 46.98
C ARG A 166 13.31 13.67 47.01
N LEU A 167 14.05 14.22 46.06
CA LEU A 167 15.51 14.11 46.03
C LEU A 167 16.14 14.73 47.29
N LYS A 168 15.66 15.91 47.74
CA LYS A 168 16.11 16.53 48.99
C LYS A 168 15.87 15.62 50.19
N THR A 169 14.69 15.00 50.30
CA THR A 169 14.40 14.02 51.38
C THR A 169 15.38 12.86 51.38
N LEU A 170 15.66 12.28 50.21
CA LEU A 170 16.62 11.17 50.09
C LEU A 170 18.04 11.58 50.49
N LEU A 171 18.44 12.81 50.15
CA LEU A 171 19.73 13.36 50.54
C LEU A 171 19.83 13.69 52.04
N GLN A 172 18.71 14.02 52.70
CA GLN A 172 18.66 14.25 54.15
C GLN A 172 18.96 12.94 54.92
N SER A 173 18.36 11.83 54.49
CA SER A 173 18.50 10.50 55.12
C SER A 173 19.77 9.73 54.75
N GLY A 174 20.45 10.11 53.67
CA GLY A 174 21.61 9.39 53.13
C GLY A 174 22.98 9.85 53.63
N ASP A 175 24.00 9.06 53.28
CA ASP A 175 25.41 9.32 53.60
C ASP A 175 25.86 10.72 53.10
N ASN A 176 26.58 11.45 53.94
CA ASN A 176 26.87 12.87 53.71
C ASN A 176 27.82 13.01 52.50
N ALA A 177 27.26 13.38 51.34
CA ALA A 177 27.91 13.68 50.04
C ALA A 177 27.78 12.65 48.90
N ARG A 178 26.91 11.62 49.00
CA ARG A 178 26.63 10.69 47.90
C ARG A 178 25.13 10.44 47.70
N ILE A 179 24.70 10.30 46.44
CA ILE A 179 23.34 9.86 46.05
C ILE A 179 23.40 8.35 45.75
N PRO A 180 22.57 7.49 46.35
CA PRO A 180 22.46 6.08 45.93
C PRO A 180 21.85 5.97 44.52
N TRP A 181 21.94 4.80 43.88
CA TRP A 181 21.25 4.55 42.62
C TRP A 181 19.74 4.76 42.79
N LEU A 182 19.22 5.78 42.12
CA LEU A 182 17.82 6.17 42.16
C LEU A 182 17.04 5.49 41.05
N PHE A 183 15.90 4.93 41.40
CA PHE A 183 14.96 4.32 40.48
C PHE A 183 13.55 4.43 41.07
N GLU A 184 12.93 5.59 40.88
CA GLU A 184 11.61 5.92 41.43
C GLU A 184 10.78 6.69 40.41
N SER A 185 9.49 6.37 40.31
CA SER A 185 8.54 7.14 39.50
C SER A 185 7.27 7.40 40.30
N LYS A 186 6.74 8.62 40.19
CA LYS A 186 5.42 9.00 40.66
C LYS A 186 4.59 9.39 39.44
N LEU A 187 3.63 8.54 39.07
CA LEU A 187 2.80 8.71 37.90
C LEU A 187 1.36 9.05 38.29
N PRO A 188 0.69 9.99 37.60
CA PRO A 188 -0.75 10.20 37.74
C PRO A 188 -1.52 9.01 37.15
N LYS A 189 -2.79 8.86 37.55
CA LYS A 189 -3.66 7.75 37.10
C LYS A 189 -3.76 7.63 35.58
N GLU A 190 -3.81 8.76 34.89
CA GLU A 190 -3.88 8.82 33.43
C GLU A 190 -2.65 8.16 32.78
N THR A 191 -1.45 8.53 33.20
CA THR A 191 -0.21 7.92 32.69
C THR A 191 -0.09 6.45 33.07
N ILE A 192 -0.56 6.04 34.26
CA ILE A 192 -0.58 4.63 34.67
C ILE A 192 -1.47 3.79 33.72
N SER A 193 -2.54 4.37 33.15
CA SER A 193 -3.46 3.64 32.28
C SER A 193 -2.87 3.19 30.94
N TYR A 194 -1.73 3.76 30.51
CA TYR A 194 -1.02 3.33 29.30
C TYR A 194 -0.30 1.99 29.48
N PHE A 195 -0.05 1.56 30.72
CA PHE A 195 0.63 0.30 31.02
C PHE A 195 -0.38 -0.83 31.23
N ARG A 196 -0.03 -2.04 30.78
CA ARG A 196 -0.95 -3.18 30.84
C ARG A 196 -1.06 -3.69 32.28
N PRO A 197 -2.25 -3.77 32.88
CA PRO A 197 -2.41 -4.27 34.24
C PRO A 197 -2.19 -5.79 34.33
N THR A 198 -2.41 -6.52 33.24
CA THR A 198 -2.25 -7.98 33.18
C THR A 198 -0.86 -8.35 32.69
N ILE A 199 -0.14 -9.06 33.54
CA ILE A 199 1.17 -9.65 33.25
C ILE A 199 0.97 -11.03 32.60
N LYS A 200 1.72 -11.32 31.55
CA LYS A 200 1.73 -12.64 30.90
C LYS A 200 2.56 -13.64 31.70
N SER A 201 2.19 -14.92 31.63
CA SER A 201 2.96 -16.01 32.24
C SER A 201 4.33 -16.16 31.57
N VAL A 202 5.40 -15.99 32.35
CA VAL A 202 6.79 -16.18 31.90
C VAL A 202 7.01 -17.64 31.49
N ASP A 203 6.59 -18.60 32.30
CA ASP A 203 6.75 -20.03 32.05
C ASP A 203 6.05 -20.46 30.76
N GLU A 204 4.86 -19.92 30.49
CA GLU A 204 4.12 -20.19 29.25
C GLU A 204 4.88 -19.66 28.02
N MET A 205 5.45 -18.47 28.12
CA MET A 205 6.22 -17.88 27.01
C MET A 205 7.53 -18.66 26.77
N LEU A 206 8.28 -18.96 27.81
CA LEU A 206 9.57 -19.64 27.71
C LEU A 206 9.41 -21.11 27.28
N SER A 207 8.38 -21.82 27.75
CA SER A 207 8.16 -23.24 27.41
C SER A 207 7.87 -23.50 25.92
N LYS A 208 7.40 -22.47 25.20
CA LYS A 208 7.16 -22.50 23.75
C LYS A 208 8.43 -22.35 22.91
N MET A 209 9.53 -21.86 23.48
CA MET A 209 10.81 -21.81 22.77
C MET A 209 11.38 -23.24 22.60
N LYS A 210 11.69 -23.61 21.37
CA LYS A 210 12.27 -24.92 21.00
C LYS A 210 13.42 -24.72 20.03
N PRO A 211 14.52 -25.49 20.11
CA PRO A 211 15.66 -25.38 19.21
C PRO A 211 15.39 -26.10 17.88
N VAL A 212 14.38 -25.65 17.14
CA VAL A 212 13.98 -26.21 15.84
C VAL A 212 14.09 -25.12 14.78
N VAL A 213 14.82 -25.43 13.69
CA VAL A 213 14.97 -24.60 12.50
C VAL A 213 13.85 -24.87 11.48
N ASN A 214 13.67 -24.00 10.48
CA ASN A 214 12.61 -24.07 9.47
C ASN A 214 11.18 -24.17 10.03
N SER A 215 10.88 -23.52 11.17
CA SER A 215 9.55 -23.52 11.77
C SER A 215 9.11 -22.11 12.15
N GLU A 216 8.05 -21.61 11.51
CA GLU A 216 7.49 -20.30 11.83
C GLU A 216 7.01 -20.21 13.29
N LEU A 217 6.47 -21.32 13.83
CA LEU A 217 5.97 -21.38 15.20
C LEU A 217 7.08 -21.17 16.22
N THR A 218 8.26 -21.77 16.01
CA THR A 218 9.39 -21.61 16.95
C THR A 218 10.04 -20.24 16.81
N VAL A 219 10.09 -19.68 15.60
CA VAL A 219 10.50 -18.29 15.35
C VAL A 219 9.57 -17.32 16.07
N ASP A 220 8.25 -17.48 15.93
CA ASP A 220 7.25 -16.63 16.59
C ASP A 220 7.31 -16.73 18.11
N ALA A 221 7.59 -17.92 18.66
CA ALA A 221 7.79 -18.10 20.09
C ALA A 221 8.98 -17.29 20.63
N LEU A 222 10.13 -17.35 19.94
CA LEU A 222 11.33 -16.58 20.29
C LEU A 222 11.08 -15.07 20.18
N LEU A 223 10.44 -14.62 19.09
CA LEU A 223 10.10 -13.22 18.89
C LEU A 223 9.09 -12.70 19.93
N ASN A 224 8.14 -13.52 20.37
CA ASN A 224 7.21 -13.17 21.45
C ASN A 224 7.94 -12.98 22.79
N VAL A 225 8.95 -13.81 23.09
CA VAL A 225 9.83 -13.60 24.27
C VAL A 225 10.59 -12.28 24.17
N LEU A 226 11.22 -12.00 23.02
CA LEU A 226 11.88 -10.72 22.78
C LEU A 226 10.93 -9.52 22.90
N ALA A 227 9.72 -9.62 22.37
CA ALA A 227 8.69 -8.59 22.51
C ALA A 227 8.30 -8.38 23.98
N GLY A 228 8.21 -9.45 24.77
CA GLY A 228 8.01 -9.39 26.22
C GLY A 228 9.16 -8.68 26.94
N ILE A 229 10.42 -9.03 26.65
CA ILE A 229 11.62 -8.39 27.22
C ILE A 229 11.61 -6.88 26.94
N LYS A 230 11.32 -6.47 25.69
CA LYS A 230 11.20 -5.05 25.33
C LYS A 230 10.11 -4.35 26.14
N LEU A 231 8.90 -4.91 26.13
CA LEU A 231 7.72 -4.30 26.73
C LEU A 231 7.86 -4.16 28.25
N TYR A 232 8.15 -5.27 28.95
CA TYR A 232 8.22 -5.27 30.41
C TYR A 232 9.45 -4.55 30.94
N GLY A 233 10.57 -4.57 30.20
CA GLY A 233 11.74 -3.74 30.54
C GLY A 233 11.40 -2.25 30.47
N GLU A 234 10.76 -1.81 29.40
CA GLU A 234 10.34 -0.41 29.25
C GLU A 234 9.31 -0.02 30.33
N TYR A 235 8.32 -0.88 30.60
CA TYR A 235 7.33 -0.65 31.65
C TYR A 235 7.99 -0.54 33.03
N PHE A 236 8.95 -1.41 33.33
CA PHE A 236 9.68 -1.35 34.60
C PHE A 236 10.49 -0.05 34.70
N GLN A 237 11.23 0.33 33.65
CA GLN A 237 11.95 1.60 33.58
C GLN A 237 11.05 2.80 33.84
N LEU A 238 9.85 2.83 33.26
CA LEU A 238 8.94 3.97 33.31
C LEU A 238 8.12 4.05 34.60
N THR A 239 7.80 2.92 35.22
CA THR A 239 6.89 2.88 36.37
C THR A 239 7.61 2.64 37.69
N ALA A 240 8.82 2.09 37.66
CA ALA A 240 9.50 1.51 38.82
C ALA A 240 8.67 0.43 39.55
N ASN A 241 7.68 -0.19 38.89
CA ASN A 241 6.87 -1.26 39.47
C ASN A 241 7.64 -2.59 39.47
N PRO A 242 7.92 -3.18 40.65
CA PRO A 242 8.70 -4.41 40.75
C PRO A 242 8.10 -5.61 40.00
N GLU A 243 6.77 -5.69 39.85
CA GLU A 243 6.12 -6.82 39.16
C GLU A 243 6.53 -6.89 37.67
N TYR A 244 6.62 -5.74 36.99
CA TYR A 244 7.16 -5.71 35.63
C TYR A 244 8.65 -6.05 35.59
N GLY A 245 9.39 -5.65 36.64
CA GLY A 245 10.82 -5.93 36.78
C GLY A 245 11.12 -7.42 36.93
N GLU A 246 10.32 -8.15 37.71
CA GLU A 246 10.41 -9.61 37.87
C GLU A 246 10.21 -10.33 36.54
N VAL A 247 9.13 -10.00 35.82
CA VAL A 247 8.81 -10.59 34.51
C VAL A 247 9.90 -10.30 33.48
N TYR A 248 10.39 -9.06 33.44
CA TYR A 248 11.49 -8.66 32.57
C TYR A 248 12.75 -9.48 32.89
N ALA A 249 13.11 -9.59 34.17
CA ALA A 249 14.31 -10.30 34.60
C ALA A 249 14.22 -11.79 34.25
N ASP A 250 13.09 -12.44 34.50
CA ASP A 250 12.91 -13.87 34.26
C ASP A 250 12.87 -14.20 32.77
N LEU A 251 12.18 -13.39 31.95
CA LEU A 251 12.22 -13.55 30.49
C LEU A 251 13.64 -13.37 29.94
N LEU A 252 14.38 -12.36 30.42
CA LEU A 252 15.74 -12.08 29.93
C LEU A 252 16.72 -13.18 30.35
N LYS A 253 16.60 -13.71 31.58
CA LYS A 253 17.38 -14.87 32.05
C LYS A 253 17.04 -16.13 31.24
N GLY A 254 15.76 -16.42 31.04
CA GLY A 254 15.30 -17.58 30.26
C GLY A 254 15.71 -17.51 28.79
N PHE A 255 15.62 -16.32 28.18
CA PHE A 255 16.14 -16.06 26.85
C PHE A 255 17.66 -16.28 26.79
N ALA A 256 18.41 -15.72 27.74
CA ALA A 256 19.86 -15.88 27.77
C ALA A 256 20.27 -17.35 27.92
N GLN A 257 19.58 -18.10 28.78
CA GLN A 257 19.79 -19.54 28.92
C GLN A 257 19.51 -20.30 27.61
N PHE A 258 18.39 -20.02 26.95
CA PHE A 258 18.03 -20.68 25.69
C PHE A 258 19.04 -20.39 24.58
N VAL A 259 19.35 -19.10 24.35
CA VAL A 259 20.24 -18.66 23.27
C VAL A 259 21.67 -19.15 23.49
N ASN A 260 22.18 -19.09 24.73
CA ASN A 260 23.52 -19.61 25.01
C ASN A 260 23.57 -21.14 24.92
N LYS A 261 22.48 -21.86 25.22
CA LYS A 261 22.45 -23.32 25.12
C LYS A 261 22.32 -23.80 23.67
N HIS A 262 21.65 -23.04 22.81
CA HIS A 262 21.33 -23.39 21.42
C HIS A 262 21.69 -22.25 20.45
N PRO A 263 22.96 -21.83 20.37
CA PRO A 263 23.34 -20.61 19.66
C PRO A 263 23.09 -20.67 18.15
N SER A 264 23.32 -21.82 17.52
CA SER A 264 23.13 -22.00 16.07
C SER A 264 21.66 -21.89 15.69
N GLU A 265 20.78 -22.61 16.40
CA GLU A 265 19.33 -22.61 16.17
C GLU A 265 18.73 -21.24 16.52
N ALA A 266 19.18 -20.60 17.59
CA ALA A 266 18.73 -19.27 17.96
C ALA A 266 19.12 -18.22 16.91
N ILE A 267 20.37 -18.20 16.43
CA ILE A 267 20.80 -17.28 15.36
C ILE A 267 19.96 -17.49 14.09
N TYR A 268 19.72 -18.75 13.72
CA TYR A 268 18.84 -19.06 12.61
C TYR A 268 17.44 -18.48 12.83
N GLN A 269 16.81 -18.77 13.98
CA GLN A 269 15.45 -18.31 14.30
C GLN A 269 15.32 -16.79 14.31
N LEU A 270 16.35 -16.09 14.80
CA LEU A 270 16.42 -14.63 14.77
C LEU A 270 16.43 -14.11 13.31
N ASN A 271 17.16 -14.78 12.41
CA ASN A 271 17.31 -14.39 11.00
C ASN A 271 16.12 -14.76 10.09
N GLU A 272 15.32 -15.78 10.41
CA GLU A 272 14.27 -16.29 9.52
C GLU A 272 13.19 -15.28 9.16
N ARG A 273 12.75 -14.47 10.12
CA ARG A 273 11.82 -13.35 9.85
C ARG A 273 12.54 -12.05 9.50
N LYS A 274 13.79 -12.16 9.02
CA LYS A 274 14.59 -11.06 8.45
C LYS A 274 14.67 -9.87 9.42
N ASN A 275 15.22 -10.11 10.62
CA ASN A 275 15.64 -9.25 11.76
C ASN A 275 14.92 -7.92 12.09
N MET A 276 14.09 -7.33 11.23
CA MET A 276 13.39 -6.06 11.43
C MET A 276 12.50 -6.06 12.68
N TRP A 277 12.04 -7.23 13.12
CA TRP A 277 11.15 -7.40 14.27
C TRP A 277 11.91 -7.56 15.60
N ILE A 278 13.23 -7.76 15.56
CA ILE A 278 14.06 -7.89 16.76
C ILE A 278 14.07 -6.57 17.52
N GLN A 279 14.25 -5.44 16.82
CA GLN A 279 14.38 -4.10 17.41
C GLN A 279 15.40 -4.10 18.56
N GLY A 280 16.60 -4.57 18.25
CA GLY A 280 17.68 -4.78 19.21
C GLY A 280 18.05 -3.50 19.95
N GLU A 281 17.94 -2.33 19.31
CA GLU A 281 18.18 -1.04 19.95
C GLU A 281 17.35 -0.88 21.24
N LYS A 282 16.07 -1.27 21.25
CA LYS A 282 15.19 -1.13 22.42
C LYS A 282 15.59 -2.07 23.57
N ILE A 283 15.98 -3.30 23.25
CA ILE A 283 16.44 -4.29 24.25
C ILE A 283 17.68 -3.76 24.97
N PHE A 284 18.64 -3.25 24.21
CA PHE A 284 19.89 -2.76 24.74
C PHE A 284 19.76 -1.43 25.48
N GLN A 285 18.83 -0.56 25.06
CA GLN A 285 18.50 0.68 25.75
C GLN A 285 17.90 0.38 27.14
N ASN A 286 16.94 -0.55 27.24
CA ASN A 286 16.42 -1.04 28.52
C ASN A 286 17.54 -1.63 29.40
N TRP A 287 18.37 -2.51 28.83
CA TRP A 287 19.50 -3.11 29.55
C TRP A 287 20.45 -2.05 30.11
N THR A 288 20.77 -1.00 29.34
CA THR A 288 21.68 0.08 29.77
C THR A 288 21.25 0.75 31.07
N VAL A 289 19.94 0.90 31.29
CA VAL A 289 19.37 1.48 32.52
C VAL A 289 19.19 0.43 33.61
N LEU A 290 18.64 -0.74 33.24
CA LEU A 290 18.17 -1.76 34.19
C LEU A 290 19.25 -2.76 34.64
N GLU A 291 20.42 -2.77 34.00
CA GLU A 291 21.57 -3.59 34.39
C GLU A 291 21.98 -3.34 35.85
N ALA A 292 21.76 -2.12 36.37
CA ALA A 292 22.05 -1.75 37.74
C ALA A 292 21.03 -2.27 38.78
N SER A 293 19.88 -2.77 38.32
CA SER A 293 18.83 -3.28 39.19
C SER A 293 19.31 -4.45 40.05
N PRO A 294 18.67 -4.68 41.22
CA PRO A 294 19.04 -5.78 42.11
C PRO A 294 18.62 -7.17 41.60
N PHE A 295 17.89 -7.26 40.48
CA PHE A 295 17.39 -8.52 39.94
C PHE A 295 18.47 -9.41 39.30
N PHE A 296 19.64 -8.84 39.01
CA PHE A 296 20.70 -9.53 38.29
C PHE A 296 21.97 -9.67 39.13
N SER A 297 22.40 -10.90 39.35
CA SER A 297 23.75 -11.21 39.84
C SER A 297 24.79 -10.99 38.74
N ASP A 298 26.08 -10.92 39.09
CA ASP A 298 27.14 -10.84 38.07
C ASP A 298 27.18 -12.09 37.16
N SER A 299 26.77 -13.25 37.67
CA SER A 299 26.58 -14.46 36.86
C SER A 299 25.46 -14.29 35.83
N ASP A 300 24.30 -13.76 36.25
CA ASP A 300 23.19 -13.47 35.33
C ASP A 300 23.62 -12.47 34.26
N ARG A 301 24.27 -11.38 34.67
CA ARG A 301 24.78 -10.35 33.75
C ARG A 301 25.76 -10.93 32.74
N THR A 302 26.63 -11.85 33.16
CA THR A 302 27.56 -12.54 32.25
C THR A 302 26.81 -13.33 31.17
N GLN A 303 25.83 -14.15 31.56
CA GLN A 303 25.04 -14.95 30.61
C GLN A 303 24.21 -14.07 29.67
N ILE A 304 23.61 -13.01 30.19
CA ILE A 304 22.81 -12.05 29.42
C ILE A 304 23.69 -11.35 28.38
N LEU A 305 24.88 -10.87 28.76
CA LEU A 305 25.80 -10.20 27.84
C LEU A 305 26.23 -11.12 26.69
N SER A 306 26.49 -12.40 26.97
CA SER A 306 26.79 -13.41 25.94
C SER A 306 25.62 -13.61 24.96
N ALA A 307 24.38 -13.72 25.46
CA ALA A 307 23.19 -13.86 24.61
C ALA A 307 22.91 -12.58 23.79
N LEU A 308 23.08 -11.40 24.39
CA LEU A 308 22.95 -10.12 23.68
C LEU A 308 24.01 -9.95 22.57
N LEU A 309 25.23 -10.43 22.78
CA LEU A 309 26.24 -10.45 21.71
C LEU A 309 25.79 -11.34 20.53
N LEU A 310 25.12 -12.48 20.79
CA LEU A 310 24.57 -13.34 19.75
C LEU A 310 23.41 -12.67 18.98
N VAL A 311 22.61 -11.81 19.63
CA VAL A 311 21.63 -10.96 18.94
C VAL A 311 22.33 -10.00 17.97
N CYS A 312 23.47 -9.40 18.34
CA CYS A 312 24.26 -8.57 17.42
C CYS A 312 24.79 -9.38 16.23
N LYS A 313 25.28 -10.60 16.49
CA LYS A 313 25.75 -11.53 15.45
C LYS A 313 24.63 -11.89 14.47
N ALA A 314 23.43 -12.21 14.96
CA ALA A 314 22.27 -12.48 14.13
C ALA A 314 21.92 -11.28 13.24
N ASN A 315 21.77 -10.09 13.82
CA ASN A 315 21.51 -8.85 13.07
C ASN A 315 22.58 -8.57 12.00
N TYR A 316 23.86 -8.79 12.32
CA TYR A 316 24.96 -8.64 11.36
C TYR A 316 24.84 -9.61 10.17
N MET A 317 24.28 -10.80 10.39
CA MET A 317 24.04 -11.83 9.38
C MET A 317 22.72 -11.64 8.59
N ASP A 318 21.98 -10.56 8.83
CA ASP A 318 20.73 -10.29 8.11
C ASP A 318 20.93 -10.29 6.59
N ASN A 319 20.09 -11.04 5.87
CA ASN A 319 20.23 -11.22 4.43
C ASN A 319 20.04 -9.92 3.64
N TYR A 320 19.20 -8.98 4.10
CA TYR A 320 19.10 -7.66 3.45
C TYR A 320 20.38 -6.88 3.71
N LEU A 321 20.80 -6.75 4.98
CA LEU A 321 22.03 -6.03 5.30
C LEU A 321 23.28 -6.62 4.64
N VAL A 322 23.33 -7.91 4.32
CA VAL A 322 24.44 -8.53 3.61
C VAL A 322 24.41 -8.20 2.12
N LYS A 323 23.23 -8.20 1.49
CA LYS A 323 23.06 -8.01 0.04
C LYS A 323 23.00 -6.55 -0.39
N THR A 324 22.59 -5.67 0.51
CA THR A 324 22.34 -4.27 0.21
C THR A 324 23.64 -3.55 -0.22
N PRO A 325 23.61 -2.74 -1.30
CA PRO A 325 24.75 -1.95 -1.74
C PRO A 325 25.22 -0.93 -0.68
N GLU A 326 26.50 -0.55 -0.73
CA GLU A 326 27.08 0.44 0.19
C GLU A 326 26.35 1.79 0.12
N SER A 327 25.99 2.25 -1.08
CA SER A 327 25.20 3.45 -1.29
C SER A 327 23.99 3.19 -2.18
N GLY A 328 22.87 3.84 -1.86
CA GLY A 328 21.60 3.75 -2.57
C GLY A 328 20.44 4.25 -1.72
N PRO A 329 19.25 4.49 -2.30
CA PRO A 329 18.07 4.82 -1.51
C PRO A 329 17.65 3.60 -0.66
N ARG A 330 16.99 3.86 0.47
CA ARG A 330 16.64 2.83 1.45
C ARG A 330 15.13 2.65 1.58
N TRP A 331 14.74 1.47 2.05
CA TRP A 331 13.37 1.08 2.35
C TRP A 331 13.32 0.31 3.67
N ASN A 332 12.11 -0.04 4.14
CA ASN A 332 11.87 -0.63 5.46
C ASN A 332 12.74 -1.87 5.79
N HIS A 333 12.94 -2.77 4.83
CA HIS A 333 13.67 -4.03 4.99
C HIS A 333 15.19 -3.84 5.21
N GLU A 334 15.72 -2.66 4.90
CA GLU A 334 17.14 -2.35 5.10
C GLU A 334 17.36 -1.50 6.34
N ILE A 335 16.48 -0.51 6.57
CA ILE A 335 16.69 0.50 7.62
C ILE A 335 16.42 -0.04 9.03
N PHE A 336 15.40 -0.88 9.21
CA PHE A 336 15.07 -1.44 10.52
C PHE A 336 16.14 -2.39 11.07
N PRO A 337 16.62 -3.40 10.32
CA PRO A 337 17.70 -4.24 10.82
C PRO A 337 19.00 -3.44 11.00
N ALA A 338 19.24 -2.39 10.20
CA ALA A 338 20.38 -1.49 10.39
C ALA A 338 20.29 -0.72 11.72
N LEU A 339 19.14 -0.11 12.03
CA LEU A 339 18.92 0.60 13.30
C LEU A 339 19.11 -0.34 14.50
N SER A 340 18.54 -1.54 14.40
CA SER A 340 18.68 -2.61 15.38
C SER A 340 20.16 -2.98 15.61
N LEU A 341 20.93 -3.17 14.54
CA LEU A 341 22.35 -3.50 14.63
C LEU A 341 23.19 -2.36 15.24
N VAL A 342 23.00 -1.11 14.78
CA VAL A 342 23.73 0.04 15.31
C VAL A 342 23.43 0.24 16.78
N GLY A 343 22.15 0.27 17.15
CA GLY A 343 21.72 0.48 18.53
C GLY A 343 22.23 -0.60 19.48
N SER A 344 22.20 -1.87 19.07
CA SER A 344 22.77 -2.97 19.86
C SER A 344 24.29 -2.86 20.03
N CYS A 345 25.01 -2.55 18.94
CA CYS A 345 26.48 -2.45 18.98
C CYS A 345 26.97 -1.28 19.86
N GLN A 346 26.22 -0.18 19.94
CA GLN A 346 26.62 1.00 20.73
C GLN A 346 26.84 0.68 22.22
N TYR A 347 26.08 -0.24 22.82
CA TYR A 347 26.30 -0.63 24.22
C TYR A 347 27.68 -1.26 24.40
N PHE A 348 28.02 -2.22 23.54
CA PHE A 348 29.31 -2.90 23.62
C PHE A 348 30.47 -1.97 23.30
N GLU A 349 30.33 -1.12 22.27
CA GLU A 349 31.34 -0.12 21.91
C GLU A 349 31.67 0.84 23.06
N LYS A 350 30.67 1.26 23.84
CA LYS A 350 30.86 2.18 24.97
C LYS A 350 31.61 1.57 26.15
N TYR A 351 31.34 0.30 26.47
CA TYR A 351 31.78 -0.31 27.73
C TYR A 351 32.78 -1.46 27.58
N TYR A 352 33.03 -1.93 26.36
CA TYR A 352 33.84 -3.11 26.09
C TYR A 352 34.74 -2.92 24.87
N SER A 353 35.90 -3.58 24.89
CA SER A 353 36.83 -3.60 23.75
C SER A 353 36.69 -4.93 22.99
N LEU A 354 35.69 -5.01 22.11
CA LEU A 354 35.41 -6.20 21.29
C LEU A 354 35.67 -5.87 19.80
N PRO A 355 36.68 -6.49 19.14
CA PRO A 355 37.03 -6.17 17.75
C PRO A 355 35.88 -6.35 16.74
N GLU A 356 35.05 -7.38 16.93
CA GLU A 356 33.94 -7.70 16.04
C GLU A 356 32.85 -6.62 16.02
N ILE A 357 32.64 -5.91 17.14
CA ILE A 357 31.60 -4.89 17.28
C ILE A 357 31.82 -3.72 16.33
N VAL A 358 33.09 -3.33 16.12
CA VAL A 358 33.43 -2.25 15.18
C VAL A 358 32.98 -2.61 13.76
N GLN A 359 33.29 -3.84 13.32
CA GLN A 359 32.89 -4.32 12.00
C GLN A 359 31.35 -4.40 11.87
N TRP A 360 30.69 -4.93 12.90
CA TRP A 360 29.24 -5.12 12.88
C TRP A 360 28.50 -3.79 12.86
N LYS A 361 28.92 -2.84 13.71
CA LYS A 361 28.36 -1.49 13.73
C LYS A 361 28.53 -0.79 12.38
N ASN A 362 29.72 -0.86 11.78
CA ASN A 362 29.99 -0.27 10.47
C ASN A 362 29.05 -0.82 9.38
N ARG A 363 28.66 -2.11 9.44
CA ARG A 363 27.68 -2.69 8.50
C ARG A 363 26.30 -2.05 8.63
N GLY A 364 25.87 -1.72 9.84
CA GLY A 364 24.61 -0.99 10.06
C GLY A 364 24.72 0.48 9.66
N GLU A 365 25.79 1.17 10.09
CA GLU A 365 25.99 2.60 9.80
C GLU A 365 26.15 2.90 8.31
N ARG A 366 26.67 1.97 7.50
CA ARG A 366 26.73 2.14 6.04
C ARG A 366 25.36 2.31 5.40
N ILE A 367 24.29 1.77 6.00
CA ILE A 367 22.94 1.90 5.47
C ILE A 367 22.47 3.35 5.59
N PHE A 368 22.71 3.98 6.75
CA PHE A 368 22.36 5.38 7.00
C PHE A 368 23.30 6.35 6.26
N SER A 369 24.61 6.16 6.39
CA SER A 369 25.61 7.04 5.78
C SER A 369 25.61 6.98 4.25
N GLY A 370 25.36 5.80 3.68
CA GLY A 370 25.23 5.58 2.24
C GLY A 370 23.83 5.86 1.67
N ASN A 371 22.86 6.26 2.50
CA ASN A 371 21.51 6.55 2.06
C ASN A 371 21.47 7.79 1.16
N THR A 372 20.94 7.66 -0.05
CA THR A 372 20.81 8.74 -1.03
C THR A 372 19.41 9.36 -1.08
N SER A 373 18.41 8.75 -0.43
CA SER A 373 17.01 9.22 -0.33
C SER A 373 16.61 9.35 1.13
N TYR A 374 16.36 10.57 1.61
CA TYR A 374 16.10 10.82 3.02
C TYR A 374 14.61 10.75 3.38
N ILE A 375 13.71 10.77 2.39
CA ILE A 375 12.27 10.56 2.55
C ILE A 375 11.98 9.06 2.51
N SER A 376 11.94 8.42 1.33
CA SER A 376 11.75 6.97 1.20
C SER A 376 11.99 6.48 -0.24
N LEU A 377 12.32 5.21 -0.42
CA LEU A 377 12.15 4.47 -1.69
C LEU A 377 10.73 3.86 -1.81
N ASP A 378 9.99 3.82 -0.70
CA ASP A 378 8.60 3.35 -0.65
C ASP A 378 7.63 4.47 -1.05
N GLU A 379 6.52 4.10 -1.69
CA GLU A 379 5.51 5.04 -2.20
C GLU A 379 4.20 4.99 -1.37
N GLY A 380 3.75 3.78 -1.01
CA GLY A 380 2.66 3.48 -0.06
C GLY A 380 2.62 4.40 1.16
N SER A 381 1.51 5.11 1.44
CA SER A 381 1.42 6.07 2.58
C SER A 381 1.79 5.45 3.93
N ASP A 382 1.53 4.15 4.07
CA ASP A 382 1.82 3.34 5.25
C ASP A 382 3.32 3.02 5.39
N TYR A 383 4.05 2.90 4.27
CA TYR A 383 5.48 2.59 4.25
C TYR A 383 6.36 3.83 4.13
N LEU A 384 5.84 4.89 3.51
CA LEU A 384 6.55 6.14 3.26
C LEU A 384 7.03 6.82 4.55
N ALA A 385 6.32 6.61 5.67
CA ALA A 385 6.71 7.16 6.98
C ALA A 385 7.77 6.33 7.73
N HIS A 386 8.08 5.10 7.31
CA HIS A 386 9.02 4.23 8.03
C HIS A 386 10.47 4.74 7.98
N LEU A 387 10.96 5.11 6.81
CA LEU A 387 12.34 5.60 6.66
C LEU A 387 12.56 6.92 7.43
N PRO A 388 11.67 7.94 7.36
CA PRO A 388 11.83 9.17 8.13
C PRO A 388 11.80 8.93 9.64
N VAL A 389 10.91 8.03 10.13
CA VAL A 389 10.86 7.67 11.55
C VAL A 389 12.17 7.02 12.01
N ALA A 390 12.70 6.07 11.24
CA ALA A 390 13.98 5.43 11.55
C ALA A 390 15.16 6.42 11.46
N ASN A 391 15.13 7.38 10.54
CA ASN A 391 16.13 8.44 10.41
C ASN A 391 16.12 9.39 11.63
N ILE A 392 14.94 9.73 12.16
CA ILE A 392 14.83 10.51 13.40
C ILE A 392 15.46 9.72 14.55
N ASP A 393 15.07 8.46 14.73
CA ASP A 393 15.64 7.63 15.82
C ASP A 393 17.15 7.45 15.68
N TYR A 394 17.67 7.23 14.47
CA TYR A 394 19.11 7.15 14.23
C TYR A 394 19.84 8.48 14.51
N ALA A 395 19.30 9.62 14.09
CA ALA A 395 19.86 10.93 14.38
C ALA A 395 19.93 11.19 15.88
N MET A 396 18.86 10.85 16.58
CA MET A 396 18.73 11.00 18.02
C MET A 396 19.61 10.00 18.79
N LEU A 397 19.89 8.82 18.23
CA LEU A 397 20.78 7.77 18.76
C LEU A 397 22.26 8.06 18.50
N SER A 398 22.64 8.54 17.32
CA SER A 398 24.03 8.85 16.94
C SER A 398 24.47 10.24 17.39
N GLY A 399 23.56 11.21 17.39
CA GLY A 399 23.87 12.64 17.52
C GLY A 399 24.09 13.33 16.17
N ASP A 400 23.97 12.60 15.06
CA ASP A 400 24.09 13.15 13.70
C ASP A 400 22.79 13.85 13.27
N LEU A 401 22.77 15.17 13.42
CA LEU A 401 21.62 16.01 13.07
C LEU A 401 21.41 16.19 11.56
N LYS A 402 22.32 15.71 10.70
CA LYS A 402 22.18 15.82 9.24
C LYS A 402 20.86 15.21 8.77
N PHE A 403 20.48 14.06 9.30
CA PHE A 403 19.26 13.36 8.94
C PHE A 403 18.00 14.15 9.28
N ILE A 404 17.95 14.81 10.45
CA ILE A 404 16.83 15.67 10.83
C ILE A 404 16.72 16.85 9.86
N ASN A 405 17.85 17.52 9.57
CA ASN A 405 17.85 18.71 8.73
C ASN A 405 17.45 18.42 7.27
N LEU A 406 17.79 17.24 6.74
CA LEU A 406 17.49 16.86 5.36
C LEU A 406 16.14 16.15 5.19
N SER A 407 15.71 15.35 6.16
CA SER A 407 14.55 14.46 6.03
C SER A 407 13.26 15.02 6.64
N LEU A 408 13.36 15.70 7.78
CA LEU A 408 12.19 15.89 8.66
C LEU A 408 11.12 16.78 8.03
N ARG A 409 11.49 17.96 7.53
CA ARG A 409 10.52 18.86 6.88
C ARG A 409 9.93 18.25 5.60
N PRO A 410 10.72 17.77 4.62
CA PRO A 410 10.15 17.21 3.40
C PRO A 410 9.21 16.04 3.67
N SER A 411 9.58 15.15 4.59
CA SER A 411 8.74 14.02 4.99
C SER A 411 7.45 14.46 5.68
N ALA A 412 7.53 15.45 6.59
CA ALA A 412 6.36 15.96 7.31
C ALA A 412 5.40 16.71 6.38
N ASP A 413 5.91 17.51 5.43
CA ASP A 413 5.08 18.20 4.44
C ASP A 413 4.39 17.17 3.53
N LEU A 414 5.11 16.17 3.02
CA LEU A 414 4.52 15.10 2.21
C LEU A 414 3.47 14.30 2.98
N HIS A 415 3.71 13.97 4.25
CA HIS A 415 2.73 13.29 5.09
C HIS A 415 1.51 14.18 5.39
N SER A 416 1.71 15.48 5.60
CA SER A 416 0.62 16.44 5.80
C SER A 416 -0.26 16.60 4.56
N MET A 417 0.34 16.53 3.36
CA MET A 417 -0.36 16.55 2.09
C MET A 417 -1.32 15.35 2.00
N MET A 418 -0.93 14.18 2.48
CA MET A 418 -1.72 12.94 2.42
C MET A 418 -2.90 12.88 3.41
N ILE A 419 -2.90 13.67 4.49
CA ILE A 419 -4.00 13.66 5.48
C ILE A 419 -5.12 14.60 5.00
N ASP A 420 -6.27 14.05 4.66
CA ASP A 420 -7.40 14.84 4.14
C ASP A 420 -8.10 15.71 5.21
N ASN A 421 -9.10 16.49 4.81
CA ASN A 421 -9.85 17.35 5.75
C ASN A 421 -10.64 16.57 6.81
N LEU A 422 -10.85 15.27 6.63
CA LEU A 422 -11.56 14.41 7.57
C LEU A 422 -10.61 13.73 8.56
N GLY A 423 -9.30 13.92 8.39
CA GLY A 423 -8.28 13.23 9.19
C GLY A 423 -7.99 11.81 8.69
N THR A 424 -8.32 11.48 7.45
CA THR A 424 -7.99 10.18 6.85
C THR A 424 -6.69 10.28 6.06
N LEU A 425 -5.85 9.26 6.16
CA LEU A 425 -4.61 9.18 5.40
C LEU A 425 -4.89 8.65 3.98
N SER A 426 -4.48 9.40 2.96
CA SER A 426 -4.54 9.05 1.54
C SER A 426 -3.16 8.57 1.07
N GLY A 427 -3.08 7.66 0.10
CA GLY A 427 -1.81 7.25 -0.49
C GLY A 427 -2.02 6.33 -1.68
N GLY A 428 -1.14 6.43 -2.68
CA GLY A 428 -0.97 5.40 -3.70
C GLY A 428 -0.19 4.23 -3.12
N GLY A 429 0.02 3.18 -3.91
CA GLY A 429 0.83 2.03 -3.52
C GLY A 429 0.20 1.13 -2.46
N ASP A 430 1.04 0.35 -1.77
CA ASP A 430 0.56 -0.57 -0.73
C ASP A 430 0.04 0.22 0.49
N THR A 431 -1.28 0.41 0.53
CA THR A 431 -1.98 1.09 1.63
C THR A 431 -3.26 0.34 1.97
N TYR A 432 -3.70 0.36 3.23
CA TYR A 432 -5.00 -0.21 3.57
C TYR A 432 -6.14 0.81 3.34
N PRO A 433 -7.36 0.32 3.06
CA PRO A 433 -8.53 1.19 2.94
C PRO A 433 -8.86 1.99 4.21
N PHE A 434 -9.88 2.84 4.06
CA PHE A 434 -10.41 3.68 5.14
C PHE A 434 -10.47 2.97 6.49
N GLY A 435 -9.91 3.63 7.51
CA GLY A 435 -9.98 3.25 8.92
C GLY A 435 -8.83 2.39 9.44
N MET A 436 -8.11 1.66 8.58
CA MET A 436 -6.94 0.86 8.97
C MET A 436 -5.64 1.70 8.99
N SER A 437 -5.38 2.43 7.91
CA SER A 437 -4.22 3.31 7.77
C SER A 437 -4.55 4.71 8.25
N SER A 438 -3.72 5.26 9.11
CA SER A 438 -3.89 6.61 9.68
C SER A 438 -2.55 7.22 10.08
N ALA A 439 -2.55 8.51 10.39
CA ALA A 439 -1.38 9.20 10.95
C ALA A 439 -0.93 8.67 12.33
N TYR A 440 -1.68 7.75 12.93
CA TYR A 440 -1.38 7.09 14.22
C TYR A 440 -1.09 5.59 14.07
N SER A 441 -0.92 5.09 12.85
CA SER A 441 -0.53 3.70 12.59
C SER A 441 1.00 3.55 12.63
N TRP A 442 1.49 2.41 13.14
CA TRP A 442 2.91 2.01 13.14
C TRP A 442 3.94 3.06 13.61
N GLY A 443 3.55 4.00 14.46
CA GLY A 443 4.41 5.07 14.93
C GLY A 443 4.51 6.29 14.03
N HIS A 444 3.71 6.40 12.96
CA HIS A 444 3.74 7.51 12.01
C HIS A 444 3.52 8.87 12.69
N SER A 445 2.82 8.91 13.83
CA SER A 445 2.61 10.16 14.58
C SER A 445 3.92 10.79 15.06
N GLN A 446 4.99 10.00 15.21
CA GLN A 446 6.33 10.49 15.55
C GLN A 446 6.84 11.52 14.57
N LEU A 447 6.56 11.34 13.26
CA LEU A 447 7.05 12.24 12.22
C LEU A 447 6.50 13.66 12.40
N LEU A 448 5.16 13.79 12.50
CA LEU A 448 4.51 15.09 12.63
C LEU A 448 4.71 15.71 14.02
N ASN A 449 4.81 14.91 15.09
CA ASN A 449 5.16 15.40 16.42
C ASN A 449 6.59 15.96 16.46
N ALA A 450 7.56 15.23 15.89
CA ALA A 450 8.94 15.70 15.79
C ALA A 450 9.02 16.97 14.93
N ALA A 451 8.36 17.01 13.77
CA ALA A 451 8.33 18.21 12.92
C ALA A 451 7.72 19.42 13.64
N SER A 452 6.67 19.21 14.45
CA SER A 452 6.06 20.26 15.27
C SER A 452 7.02 20.80 16.33
N TRP A 453 7.87 19.95 16.91
CA TRP A 453 8.91 20.38 17.84
C TRP A 453 10.00 21.23 17.16
N TYR A 454 10.40 20.88 15.94
CA TYR A 454 11.49 21.58 15.26
C TYR A 454 11.06 22.88 14.53
N TYR A 455 9.86 22.93 13.96
CA TYR A 455 9.46 24.03 13.06
C TYR A 455 8.31 24.91 13.56
N ASN A 456 7.58 24.50 14.60
CA ASN A 456 6.41 25.23 15.12
C ASN A 456 5.35 25.58 14.06
N GLU A 457 5.16 24.70 13.07
CA GLU A 457 4.14 24.84 12.02
C GLU A 457 2.78 24.33 12.54
N PRO A 458 1.71 25.17 12.60
CA PRO A 458 0.43 24.76 13.16
C PRO A 458 -0.24 23.58 12.44
N VAL A 459 0.03 23.40 11.14
CA VAL A 459 -0.64 22.37 10.32
C VAL A 459 -0.39 20.96 10.82
N TYR A 460 0.81 20.64 11.30
CA TYR A 460 1.18 19.28 11.68
C TYR A 460 0.40 18.79 12.89
N ASN A 461 0.43 19.56 13.99
CA ASN A 461 -0.36 19.26 15.18
C ASN A 461 -1.86 19.29 14.86
N PHE A 462 -2.32 20.24 14.03
CA PHE A 462 -3.72 20.30 13.63
C PHE A 462 -4.18 19.05 12.89
N LEU A 463 -3.42 18.54 11.93
CA LEU A 463 -3.78 17.34 11.17
C LEU A 463 -3.72 16.06 12.01
N LEU A 464 -2.76 15.97 12.94
CA LEU A 464 -2.76 14.90 13.96
C LEU A 464 -4.04 14.98 14.80
N GLU A 465 -4.38 16.15 15.33
CA GLU A 465 -5.60 16.34 16.11
C GLU A 465 -6.86 16.08 15.29
N ARG A 466 -6.89 16.47 14.01
CA ARG A 466 -8.00 16.19 13.10
C ARG A 466 -8.13 14.69 12.81
N THR A 467 -7.04 13.95 12.71
CA THR A 467 -7.06 12.48 12.62
C THR A 467 -7.65 11.89 13.89
N ARG A 468 -7.25 12.40 15.07
CA ARG A 468 -7.73 11.94 16.38
C ARG A 468 -9.21 12.23 16.64
N THR A 469 -9.67 13.41 16.23
CA THR A 469 -11.01 13.95 16.56
C THR A 469 -11.96 14.01 15.37
N GLY A 470 -11.54 13.46 14.23
CA GLY A 470 -12.29 13.47 12.98
C GLY A 470 -13.71 12.92 13.14
N PRO A 471 -14.58 13.14 12.13
CA PRO A 471 -16.01 12.84 12.25
C PRO A 471 -16.34 11.34 12.31
N PHE A 472 -15.34 10.47 12.26
CA PHE A 472 -15.50 9.02 12.19
C PHE A 472 -15.07 8.37 13.50
N THR A 473 -15.99 7.67 14.14
CA THR A 473 -15.66 6.84 15.29
C THR A 473 -14.96 5.55 14.83
N GLY A 474 -14.07 5.03 15.67
CA GLY A 474 -13.50 3.69 15.49
C GLY A 474 -12.21 3.60 14.70
N GLN A 475 -11.71 4.64 14.00
CA GLN A 475 -10.45 4.57 13.25
C GLN A 475 -9.29 3.97 14.08
N LYS A 476 -8.47 3.12 13.45
CA LYS A 476 -7.32 2.51 14.11
C LYS A 476 -6.26 3.58 14.40
N MET A 477 -6.00 3.81 15.69
CA MET A 477 -5.00 4.76 16.14
C MET A 477 -4.14 4.13 17.24
N PRO A 478 -3.36 3.08 16.92
CA PRO A 478 -2.63 2.30 17.91
C PRO A 478 -1.58 3.13 18.66
N ASP A 479 -1.06 4.19 18.04
CA ASP A 479 -0.15 5.12 18.71
C ASP A 479 -0.79 5.84 19.91
N LEU A 480 -2.11 5.98 19.97
CA LEU A 480 -2.81 6.59 21.11
C LEU A 480 -3.02 5.63 22.28
N ILE A 481 -2.97 4.31 22.03
CA ILE A 481 -3.03 3.30 23.10
C ILE A 481 -1.77 3.39 23.96
N TYR A 482 -0.64 3.65 23.32
CA TYR A 482 0.65 3.81 23.95
C TYR A 482 1.40 5.04 23.39
N PRO A 483 1.10 6.25 23.90
CA PRO A 483 1.60 7.52 23.37
C PRO A 483 3.00 7.90 23.87
N ILE A 484 3.71 6.98 24.54
CA ILE A 484 5.05 7.22 25.09
C ILE A 484 6.09 7.15 23.96
N HIS A 485 7.13 7.98 24.04
CA HIS A 485 8.21 8.08 23.04
C HIS A 485 7.71 8.55 21.66
N ARG A 486 6.79 9.53 21.63
CA ARG A 486 6.20 10.05 20.38
C ARG A 486 6.66 11.45 19.98
N TYR A 487 7.70 11.97 20.63
CA TYR A 487 8.25 13.32 20.41
C TYR A 487 7.25 14.47 20.70
N ILE A 488 6.30 14.24 21.61
CA ILE A 488 5.23 15.21 21.93
C ILE A 488 5.76 16.22 22.94
N VAL A 489 5.98 17.47 22.52
CA VAL A 489 6.52 18.53 23.40
C VAL A 489 5.46 19.48 23.96
N ASN A 490 4.22 19.38 23.49
CA ASN A 490 3.12 20.24 23.93
C ASN A 490 1.76 19.56 23.70
N LEU A 491 0.82 19.73 24.63
CA LEU A 491 -0.54 19.17 24.57
C LEU A 491 -1.63 20.20 24.25
N LYS A 492 -1.26 21.41 23.84
CA LYS A 492 -2.27 22.42 23.47
C LYS A 492 -3.07 21.95 22.26
N ASN A 493 -4.39 22.10 22.37
CA ASN A 493 -5.29 21.90 21.23
C ASN A 493 -4.89 22.88 20.11
N PRO A 494 -4.51 22.36 18.93
CA PRO A 494 -4.18 23.22 17.80
C PRO A 494 -5.44 23.94 17.30
N VAL A 495 -5.28 25.20 16.92
CA VAL A 495 -6.33 25.95 16.21
C VAL A 495 -6.26 25.58 14.73
N GLN A 496 -7.42 25.58 14.06
CA GLN A 496 -7.46 25.39 12.61
C GLN A 496 -6.55 26.42 11.92
N PRO A 497 -5.61 25.99 11.07
CA PRO A 497 -4.76 26.91 10.33
C PRO A 497 -5.59 27.85 9.44
N ASP A 498 -5.16 29.12 9.32
CA ASP A 498 -5.74 30.03 8.34
C ASP A 498 -5.41 29.52 6.94
N GLY A 499 -6.42 29.03 6.23
CA GLY A 499 -6.27 28.47 4.89
C GLY A 499 -5.78 29.47 3.84
N ASN A 500 -5.77 30.77 4.11
CA ASN A 500 -5.19 31.78 3.21
C ASN A 500 -3.66 31.84 3.31
N LEU A 501 -3.08 31.27 4.37
CA LEU A 501 -1.63 31.17 4.55
C LEU A 501 -1.04 29.93 3.89
N TYR A 502 -1.84 29.09 3.22
CA TYR A 502 -1.37 27.88 2.56
C TYR A 502 -1.81 27.88 1.10
N PRO A 503 -0.96 27.39 0.18
CA PRO A 503 -1.32 27.33 -1.22
C PRO A 503 -2.51 26.40 -1.42
N LYS A 504 -3.46 26.80 -2.27
CA LYS A 504 -4.61 25.94 -2.64
C LYS A 504 -4.22 24.72 -3.44
N VAL A 505 -3.02 24.72 -4.03
CA VAL A 505 -2.44 23.57 -4.71
C VAL A 505 -0.92 23.54 -4.51
N GLN A 506 -0.34 22.36 -4.27
CA GLN A 506 1.12 22.20 -4.09
C GLN A 506 1.57 20.79 -4.48
N ALA A 507 2.84 20.62 -4.83
CA ALA A 507 3.44 19.33 -5.18
C ALA A 507 4.85 19.16 -4.61
N GLN A 508 5.15 17.93 -4.16
CA GLN A 508 6.45 17.53 -3.65
C GLN A 508 7.27 16.87 -4.76
N GLU A 509 8.56 17.15 -4.89
CA GLU A 509 9.45 16.52 -5.90
C GLU A 509 9.86 15.09 -5.52
N ILE A 510 10.16 14.24 -6.50
CA ILE A 510 10.89 12.97 -6.29
C ILE A 510 12.34 13.28 -5.92
N GLU A 511 12.81 12.75 -4.79
CA GLU A 511 14.18 12.97 -4.37
C GLU A 511 15.21 12.38 -5.35
N LYS A 512 16.34 13.07 -5.50
CA LYS A 512 17.43 12.68 -6.37
C LYS A 512 17.87 11.21 -6.17
N GLY A 513 17.95 10.73 -4.93
CA GLY A 513 18.37 9.35 -4.66
C GLY A 513 17.42 8.29 -5.23
N VAL A 514 16.10 8.54 -5.18
CA VAL A 514 15.10 7.67 -5.81
C VAL A 514 15.17 7.78 -7.32
N TYR A 515 15.30 9.00 -7.84
CA TYR A 515 15.44 9.24 -9.28
C TYR A 515 16.66 8.51 -9.88
N ASP A 516 17.83 8.67 -9.26
CA ASP A 516 19.07 8.02 -9.69
C ASP A 516 18.95 6.49 -9.66
N ASP A 517 18.26 5.94 -8.65
CA ASP A 517 18.04 4.50 -8.53
C ASP A 517 17.14 3.96 -9.63
N LEU A 518 16.07 4.68 -9.99
CA LEU A 518 15.22 4.30 -11.13
C LEU A 518 16.03 4.28 -12.43
N ILE A 519 16.85 5.30 -12.69
CA ILE A 519 17.76 5.34 -13.85
C ILE A 519 18.67 4.11 -13.84
N ASN A 520 19.29 3.81 -12.70
CA ASN A 520 20.16 2.65 -12.56
C ASN A 520 19.42 1.32 -12.80
N GLN A 521 18.22 1.15 -12.27
CA GLN A 521 17.43 -0.07 -12.46
C GLN A 521 17.03 -0.27 -13.92
N MET A 522 16.67 0.81 -14.62
CA MET A 522 16.35 0.77 -16.04
C MET A 522 17.59 0.49 -16.91
N ASP A 523 18.72 1.16 -16.64
CA ASP A 523 19.99 0.91 -17.35
C ASP A 523 20.50 -0.54 -17.18
N ASN A 524 20.18 -1.17 -16.04
CA ASN A 524 20.52 -2.57 -15.76
C ASN A 524 19.44 -3.58 -16.18
N ASN A 525 18.40 -3.16 -16.90
CA ASN A 525 17.30 -4.01 -17.39
C ASN A 525 16.63 -4.86 -16.30
N VAL A 526 16.38 -4.29 -15.12
CA VAL A 526 15.63 -4.99 -14.07
C VAL A 526 14.24 -5.39 -14.60
N PRO A 527 13.78 -6.66 -14.42
CA PRO A 527 12.53 -7.16 -15.01
C PRO A 527 11.28 -6.31 -14.73
N GLU A 528 11.25 -5.62 -13.58
CA GLU A 528 10.14 -4.75 -13.18
C GLU A 528 9.89 -3.59 -14.17
N PHE A 529 10.93 -3.14 -14.88
CA PHE A 529 10.90 -1.99 -15.79
C PHE A 529 10.98 -2.35 -17.29
N GLN A 530 10.93 -3.64 -17.63
CA GLN A 530 10.95 -4.08 -19.04
C GLN A 530 9.57 -3.89 -19.69
N LYS A 531 9.51 -3.24 -20.86
CA LYS A 531 8.27 -3.01 -21.61
C LYS A 531 7.73 -4.25 -22.33
N ASP A 532 8.61 -5.17 -22.75
CA ASP A 532 8.25 -6.38 -23.47
C ASP A 532 9.27 -7.50 -23.21
N PRO A 533 8.93 -8.53 -22.41
CA PRO A 533 9.84 -9.66 -22.16
C PRO A 533 10.04 -10.56 -23.39
N ASP A 534 9.19 -10.46 -24.43
CA ASP A 534 9.24 -11.31 -25.62
C ASP A 534 10.15 -10.77 -26.72
N ASN A 535 10.72 -9.57 -26.54
CA ASN A 535 11.53 -8.89 -27.54
C ASN A 535 13.03 -8.95 -27.18
N GLU A 536 13.76 -9.90 -27.78
CA GLU A 536 15.20 -10.11 -27.54
C GLU A 536 16.12 -9.02 -28.14
N ASP A 537 15.58 -8.06 -28.90
CA ASP A 537 16.38 -7.09 -29.63
C ASP A 537 17.12 -6.11 -28.68
N GLN A 538 18.45 -6.02 -28.79
CA GLN A 538 19.26 -5.17 -27.93
C GLN A 538 19.20 -3.67 -28.31
N GLN A 539 18.73 -3.33 -29.52
CA GLN A 539 18.58 -1.93 -29.94
C GLN A 539 17.35 -1.25 -29.34
N SER A 540 16.25 -1.97 -29.09
CA SER A 540 15.05 -1.44 -28.41
C SER A 540 15.31 -1.10 -26.94
N LYS A 541 16.25 -1.80 -26.28
CA LYS A 541 16.65 -1.56 -24.88
C LYS A 541 17.24 -0.17 -24.60
N LYS A 542 17.69 0.57 -25.62
CA LYS A 542 18.15 1.97 -25.46
C LYS A 542 17.01 3.00 -25.48
N GLN A 543 15.80 2.59 -25.87
CA GLN A 543 14.63 3.46 -26.05
C GLN A 543 13.81 3.62 -24.75
N ASP A 544 14.03 2.74 -23.76
CA ASP A 544 13.36 2.74 -22.44
C ASP A 544 14.08 3.62 -21.40
N ARG A 545 14.45 4.85 -21.76
CA ARG A 545 14.99 5.81 -20.78
C ARG A 545 13.85 6.53 -20.07
N ILE A 546 14.09 6.95 -18.83
CA ILE A 546 13.23 7.91 -18.16
C ILE A 546 13.21 9.19 -19.00
N ASN A 547 12.02 9.55 -19.51
CA ASN A 547 11.81 10.73 -20.34
C ASN A 547 11.37 11.97 -19.53
N VAL A 548 11.45 11.88 -18.20
CA VAL A 548 11.10 12.95 -17.25
C VAL A 548 12.35 13.34 -16.46
N ASP A 549 12.76 14.59 -16.53
CA ASP A 549 13.86 15.10 -15.69
C ASP A 549 13.41 15.13 -14.21
N GLN A 550 14.35 14.93 -13.27
CA GLN A 550 14.04 14.97 -11.83
C GLN A 550 13.29 16.26 -11.43
N ASN A 551 13.77 17.41 -11.90
CA ASN A 551 13.17 18.72 -11.62
C ASN A 551 11.77 18.89 -12.23
N ASP A 552 11.39 18.05 -13.17
CA ASP A 552 10.07 18.02 -13.79
C ASP A 552 9.17 16.97 -13.12
N SER A 553 9.68 16.14 -12.21
CA SER A 553 8.88 15.11 -11.51
C SER A 553 8.17 15.63 -10.27
N PHE A 554 7.21 14.85 -9.77
CA PHE A 554 6.60 15.03 -8.46
C PHE A 554 6.21 13.68 -7.83
N HIS A 555 6.17 13.61 -6.50
CA HIS A 555 5.75 12.45 -5.73
C HIS A 555 4.25 12.47 -5.43
N LYS A 556 3.74 13.58 -4.88
CA LYS A 556 2.32 13.81 -4.64
C LYS A 556 1.98 15.26 -4.95
N LEU A 557 0.76 15.50 -5.40
CA LEU A 557 0.20 16.82 -5.65
C LEU A 557 -1.16 16.92 -4.97
N THR A 558 -1.42 18.00 -4.23
CA THR A 558 -2.69 18.18 -3.50
C THR A 558 -3.36 19.49 -3.86
N PHE A 559 -4.68 19.45 -4.03
CA PHE A 559 -5.57 20.60 -3.97
C PHE A 559 -6.27 20.62 -2.61
N ARG A 560 -6.28 21.77 -1.94
CA ARG A 560 -6.95 21.96 -0.64
C ARG A 560 -7.52 23.37 -0.55
N SER A 561 -8.86 23.50 -0.56
CA SER A 561 -9.50 24.82 -0.46
C SER A 561 -9.35 25.44 0.94
N GLY A 562 -9.24 24.59 1.96
CA GLY A 562 -9.07 24.95 3.37
C GLY A 562 -8.96 23.70 4.25
N PHE A 563 -9.00 23.89 5.56
CA PHE A 563 -8.80 22.83 6.57
C PHE A 563 -10.08 22.45 7.34
N GLY A 564 -11.22 23.07 7.01
CA GLY A 564 -12.52 22.76 7.57
C GLY A 564 -13.09 21.45 7.00
N LEU A 565 -14.02 20.82 7.73
CA LEU A 565 -14.66 19.57 7.30
C LEU A 565 -15.45 19.69 5.99
N ASN A 566 -15.89 20.91 5.66
CA ASN A 566 -16.65 21.18 4.45
C ASN A 566 -15.78 21.59 3.25
N ASP A 567 -14.49 21.82 3.48
CA ASP A 567 -13.56 22.24 2.43
C ASP A 567 -13.23 21.07 1.51
N ASN A 568 -13.00 21.39 0.23
CA ASN A 568 -12.60 20.42 -0.78
C ASN A 568 -11.13 20.04 -0.61
N TYR A 569 -10.87 18.74 -0.70
CA TYR A 569 -9.53 18.15 -0.75
C TYR A 569 -9.47 17.13 -1.89
N LEU A 570 -8.42 17.19 -2.70
CA LEU A 570 -8.15 16.25 -3.78
C LEU A 570 -6.64 16.02 -3.88
N ILE A 571 -6.20 14.77 -4.05
CA ILE A 571 -4.78 14.40 -4.16
C ILE A 571 -4.52 13.56 -5.41
N LEU A 572 -3.37 13.80 -6.05
CA LEU A 572 -2.88 13.07 -7.22
C LEU A 572 -1.54 12.40 -6.93
N ASP A 573 -1.33 11.26 -7.59
CA ASP A 573 -0.03 10.59 -7.62
C ASP A 573 0.87 11.07 -8.77
N GLY A 574 2.16 11.15 -8.50
CA GLY A 574 3.20 11.42 -9.50
C GLY A 574 4.21 10.29 -9.68
N PHE A 575 4.10 9.20 -8.91
CA PHE A 575 5.08 8.13 -8.86
C PHE A 575 4.43 6.75 -9.05
N SER A 576 4.91 5.94 -9.99
CA SER A 576 4.40 4.59 -10.29
C SER A 576 5.47 3.50 -10.16
N ALA A 577 6.39 3.68 -9.21
CA ALA A 577 7.47 2.74 -8.96
C ALA A 577 7.86 2.73 -7.48
N GLY A 578 9.04 2.20 -7.15
CA GLY A 578 9.47 1.94 -5.78
C GLY A 578 9.12 0.52 -5.33
N LYS A 579 9.47 0.16 -4.08
CA LYS A 579 9.34 -1.23 -3.58
C LYS A 579 7.91 -1.65 -3.24
N HIS A 580 7.02 -0.69 -3.02
CA HIS A 580 5.60 -0.87 -2.68
C HIS A 580 4.71 0.08 -3.51
N GLY A 581 5.10 0.33 -4.77
CA GLY A 581 4.40 1.26 -5.67
C GLY A 581 3.41 0.55 -6.59
N HIS A 582 2.36 1.27 -7.00
CA HIS A 582 1.34 0.80 -7.92
C HIS A 582 1.43 1.53 -9.27
N GLN A 583 0.56 1.22 -10.23
CA GLN A 583 0.45 1.90 -11.53
C GLN A 583 -0.61 3.01 -11.49
N ASP A 584 -0.52 3.84 -10.47
CA ASP A 584 -1.44 4.92 -10.07
C ASP A 584 -0.94 6.31 -10.47
N GLY A 585 0.14 6.40 -11.24
CA GLY A 585 0.71 7.65 -11.72
C GLY A 585 -0.34 8.46 -12.46
N ASN A 586 -0.47 9.73 -12.04
CA ASN A 586 -1.45 10.71 -12.51
C ASN A 586 -2.91 10.38 -12.13
N ALA A 587 -3.17 9.34 -11.34
CA ALA A 587 -4.49 9.02 -10.79
C ALA A 587 -4.87 9.98 -9.66
N ILE A 588 -6.17 10.12 -9.41
CA ILE A 588 -6.72 10.84 -8.25
C ILE A 588 -6.91 9.84 -7.12
N LEU A 589 -6.12 9.95 -6.07
CA LEU A 589 -6.15 8.96 -4.99
C LEU A 589 -7.36 9.17 -4.09
N ASN A 590 -7.65 10.42 -3.71
CA ASN A 590 -8.77 10.74 -2.83
C ASN A 590 -9.46 12.04 -3.25
N PHE A 591 -10.77 12.08 -3.08
CA PHE A 591 -11.57 13.31 -3.09
C PHE A 591 -12.50 13.31 -1.89
N SER A 592 -12.33 14.30 -1.00
CA SER A 592 -13.22 14.54 0.14
C SER A 592 -13.76 15.96 0.16
N SER A 593 -15.01 16.09 0.58
CA SER A 593 -15.77 17.33 0.57
C SER A 593 -17.00 17.22 1.45
N LYS A 594 -17.44 18.31 2.09
CA LYS A 594 -18.70 18.35 2.87
C LYS A 594 -18.82 17.21 3.90
N GLY A 595 -17.73 16.84 4.56
CA GLY A 595 -17.71 15.76 5.53
C GLY A 595 -17.86 14.35 4.92
N ARG A 596 -17.63 14.18 3.62
CA ARG A 596 -17.74 12.91 2.87
C ARG A 596 -16.45 12.57 2.14
N LEU A 597 -16.20 11.27 2.00
CA LEU A 597 -15.09 10.70 1.24
C LEU A 597 -15.70 10.00 0.02
N PHE A 598 -15.54 10.58 -1.16
CA PHE A 598 -16.24 10.13 -2.37
C PHE A 598 -15.36 9.28 -3.28
N LEU A 599 -14.16 9.76 -3.61
CA LEU A 599 -13.18 8.97 -4.35
C LEU A 599 -12.12 8.44 -3.40
N ASN A 600 -11.76 7.17 -3.55
CA ASN A 600 -10.86 6.49 -2.63
C ASN A 600 -10.07 5.35 -3.31
N ASP A 601 -8.79 5.59 -3.52
CA ASP A 601 -7.81 4.68 -4.11
C ASP A 601 -6.97 4.08 -2.98
N ARG A 602 -7.27 2.84 -2.57
CA ARG A 602 -6.65 2.21 -1.40
C ARG A 602 -6.68 0.68 -1.49
N ASP A 603 -5.94 0.10 -2.44
CA ASP A 603 -5.67 -1.35 -2.44
C ASP A 603 -4.26 -1.63 -1.93
N TYR A 604 -4.09 -2.74 -1.22
CA TYR A 604 -2.78 -3.16 -0.74
C TYR A 604 -2.03 -4.02 -1.80
N ILE A 605 -2.74 -4.52 -2.82
CA ILE A 605 -2.35 -5.61 -3.72
C ILE A 605 -2.61 -5.25 -5.19
N GLN A 606 -3.80 -4.73 -5.50
CA GLN A 606 -4.27 -4.53 -6.87
C GLN A 606 -3.60 -3.34 -7.54
N ASN A 607 -2.45 -3.60 -8.16
CA ASN A 607 -1.52 -2.57 -8.63
C ASN A 607 -1.76 -2.01 -10.05
N THR A 608 -2.72 -2.54 -10.80
CA THR A 608 -2.90 -2.16 -12.22
C THR A 608 -3.78 -0.92 -12.39
N PRO A 609 -3.64 -0.16 -13.50
CA PRO A 609 -4.39 1.07 -13.76
C PRO A 609 -5.92 0.97 -13.58
N GLU A 610 -6.49 -0.22 -13.75
CA GLU A 610 -7.90 -0.59 -13.62
C GLU A 610 -8.50 -0.32 -12.24
N TYR A 611 -7.65 -0.32 -11.21
CA TYR A 611 -8.07 -0.21 -9.82
C TYR A 611 -7.87 1.20 -9.25
N HIS A 612 -7.46 2.15 -10.10
CA HIS A 612 -7.16 3.52 -9.71
C HIS A 612 -8.10 4.52 -10.40
N SER A 613 -8.28 5.72 -9.83
CA SER A 613 -9.07 6.78 -10.51
C SER A 613 -8.24 7.51 -11.56
N GLY A 614 -7.99 6.84 -12.68
CA GLY A 614 -7.13 7.32 -13.75
C GLY A 614 -7.40 6.65 -15.10
N LEU A 615 -6.45 6.85 -16.03
CA LEU A 615 -6.59 6.41 -17.40
C LEU A 615 -5.95 5.03 -17.64
N VAL A 616 -6.62 4.22 -18.47
CA VAL A 616 -6.09 3.00 -19.10
C VAL A 616 -6.04 3.18 -20.60
N ILE A 617 -4.90 2.84 -21.21
CA ILE A 617 -4.71 2.82 -22.66
C ILE A 617 -4.48 1.39 -23.11
N VAL A 618 -5.37 0.86 -23.95
CA VAL A 618 -5.21 -0.44 -24.59
C VAL A 618 -4.89 -0.22 -26.07
N LYS A 619 -3.68 -0.60 -26.49
CA LYS A 619 -3.19 -0.47 -27.87
C LYS A 619 -3.11 -1.84 -28.52
N GLY A 620 -3.79 -2.02 -29.64
CA GLY A 620 -3.79 -3.30 -30.37
C GLY A 620 -4.30 -4.48 -29.54
N GLY A 621 -5.12 -4.22 -28.53
CA GLY A 621 -5.62 -5.22 -27.58
C GLY A 621 -4.66 -5.57 -26.43
N LYS A 622 -3.52 -4.90 -26.30
CA LYS A 622 -2.55 -5.10 -25.22
C LYS A 622 -2.46 -3.88 -24.32
N GLN A 623 -2.14 -4.12 -23.06
CA GLN A 623 -1.81 -3.08 -22.09
C GLN A 623 -0.33 -3.12 -21.77
N SER A 624 0.27 -1.96 -21.47
CA SER A 624 1.66 -1.88 -21.03
C SER A 624 1.70 -1.22 -19.66
N LYS A 625 2.77 -1.51 -18.91
CA LYS A 625 3.01 -0.83 -17.64
C LYS A 625 3.09 0.68 -17.84
N LYS A 626 2.60 1.44 -16.88
CA LYS A 626 2.81 2.90 -16.87
C LYS A 626 4.31 3.22 -16.70
N PRO A 627 4.79 4.30 -17.33
CA PRO A 627 6.08 4.88 -17.00
C PRO A 627 6.19 5.20 -15.50
N PRO A 628 7.38 5.09 -14.90
CA PRO A 628 7.54 5.21 -13.46
C PRO A 628 7.34 6.65 -12.94
N LEU A 629 7.52 7.67 -13.78
CA LEU A 629 7.47 9.08 -13.38
C LEU A 629 6.44 9.86 -14.20
N VAL A 630 5.71 10.74 -13.51
CA VAL A 630 4.84 11.73 -14.11
C VAL A 630 5.56 13.07 -14.18
N LYS A 631 5.54 13.70 -15.35
CA LYS A 631 6.03 15.07 -15.54
C LYS A 631 5.00 16.08 -15.03
N LEU A 632 5.44 17.07 -14.26
CA LEU A 632 4.71 18.28 -13.89
C LEU A 632 5.04 19.37 -14.93
N ASP A 633 4.08 19.72 -15.79
CA ASP A 633 4.21 20.80 -16.78
C ASP A 633 4.11 22.16 -16.08
N TRP A 634 3.10 22.34 -15.23
CA TRP A 634 2.92 23.56 -14.44
C TRP A 634 1.95 23.38 -13.27
N LEU A 635 2.10 24.22 -12.26
CA LEU A 635 1.38 24.19 -10.99
C LEU A 635 1.45 25.56 -10.30
N ALA A 636 0.29 26.14 -9.95
CA ALA A 636 0.24 27.34 -9.12
C ALA A 636 -1.11 27.54 -8.41
N ASP A 637 -1.05 28.11 -7.21
CA ASP A 637 -2.15 28.83 -6.59
C ASP A 637 -2.09 30.31 -7.01
N LEU A 638 -3.10 30.73 -7.78
CA LEU A 638 -3.24 32.06 -8.36
C LEU A 638 -4.20 32.90 -7.51
N ASP A 639 -3.77 33.22 -6.28
CA ASP A 639 -4.56 33.77 -5.17
C ASP A 639 -5.99 33.19 -5.09
N GLY A 640 -6.10 31.91 -4.75
CA GLY A 640 -7.36 31.21 -4.48
C GLY A 640 -7.83 30.26 -5.58
N THR A 641 -7.29 30.36 -6.80
CA THR A 641 -7.54 29.40 -7.88
C THR A 641 -6.34 28.50 -8.03
N GLY A 642 -6.49 27.23 -7.62
CA GLY A 642 -5.47 26.22 -7.84
C GLY A 642 -5.50 25.73 -9.29
N ILE A 643 -4.35 25.59 -9.91
CA ILE A 643 -4.21 25.06 -11.26
C ILE A 643 -3.01 24.11 -11.35
N SER A 644 -3.15 22.98 -12.03
CA SER A 644 -2.06 22.05 -12.32
C SER A 644 -2.19 21.41 -13.69
N SER A 645 -1.05 20.98 -14.23
CA SER A 645 -0.96 20.16 -15.43
C SER A 645 0.18 19.16 -15.28
N SER A 646 -0.12 17.88 -15.44
CA SER A 646 0.80 16.75 -15.36
C SER A 646 0.72 15.88 -16.63
N ILE A 647 1.78 15.15 -16.95
CA ILE A 647 1.91 14.35 -18.17
C ILE A 647 2.54 12.99 -17.82
N VAL A 648 1.88 11.91 -18.20
CA VAL A 648 2.46 10.56 -18.27
C VAL A 648 2.97 10.37 -19.71
N PRO A 649 4.29 10.48 -19.95
CA PRO A 649 4.83 10.42 -21.31
C PRO A 649 4.95 8.98 -21.80
N ASP A 650 4.73 8.71 -23.08
CA ASP A 650 4.93 7.37 -23.67
C ASP A 650 4.17 6.25 -22.92
N TYR A 651 2.91 6.52 -22.56
CA TYR A 651 2.02 5.51 -22.00
C TYR A 651 1.34 4.72 -23.12
N ASN A 652 1.85 3.52 -23.38
CA ASN A 652 1.32 2.57 -24.37
C ASN A 652 1.03 3.20 -25.76
N GLY A 653 1.95 4.03 -26.26
CA GLY A 653 1.87 4.69 -27.58
C GLY A 653 1.22 6.09 -27.58
N ALA A 654 0.92 6.68 -26.42
CA ALA A 654 0.41 8.04 -26.29
C ALA A 654 0.97 8.79 -25.07
N ASP A 655 1.03 10.12 -25.15
CA ASP A 655 1.22 10.96 -23.96
C ASP A 655 -0.14 11.26 -23.33
N TRP A 656 -0.29 10.98 -22.04
CA TRP A 656 -1.49 11.33 -21.29
C TRP A 656 -1.24 12.56 -20.41
N LYS A 657 -1.85 13.69 -20.79
CA LYS A 657 -1.80 14.94 -20.04
C LYS A 657 -3.07 15.13 -19.22
N ARG A 658 -2.94 15.38 -17.92
CA ARG A 658 -4.05 15.74 -17.03
C ARG A 658 -3.91 17.19 -16.58
N THR A 659 -4.91 18.01 -16.88
CA THR A 659 -5.00 19.41 -16.41
C THR A 659 -6.15 19.54 -15.43
N ILE A 660 -5.88 20.04 -14.22
CA ILE A 660 -6.89 20.25 -13.18
C ILE A 660 -6.92 21.72 -12.79
N ILE A 661 -8.13 22.29 -12.77
CA ILE A 661 -8.36 23.66 -12.34
C ILE A 661 -9.42 23.65 -11.26
N SER A 662 -9.15 24.33 -10.14
CA SER A 662 -10.13 24.53 -9.06
C SER A 662 -10.37 26.01 -8.80
N PRO A 663 -11.35 26.63 -9.50
CA PRO A 663 -11.70 28.03 -9.32
C PRO A 663 -12.21 28.27 -7.90
N GLU A 664 -11.52 29.15 -7.16
CA GLU A 664 -11.84 29.51 -5.77
C GLU A 664 -11.94 28.29 -4.81
N GLY A 665 -11.40 27.12 -5.20
CA GLY A 665 -11.53 25.88 -4.46
C GLY A 665 -12.93 25.25 -4.45
N LYS A 666 -13.88 25.68 -5.30
CA LYS A 666 -15.30 25.28 -5.23
C LYS A 666 -15.66 23.99 -5.97
N PHE A 667 -15.07 23.79 -7.14
CA PHE A 667 -15.27 22.62 -8.00
C PHE A 667 -13.96 22.34 -8.76
N PHE A 668 -13.92 21.27 -9.54
CA PHE A 668 -12.75 20.89 -10.34
C PHE A 668 -13.16 20.73 -11.80
N ILE A 669 -12.39 21.35 -12.70
CA ILE A 669 -12.42 21.07 -14.14
C ILE A 669 -11.21 20.20 -14.44
N ILE A 670 -11.44 19.03 -15.03
CA ILE A 670 -10.43 18.01 -15.26
C ILE A 670 -10.41 17.69 -16.76
N PHE A 671 -9.28 17.96 -17.40
CA PHE A 671 -9.02 17.60 -18.80
C PHE A 671 -7.99 16.48 -18.83
N ASP A 672 -8.35 15.35 -19.44
CA ASP A 672 -7.46 14.23 -19.71
C ASP A 672 -7.21 14.16 -21.22
N ASP A 673 -6.13 14.79 -21.68
CA ASP A 673 -5.74 14.87 -23.08
C ASP A 673 -4.77 13.76 -23.45
N LEU A 674 -5.02 13.13 -24.59
CA LEU A 674 -4.21 12.08 -25.17
C LEU A 674 -3.62 12.55 -26.49
N ASN A 675 -2.29 12.53 -26.60
CA ASN A 675 -1.57 12.77 -27.84
C ASN A 675 -0.93 11.47 -28.32
N PHE A 676 -1.37 10.93 -29.45
CA PHE A 676 -0.84 9.66 -29.94
C PHE A 676 0.54 9.87 -30.57
N ILE A 677 1.57 9.21 -30.02
CA ILE A 677 2.94 9.28 -30.54
C ILE A 677 3.26 8.13 -31.49
N GLU A 678 2.40 7.11 -31.50
CA GLU A 678 2.44 5.95 -32.39
C GLU A 678 1.07 5.75 -33.07
N ALA A 679 1.08 5.29 -34.32
CA ALA A 679 -0.15 4.89 -34.99
C ALA A 679 -0.63 3.52 -34.48
N GLY A 680 -1.93 3.29 -34.49
CA GLY A 680 -2.50 2.01 -34.08
C GLY A 680 -3.99 2.09 -33.75
N ARG A 681 -4.53 0.97 -33.27
CA ARG A 681 -5.90 0.90 -32.76
C ARG A 681 -5.89 1.05 -31.24
N PHE A 682 -6.63 2.00 -30.72
CA PHE A 682 -6.64 2.35 -29.30
C PHE A 682 -8.04 2.32 -28.72
N LEU A 683 -8.21 1.61 -27.61
CA LEU A 683 -9.33 1.68 -26.70
C LEU A 683 -8.89 2.46 -25.46
N LEU A 684 -9.67 3.45 -25.04
CA LEU A 684 -9.33 4.33 -23.92
C LEU A 684 -10.41 4.23 -22.85
N LYS A 685 -9.98 4.08 -21.59
CA LYS A 685 -10.87 4.04 -20.43
C LYS A 685 -10.41 5.07 -19.39
N ASN A 686 -11.33 5.81 -18.81
CA ASN A 686 -11.09 6.65 -17.63
C ASN A 686 -11.93 6.13 -16.46
N HIS A 687 -11.27 5.71 -15.38
CA HIS A 687 -11.91 5.07 -14.23
C HIS A 687 -12.06 6.06 -13.06
N TRP A 688 -13.14 5.89 -12.29
CA TRP A 688 -13.41 6.65 -11.07
C TRP A 688 -13.88 5.68 -9.97
N GLN A 689 -13.03 5.47 -8.97
CA GLN A 689 -13.25 4.56 -7.84
C GLN A 689 -14.04 5.29 -6.74
N SER A 690 -15.32 4.97 -6.58
CA SER A 690 -16.23 5.75 -5.73
C SER A 690 -16.90 4.95 -4.62
N LEU A 691 -17.17 5.63 -3.50
CA LEU A 691 -17.95 5.12 -2.37
C LEU A 691 -19.31 5.83 -2.35
N GLY A 692 -20.40 5.07 -2.17
CA GLY A 692 -21.76 5.60 -2.07
C GLY A 692 -22.68 5.01 -3.13
N SER A 693 -23.93 5.48 -3.15
CA SER A 693 -24.96 4.94 -4.06
C SER A 693 -24.82 5.60 -5.44
N PRO A 694 -24.46 4.86 -6.50
CA PRO A 694 -24.25 5.44 -7.81
C PRO A 694 -25.56 5.68 -8.57
N LYS A 695 -25.54 6.68 -9.46
CA LYS A 695 -26.56 6.87 -10.49
C LYS A 695 -25.97 7.56 -11.71
N ILE A 696 -26.25 7.04 -12.90
CA ILE A 696 -26.00 7.76 -14.16
C ILE A 696 -27.28 8.43 -14.62
N GLU A 697 -27.22 9.75 -14.83
CA GLU A 697 -28.28 10.54 -15.45
C GLU A 697 -27.72 11.31 -16.64
N LYS A 698 -28.09 10.90 -17.87
CA LYS A 698 -27.53 11.45 -19.11
C LYS A 698 -25.99 11.33 -19.10
N ASN A 699 -25.28 12.45 -18.99
CA ASN A 699 -23.82 12.53 -18.94
C ASN A 699 -23.28 12.83 -17.53
N ARG A 700 -24.09 12.59 -16.49
CA ARG A 700 -23.72 12.82 -15.09
C ARG A 700 -23.63 11.51 -14.35
N PHE A 701 -22.54 11.34 -13.63
CA PHE A 701 -22.39 10.33 -12.59
C PHE A 701 -22.59 11.00 -11.24
N LEU A 702 -23.61 10.55 -10.51
CA LEU A 702 -23.95 11.00 -9.17
C LEU A 702 -23.63 9.90 -8.18
N VAL A 703 -23.01 10.26 -7.06
CA VAL A 703 -22.73 9.32 -5.97
C VAL A 703 -23.25 9.93 -4.67
N GLU A 704 -24.31 9.33 -4.13
CA GLU A 704 -25.01 9.81 -2.94
C GLU A 704 -24.45 9.17 -1.67
N GLN A 705 -24.30 9.99 -0.63
CA GLN A 705 -23.87 9.60 0.71
C GLN A 705 -24.64 10.35 1.80
N LYS A 706 -25.82 9.85 2.16
CA LYS A 706 -26.71 10.39 3.21
C LYS A 706 -26.94 11.91 3.10
N GLY A 707 -27.60 12.33 2.04
CA GLY A 707 -28.02 13.72 1.75
C GLY A 707 -26.95 14.61 1.14
N ILE A 708 -25.74 14.10 0.92
CA ILE A 708 -24.65 14.81 0.24
C ILE A 708 -24.25 13.98 -0.96
N SER A 709 -24.13 14.60 -2.12
CA SER A 709 -23.79 13.90 -3.35
C SER A 709 -22.56 14.49 -4.01
N MET A 710 -21.66 13.62 -4.49
CA MET A 710 -20.69 13.98 -5.52
C MET A 710 -21.40 13.95 -6.87
N GLN A 711 -21.02 14.88 -7.74
CA GLN A 711 -21.32 14.79 -9.15
C GLN A 711 -20.04 14.87 -9.98
N LEU A 712 -20.01 14.07 -11.04
CA LEU A 712 -19.04 14.14 -12.11
C LEU A 712 -19.80 14.23 -13.43
N GLN A 713 -19.73 15.39 -14.08
CA GLN A 713 -20.36 15.62 -15.37
C GLN A 713 -19.32 15.45 -16.48
N SER A 714 -19.51 14.44 -17.34
CA SER A 714 -18.67 14.23 -18.52
C SER A 714 -19.14 15.10 -19.67
N LEU A 715 -18.23 15.87 -20.26
CA LEU A 715 -18.46 16.73 -21.42
C LEU A 715 -17.85 16.15 -22.70
N SER A 716 -17.38 14.90 -22.64
CA SER A 716 -16.79 14.18 -23.76
C SER A 716 -17.79 13.25 -24.42
N ALA A 717 -17.51 12.85 -25.67
CA ALA A 717 -18.26 11.80 -26.36
C ALA A 717 -17.79 10.41 -25.89
N ALA A 718 -17.94 10.13 -24.59
CA ALA A 718 -17.56 8.87 -23.95
C ALA A 718 -18.80 8.11 -23.48
N ASP A 719 -18.78 6.79 -23.61
CA ASP A 719 -19.82 5.92 -23.06
C ASP A 719 -19.57 5.74 -21.56
N LEU A 720 -20.60 5.95 -20.73
CA LEU A 720 -20.52 5.81 -19.27
C LEU A 720 -20.97 4.42 -18.84
N ARG A 721 -20.16 3.73 -18.02
CA ARG A 721 -20.44 2.36 -17.56
C ARG A 721 -20.23 2.24 -16.07
N LEU A 722 -21.11 1.52 -15.40
CA LEU A 722 -20.99 1.22 -13.97
C LEU A 722 -20.56 -0.23 -13.75
N LYS A 723 -19.71 -0.41 -12.74
CA LYS A 723 -19.34 -1.71 -12.19
C LYS A 723 -19.46 -1.63 -10.67
N ASP A 724 -20.23 -2.55 -10.10
CA ASP A 724 -20.21 -2.79 -8.65
C ASP A 724 -19.02 -3.68 -8.30
N ILE A 725 -18.32 -3.36 -7.21
CA ILE A 725 -17.28 -4.21 -6.65
C ILE A 725 -17.79 -4.75 -5.30
N TYR A 726 -17.60 -6.05 -5.06
CA TYR A 726 -17.97 -6.70 -3.79
C TYR A 726 -16.81 -7.53 -3.27
N GLY A 727 -16.62 -7.54 -1.95
CA GLY A 727 -15.75 -8.47 -1.24
C GLY A 727 -14.44 -7.86 -0.71
N HIS A 728 -13.55 -7.44 -1.62
CA HIS A 728 -12.15 -7.09 -1.28
C HIS A 728 -12.04 -5.87 -0.36
N PHE A 729 -12.59 -4.74 -0.77
CA PHE A 729 -12.41 -3.45 -0.08
C PHE A 729 -13.43 -3.24 1.04
N ILE A 730 -14.70 -3.61 0.82
CA ILE A 730 -15.80 -3.46 1.78
C ILE A 730 -15.50 -4.08 3.16
N LYS A 731 -14.66 -5.11 3.25
CA LYS A 731 -14.17 -5.65 4.53
C LYS A 731 -13.67 -4.54 5.46
N TYR A 732 -12.76 -3.72 4.96
CA TYR A 732 -12.03 -2.77 5.78
C TYR A 732 -12.93 -1.63 6.25
N TRP A 733 -13.69 -1.05 5.33
CA TRP A 733 -14.50 0.13 5.62
C TRP A 733 -15.94 -0.19 6.08
N LYS A 734 -16.41 -1.45 6.07
CA LYS A 734 -17.69 -1.84 6.71
C LYS A 734 -17.54 -2.68 7.96
N THR A 735 -16.64 -3.67 7.97
CA THR A 735 -16.59 -4.64 9.06
C THR A 735 -15.59 -4.27 10.12
N VAL A 736 -14.43 -3.72 9.73
CA VAL A 736 -13.38 -3.32 10.68
C VAL A 736 -13.59 -1.88 11.15
N TYR A 737 -13.79 -0.95 10.21
CA TYR A 737 -13.96 0.47 10.48
C TYR A 737 -15.13 1.05 9.68
N PRO A 738 -16.36 0.92 10.19
CA PRO A 738 -17.56 1.24 9.44
C PRO A 738 -17.61 2.73 9.05
N TYR A 739 -17.30 3.02 7.80
CA TYR A 739 -17.61 4.29 7.16
C TYR A 739 -19.12 4.45 7.12
N PRO A 740 -19.69 5.47 7.78
CA PRO A 740 -21.11 5.50 8.07
C PRO A 740 -21.97 6.03 6.91
N TYR A 741 -21.36 6.50 5.82
CA TYR A 741 -22.07 7.26 4.78
C TYR A 741 -22.23 6.56 3.43
N ALA A 742 -21.60 5.40 3.23
CA ALA A 742 -21.74 4.60 2.01
C ALA A 742 -22.12 3.16 2.36
N ASP A 743 -22.78 2.44 1.46
CA ASP A 743 -23.04 0.99 1.54
C ASP A 743 -22.55 0.22 0.30
N HIS A 744 -22.10 0.97 -0.72
CA HIS A 744 -21.65 0.45 -2.00
C HIS A 744 -20.30 1.06 -2.39
N GLU A 745 -19.55 0.28 -3.15
CA GLU A 745 -18.29 0.66 -3.78
C GLU A 745 -18.39 0.36 -5.28
N THR A 746 -18.21 1.41 -6.08
CA THR A 746 -18.62 1.39 -7.48
C THR A 746 -17.63 2.14 -8.35
N VAL A 747 -17.44 1.63 -9.56
CA VAL A 747 -16.53 2.20 -10.55
C VAL A 747 -17.34 2.74 -11.70
N LEU A 748 -17.19 4.05 -11.95
CA LEU A 748 -17.55 4.61 -13.25
C LEU A 748 -16.38 4.39 -14.21
N THR A 749 -16.68 3.87 -15.40
CA THR A 749 -15.75 3.83 -16.52
C THR A 749 -16.31 4.67 -17.66
N GLU A 750 -15.59 5.72 -18.05
CA GLU A 750 -15.81 6.43 -19.31
C GLU A 750 -15.02 5.73 -20.41
N VAL A 751 -15.66 5.46 -21.56
CA VAL A 751 -15.04 4.68 -22.65
C VAL A 751 -15.06 5.46 -23.95
N ILE A 752 -13.88 5.56 -24.59
CA ILE A 752 -13.77 5.86 -26.01
C ILE A 752 -13.41 4.56 -26.73
N ASN A 753 -14.38 4.02 -27.48
CA ASN A 753 -14.30 2.71 -28.13
C ASN A 753 -13.10 2.59 -29.08
N GLU A 754 -12.65 1.35 -29.30
CA GLU A 754 -11.47 1.07 -30.13
C GLU A 754 -11.62 1.64 -31.55
N LYS A 755 -10.70 2.50 -31.93
CA LYS A 755 -10.57 2.98 -33.31
C LYS A 755 -9.11 3.24 -33.65
N GLU A 756 -8.87 3.41 -34.95
CA GLU A 756 -7.56 3.75 -35.46
C GLU A 756 -7.24 5.23 -35.20
N TYR A 757 -6.01 5.48 -34.76
CA TYR A 757 -5.42 6.80 -34.60
C TYR A 757 -4.06 6.84 -35.31
N MET A 758 -3.77 7.96 -35.91
CA MET A 758 -2.47 8.28 -36.50
C MET A 758 -1.59 8.99 -35.48
N LYS A 759 -0.27 8.93 -35.69
CA LYS A 759 0.68 9.74 -34.93
C LYS A 759 0.33 11.22 -35.07
N GLY A 760 0.20 11.92 -33.94
CA GLY A 760 -0.18 13.32 -33.84
C GLY A 760 -1.68 13.55 -33.62
N ASP A 761 -2.52 12.52 -33.73
CA ASP A 761 -3.94 12.63 -33.39
C ASP A 761 -4.12 12.95 -31.91
N GLN A 762 -5.26 13.58 -31.60
CA GLN A 762 -5.62 13.98 -30.24
C GLN A 762 -7.05 13.56 -29.90
N THR A 763 -7.26 13.17 -28.64
CA THR A 763 -8.57 12.89 -28.06
C THR A 763 -8.49 13.10 -26.55
N GLY A 764 -9.59 12.94 -25.81
CA GLY A 764 -9.53 13.05 -24.36
C GLY A 764 -10.86 12.95 -23.64
N PHE A 765 -10.79 13.08 -22.32
CA PHE A 765 -11.93 13.17 -21.41
C PHE A 765 -11.97 14.55 -20.77
N ILE A 766 -13.16 15.05 -20.49
CA ILE A 766 -13.41 16.38 -19.96
C ILE A 766 -14.49 16.24 -18.91
N ASN A 767 -14.14 16.51 -17.67
CA ASN A 767 -14.98 16.26 -16.52
C ASN A 767 -15.09 17.49 -15.62
N VAL A 768 -16.29 17.74 -15.11
CA VAL A 768 -16.53 18.72 -14.03
C VAL A 768 -16.96 17.97 -12.78
N LEU A 769 -16.09 17.98 -11.76
CA LEU A 769 -16.27 17.31 -10.49
C LEU A 769 -16.65 18.33 -9.40
N SER A 770 -17.70 18.05 -8.64
CA SER A 770 -18.13 18.87 -7.49
C SER A 770 -18.96 18.05 -6.50
N SER A 771 -19.28 18.65 -5.36
CA SER A 771 -20.20 18.08 -4.37
C SER A 771 -21.32 19.07 -4.06
N HIS A 772 -22.49 18.56 -3.68
CA HIS A 772 -23.64 19.37 -3.33
C HIS A 772 -24.43 18.73 -2.17
N SER A 773 -24.99 19.59 -1.33
CA SER A 773 -25.95 19.23 -0.27
C SER A 773 -27.38 19.68 -0.59
N SER A 774 -27.57 20.40 -1.70
CA SER A 774 -28.88 20.82 -2.21
C SER A 774 -28.78 21.15 -3.70
N ASP A 775 -29.93 21.17 -4.39
CA ASP A 775 -30.00 21.51 -5.82
C ASP A 775 -29.49 22.93 -6.15
N ALA A 776 -29.50 23.85 -5.18
CA ALA A 776 -29.00 25.22 -5.39
C ALA A 776 -27.46 25.29 -5.51
N GLU A 777 -26.74 24.28 -5.03
CA GLU A 777 -25.27 24.19 -5.13
C GLU A 777 -24.82 23.41 -6.36
N PHE A 778 -25.78 22.95 -7.18
CA PHE A 778 -25.49 22.13 -8.33
C PHE A 778 -24.64 22.92 -9.34
N VAL A 779 -23.49 22.37 -9.69
CA VAL A 779 -22.64 22.94 -10.75
C VAL A 779 -23.15 22.41 -12.09
N HIS A 780 -23.48 23.32 -13.00
CA HIS A 780 -23.91 22.97 -14.34
C HIS A 780 -22.79 23.29 -15.33
N SER A 781 -22.54 22.40 -16.27
CA SER A 781 -21.56 22.66 -17.33
C SER A 781 -22.07 22.23 -18.70
N ALA A 782 -21.58 22.94 -19.72
CA ALA A 782 -21.91 22.71 -21.12
C ALA A 782 -20.68 22.95 -22.01
N ASN A 783 -20.50 22.11 -23.01
CA ASN A 783 -19.61 22.39 -24.13
C ASN A 783 -20.31 23.39 -25.06
N ILE A 784 -19.67 24.52 -25.34
CA ILE A 784 -20.22 25.62 -26.16
C ILE A 784 -19.35 25.92 -27.40
N GLY A 785 -18.38 25.05 -27.70
CA GLY A 785 -17.45 25.21 -28.82
C GLY A 785 -16.29 24.22 -28.72
N LYS A 786 -15.52 24.05 -29.82
CA LYS A 786 -14.48 23.01 -29.95
C LYS A 786 -13.58 22.83 -28.70
N ASN A 787 -13.17 23.94 -28.10
CA ASN A 787 -12.30 23.99 -26.92
C ASN A 787 -12.85 24.92 -25.83
N ALA A 788 -14.15 25.22 -25.83
CA ALA A 788 -14.76 26.22 -24.95
C ALA A 788 -15.90 25.61 -24.13
N PHE A 789 -15.84 25.81 -22.81
CA PHE A 789 -16.75 25.20 -21.85
C PHE A 789 -17.31 26.26 -20.91
N GLU A 790 -18.62 26.24 -20.76
CA GLU A 790 -19.33 27.07 -19.81
C GLU A 790 -19.59 26.27 -18.53
N ILE A 791 -19.30 26.88 -17.38
CA ILE A 791 -19.58 26.32 -16.06
C ILE A 791 -20.33 27.37 -15.23
N ILE A 792 -21.45 26.96 -14.63
CA ILE A 792 -22.29 27.77 -13.76
C ILE A 792 -22.25 27.14 -12.38
N SER A 793 -21.81 27.92 -11.38
CA SER A 793 -21.71 27.49 -9.98
C SER A 793 -22.34 28.57 -9.10
N GLY A 794 -23.53 28.31 -8.58
CA GLY A 794 -24.34 29.34 -7.92
C GLY A 794 -24.67 30.47 -8.90
N ASN A 795 -24.36 31.72 -8.52
CA ASN A 795 -24.59 32.90 -9.36
C ASN A 795 -23.39 33.28 -10.25
N GLN A 796 -22.29 32.54 -10.18
CA GLN A 796 -21.08 32.84 -10.95
C GLN A 796 -21.04 32.03 -12.24
N LYS A 797 -20.63 32.69 -13.32
CA LYS A 797 -20.40 32.07 -14.61
C LYS A 797 -18.91 32.05 -14.93
N TRP A 798 -18.42 30.85 -15.26
CA TRP A 798 -17.05 30.60 -15.66
C TRP A 798 -17.01 30.13 -17.10
N LEU A 799 -16.03 30.62 -17.84
CA LEU A 799 -15.73 30.20 -19.19
C LEU A 799 -14.30 29.67 -19.21
N ALA A 800 -14.15 28.38 -19.46
CA ALA A 800 -12.87 27.72 -19.66
C ALA A 800 -12.62 27.54 -21.15
N VAL A 801 -11.50 28.06 -21.64
CA VAL A 801 -11.06 27.92 -23.03
C VAL A 801 -9.71 27.23 -23.04
N LYS A 802 -9.65 26.08 -23.69
CA LYS A 802 -8.41 25.35 -23.95
C LYS A 802 -7.75 25.93 -25.21
N ASP A 803 -6.44 26.09 -25.19
CA ASP A 803 -5.63 26.78 -26.20
C ASP A 803 -5.77 28.32 -26.22
N GLU A 804 -5.19 28.94 -27.25
CA GLU A 804 -5.14 30.38 -27.44
C GLU A 804 -6.54 30.99 -27.52
N LEU A 805 -6.66 32.20 -26.98
CA LEU A 805 -7.88 32.97 -27.04
C LEU A 805 -7.59 34.27 -27.78
N ASN A 806 -8.24 34.51 -28.91
CA ASN A 806 -8.12 35.75 -29.65
C ASN A 806 -9.49 36.42 -29.84
N SER A 807 -9.68 37.57 -29.21
CA SER A 807 -10.89 38.40 -29.34
C SER A 807 -10.51 39.86 -29.58
N LYS A 808 -11.47 40.70 -29.98
CA LYS A 808 -11.20 42.14 -30.16
C LYS A 808 -10.67 42.83 -28.91
N VAL A 809 -11.12 42.41 -27.72
CA VAL A 809 -10.83 43.09 -26.44
C VAL A 809 -9.80 42.38 -25.57
N PHE A 810 -9.58 41.10 -25.78
CA PHE A 810 -8.60 40.30 -25.06
C PHE A 810 -7.96 39.29 -26.00
N SER A 811 -6.63 39.17 -25.99
CA SER A 811 -5.96 38.03 -26.60
C SER A 811 -4.87 37.46 -25.71
N SER A 812 -4.72 36.14 -25.72
CA SER A 812 -3.74 35.37 -24.97
C SER A 812 -3.29 34.21 -25.84
N ASN A 813 -1.97 34.03 -25.97
CA ASN A 813 -1.39 32.86 -26.62
C ASN A 813 -1.15 31.69 -25.64
N GLY A 814 -1.71 31.76 -24.44
CA GLY A 814 -1.57 30.73 -23.41
C GLY A 814 -2.25 29.41 -23.80
N LYS A 815 -1.81 28.31 -23.19
CA LYS A 815 -2.35 26.95 -23.41
C LYS A 815 -3.73 26.74 -22.78
N PHE A 816 -4.13 27.60 -21.85
CA PHE A 816 -5.43 27.56 -21.20
C PHE A 816 -5.82 28.96 -20.71
N ASN A 817 -7.10 29.29 -20.78
CA ASN A 817 -7.67 30.55 -20.34
C ASN A 817 -8.95 30.30 -19.53
N LEU A 818 -9.04 30.87 -18.33
CA LEU A 818 -10.24 30.83 -17.48
C LEU A 818 -10.75 32.25 -17.27
N ILE A 819 -12.03 32.47 -17.56
CA ILE A 819 -12.69 33.78 -17.47
C ILE A 819 -13.86 33.66 -16.51
N GLY A 820 -13.78 34.36 -15.39
CA GLY A 820 -14.89 34.59 -14.47
C GLY A 820 -15.40 36.03 -14.53
N ASP A 821 -16.39 36.34 -13.70
CA ASP A 821 -17.07 37.65 -13.70
C ASP A 821 -16.10 38.82 -13.40
N ASN A 822 -15.13 38.60 -12.51
CA ASN A 822 -14.15 39.61 -12.10
C ASN A 822 -12.69 39.20 -12.29
N VAL A 823 -12.42 38.01 -12.85
CA VAL A 823 -11.06 37.48 -12.96
C VAL A 823 -10.81 36.85 -14.32
N ILE A 824 -9.59 37.03 -14.84
CA ILE A 824 -9.09 36.27 -16.00
C ILE A 824 -7.78 35.64 -15.62
N ILE A 825 -7.64 34.36 -15.92
CA ILE A 825 -6.42 33.59 -15.75
C ILE A 825 -6.00 33.06 -17.12
N ALA A 826 -4.72 33.16 -17.44
CA ALA A 826 -4.10 32.51 -18.59
C ALA A 826 -2.88 31.72 -18.14
N ALA A 827 -2.77 30.47 -18.59
CA ALA A 827 -1.67 29.58 -18.24
C ALA A 827 -0.67 29.42 -19.39
N SER A 828 0.62 29.36 -19.05
CA SER A 828 1.71 29.17 -20.00
C SER A 828 1.68 30.22 -21.13
N VAL A 829 1.48 31.48 -20.75
CA VAL A 829 1.34 32.61 -21.69
C VAL A 829 2.65 33.39 -21.81
N THR A 830 2.98 33.84 -23.02
CA THR A 830 4.11 34.76 -23.25
C THR A 830 3.66 36.11 -23.78
N LYS A 831 2.43 36.21 -24.29
CA LYS A 831 1.87 37.44 -24.83
C LYS A 831 0.39 37.59 -24.49
N ILE A 832 0.05 38.73 -23.89
CA ILE A 832 -1.34 39.13 -23.61
C ILE A 832 -1.62 40.50 -24.21
N ARG A 833 -2.82 40.68 -24.74
CA ARG A 833 -3.35 41.99 -25.12
C ARG A 833 -4.68 42.24 -24.40
N ILE A 834 -4.79 43.37 -23.74
CA ILE A 834 -6.00 43.86 -23.09
C ILE A 834 -6.34 45.22 -23.72
N GLY A 835 -7.39 45.26 -24.54
CA GLY A 835 -7.70 46.42 -25.37
C GLY A 835 -6.55 46.77 -26.31
N ASN A 836 -5.94 47.94 -26.08
CA ASN A 836 -4.79 48.45 -26.84
C ASN A 836 -3.44 48.20 -26.15
N GLN A 837 -3.44 47.70 -24.91
CA GLN A 837 -2.22 47.42 -24.18
C GLN A 837 -1.75 45.99 -24.44
N GLU A 838 -0.45 45.83 -24.68
CA GLU A 838 0.19 44.54 -24.92
C GLU A 838 1.25 44.29 -23.85
N LEU A 839 1.19 43.13 -23.22
CA LEU A 839 2.14 42.63 -22.26
C LEU A 839 2.90 41.47 -22.88
N ASN A 840 4.23 41.52 -22.83
CA ASN A 840 5.12 40.50 -23.35
C ASN A 840 6.01 39.99 -22.22
N PHE A 841 6.05 38.67 -22.04
CA PHE A 841 6.86 38.00 -21.04
C PHE A 841 7.98 37.24 -21.73
N LYS A 842 9.18 37.30 -21.15
CA LYS A 842 10.37 36.63 -21.69
C LYS A 842 10.20 35.11 -21.67
N ASP A 843 9.73 34.60 -20.55
CA ASP A 843 9.46 33.19 -20.30
C ASP A 843 7.95 33.00 -20.17
N ALA A 844 7.45 31.78 -20.37
CA ALA A 844 6.03 31.50 -20.21
C ALA A 844 5.61 31.65 -18.73
N VAL A 845 4.48 32.32 -18.47
CA VAL A 845 4.01 32.63 -17.12
C VAL A 845 2.57 32.15 -16.90
N PHE A 846 2.15 32.07 -15.64
CA PHE A 846 0.74 32.24 -15.33
C PHE A 846 0.43 33.72 -15.22
N PHE A 847 -0.63 34.16 -15.87
CA PHE A 847 -1.15 35.51 -15.75
C PHE A 847 -2.50 35.49 -15.06
N LYS A 848 -2.70 36.39 -14.11
CA LYS A 848 -3.98 36.64 -13.47
C LYS A 848 -4.30 38.13 -13.53
N TRP A 849 -5.51 38.48 -13.92
CA TRP A 849 -6.00 39.85 -13.91
C TRP A 849 -7.31 39.95 -13.13
N ASP A 850 -7.30 40.77 -12.08
CA ASP A 850 -8.49 41.21 -11.36
C ASP A 850 -9.09 42.42 -12.08
N ARG A 851 -10.26 42.22 -12.67
CA ARG A 851 -10.96 43.22 -13.49
C ARG A 851 -11.58 44.33 -12.65
N LYS A 852 -11.85 44.08 -11.36
CA LYS A 852 -12.48 45.05 -10.46
C LYS A 852 -11.46 46.06 -9.97
N SER A 853 -10.28 45.61 -9.57
CA SER A 853 -9.17 46.51 -9.18
C SER A 853 -8.39 47.04 -10.38
N GLY A 854 -8.39 46.31 -11.50
CA GLY A 854 -7.54 46.53 -12.66
C GLY A 854 -6.14 45.95 -12.51
N GLU A 855 -5.82 45.31 -11.38
CA GLU A 855 -4.50 44.78 -11.08
C GLU A 855 -4.26 43.43 -11.76
N TRP A 856 -3.09 43.27 -12.35
CA TRP A 856 -2.63 41.99 -12.89
C TRP A 856 -1.33 41.55 -12.24
N LYS A 857 -1.12 40.24 -12.19
CA LYS A 857 0.09 39.58 -11.68
C LYS A 857 0.51 38.47 -12.64
N ALA A 858 1.81 38.30 -12.79
CA ALA A 858 2.42 37.16 -13.45
C ALA A 858 3.17 36.28 -12.43
N PHE A 859 3.13 34.97 -12.61
CA PHE A 859 3.75 33.99 -11.72
C PHE A 859 4.55 32.95 -12.51
N ASP A 860 5.58 32.40 -11.87
CA ASP A 860 6.33 31.25 -12.37
C ASP A 860 5.42 30.03 -12.56
N LEU A 861 5.71 29.20 -13.56
CA LEU A 861 4.90 28.03 -13.89
C LEU A 861 4.95 26.91 -12.83
N LEU A 862 5.94 26.92 -11.94
CA LEU A 862 6.09 25.95 -10.86
C LEU A 862 6.14 26.66 -9.50
N LYS A 863 5.41 27.79 -9.38
CA LYS A 863 5.36 28.64 -8.18
C LYS A 863 5.18 27.84 -6.88
N ASP A 864 4.27 26.88 -6.88
CA ASP A 864 3.88 26.09 -5.70
C ASP A 864 4.39 24.64 -5.75
N LYS A 865 5.43 24.38 -6.57
CA LYS A 865 6.28 23.19 -6.39
C LYS A 865 7.17 23.43 -5.16
N ILE A 866 7.05 22.57 -4.16
CA ILE A 866 7.66 22.77 -2.86
C ILE A 866 9.18 22.71 -2.98
N LYS A 867 9.86 23.70 -2.40
CA LYS A 867 11.32 23.77 -2.31
C LYS A 867 11.73 24.15 -0.90
N TYR A 868 12.91 23.70 -0.50
CA TYR A 868 13.44 23.90 0.84
C TYR A 868 14.78 24.63 0.82
N LYS A 869 15.02 25.48 1.81
CA LYS A 869 16.36 25.95 2.16
C LYS A 869 17.14 24.81 2.82
N GLN A 870 18.47 24.96 2.93
CA GLN A 870 19.32 24.01 3.68
C GLN A 870 18.91 23.88 5.17
N SER A 871 18.24 24.89 5.74
CA SER A 871 17.68 24.85 7.10
C SER A 871 16.37 24.06 7.23
N GLY A 872 15.79 23.59 6.12
CA GLY A 872 14.48 22.94 6.08
C GLY A 872 13.29 23.91 5.99
N GLU A 873 13.49 25.23 5.92
CA GLU A 873 12.39 26.17 5.70
C GLU A 873 11.85 26.08 4.26
N THR A 874 10.52 26.07 4.12
CA THR A 874 9.86 26.12 2.82
C THR A 874 10.07 27.46 2.12
N LEU A 875 10.42 27.42 0.83
CA LEU A 875 10.55 28.60 -0.03
C LEU A 875 9.19 28.92 -0.68
N ARG A 876 8.63 30.10 -0.39
CA ARG A 876 7.41 30.59 -1.03
C ARG A 876 7.75 31.60 -2.11
N GLN A 877 7.27 31.35 -3.32
CA GLN A 877 7.46 32.24 -4.45
C GLN A 877 6.33 33.28 -4.51
N SER A 878 6.68 34.53 -4.81
CA SER A 878 5.73 35.63 -5.02
C SER A 878 5.50 35.87 -6.52
N ALA A 879 4.66 36.85 -6.88
CA ALA A 879 4.51 37.25 -8.27
C ALA A 879 5.86 37.73 -8.83
N ILE A 880 6.20 37.29 -10.04
CA ILE A 880 7.45 37.67 -10.72
C ILE A 880 7.31 39.01 -11.46
N ASP A 881 6.07 39.41 -11.77
CA ASP A 881 5.74 40.72 -12.34
C ASP A 881 4.30 41.11 -11.95
N SER A 882 3.99 42.40 -11.96
CA SER A 882 2.65 42.91 -11.67
C SER A 882 2.45 44.32 -12.20
N GLY A 883 1.19 44.71 -12.41
CA GLY A 883 0.84 46.05 -12.85
C GLY A 883 -0.65 46.33 -12.77
N LYS A 884 -1.07 47.45 -13.37
CA LYS A 884 -2.47 47.90 -13.36
C LYS A 884 -2.91 48.35 -14.74
N ILE A 885 -4.13 47.99 -15.11
CA ILE A 885 -4.77 48.35 -16.38
C ILE A 885 -6.15 48.90 -16.07
N GLU A 886 -6.42 50.15 -16.46
CA GLU A 886 -7.75 50.74 -16.38
C GLU A 886 -8.61 50.31 -17.56
N TRP A 887 -9.81 49.78 -17.28
CA TRP A 887 -10.72 49.34 -18.32
C TRP A 887 -12.20 49.49 -17.92
N LYS A 888 -13.06 49.91 -18.86
CA LYS A 888 -14.47 50.25 -18.62
C LYS A 888 -15.49 49.43 -19.44
N ALA A 889 -15.07 48.51 -20.31
CA ALA A 889 -15.99 47.74 -21.14
C ALA A 889 -16.33 46.36 -20.55
N ASP A 890 -17.53 45.85 -20.85
CA ASP A 890 -18.00 44.51 -20.49
C ASP A 890 -17.30 43.42 -21.34
N LEU A 891 -16.16 42.96 -20.83
CA LEU A 891 -15.25 42.04 -21.52
C LEU A 891 -15.85 40.64 -21.72
N GLN A 892 -16.54 40.11 -20.70
CA GLN A 892 -17.04 38.72 -20.68
C GLN A 892 -18.12 38.54 -21.75
N SER A 893 -19.11 39.44 -21.82
CA SER A 893 -20.15 39.39 -22.86
C SER A 893 -19.59 39.55 -24.27
N GLN A 894 -18.52 40.34 -24.46
CA GLN A 894 -17.89 40.54 -25.76
C GLN A 894 -17.05 39.35 -26.21
N ILE A 895 -16.31 38.73 -25.28
CA ILE A 895 -15.59 37.47 -25.52
C ILE A 895 -16.59 36.34 -25.83
N LEU A 896 -17.65 36.21 -25.03
CA LEU A 896 -18.73 35.24 -25.24
C LEU A 896 -19.37 35.37 -26.62
N LYS A 897 -19.76 36.59 -27.04
CA LYS A 897 -20.35 36.83 -28.38
C LYS A 897 -19.46 36.38 -29.53
N GLN A 898 -18.13 36.42 -29.36
CA GLN A 898 -17.18 35.99 -30.39
C GLN A 898 -16.92 34.49 -30.35
N ILE A 899 -16.82 33.88 -29.17
CA ILE A 899 -16.64 32.42 -29.01
C ILE A 899 -17.89 31.66 -29.48
N ILE A 900 -19.09 32.15 -29.16
CA ILE A 900 -20.39 31.55 -29.56
C ILE A 900 -20.65 31.66 -31.08
N SER A 901 -19.85 32.43 -31.84
CA SER A 901 -19.98 32.52 -33.30
C SER A 901 -19.46 31.27 -34.05
N VAL A 902 -18.80 30.37 -33.34
CA VAL A 902 -18.48 29.02 -33.82
C VAL A 902 -19.72 28.14 -33.59
N PRO A 903 -20.21 27.39 -34.61
CA PRO A 903 -21.40 26.58 -34.45
C PRO A 903 -21.30 25.68 -33.22
N ASP A 904 -22.33 25.72 -32.40
CA ASP A 904 -22.51 24.86 -31.24
C ASP A 904 -22.25 23.41 -31.68
N VAL A 905 -21.15 22.81 -31.22
CA VAL A 905 -20.94 21.38 -31.42
C VAL A 905 -21.87 20.72 -30.43
N LYS A 906 -23.10 20.43 -30.91
CA LYS A 906 -24.04 19.66 -30.11
C LYS A 906 -23.28 18.46 -29.56
N PRO A 907 -23.28 18.24 -28.24
CA PRO A 907 -22.70 17.02 -27.70
C PRO A 907 -23.32 15.87 -28.49
N LEU A 908 -22.46 15.01 -29.05
CA LEU A 908 -22.89 13.71 -29.52
C LEU A 908 -23.38 12.98 -28.27
N ILE A 909 -24.65 13.20 -27.94
CA ILE A 909 -25.39 12.34 -27.06
C ILE A 909 -25.46 11.04 -27.85
N SER A 910 -24.50 10.13 -27.68
CA SER A 910 -24.72 8.73 -28.00
C SER A 910 -25.77 8.25 -27.01
N GLN A 911 -27.03 8.61 -27.26
CA GLN A 911 -28.16 7.80 -26.87
C GLN A 911 -28.09 6.54 -27.71
N ASN A 912 -27.09 5.70 -27.47
CA ASN A 912 -27.35 4.29 -27.42
C ASN A 912 -28.03 4.05 -26.07
N GLN A 913 -29.24 4.61 -25.90
CA GLN A 913 -30.29 3.74 -25.41
C GLN A 913 -30.25 2.59 -26.38
N ILE A 914 -29.59 1.50 -25.98
CA ILE A 914 -29.74 0.22 -26.64
C ILE A 914 -31.24 0.00 -26.57
N LYS A 915 -31.95 0.36 -27.65
CA LYS A 915 -33.25 -0.23 -27.90
C LYS A 915 -32.95 -1.71 -27.79
N SER A 916 -33.51 -2.36 -26.76
CA SER A 916 -33.60 -3.80 -26.77
C SER A 916 -34.20 -4.13 -28.13
N LEU A 917 -33.35 -4.61 -29.04
CA LEU A 917 -33.88 -5.33 -30.17
C LEU A 917 -34.52 -6.53 -29.49
N PRO A 918 -35.84 -6.71 -29.60
CA PRO A 918 -36.49 -7.84 -28.97
C PRO A 918 -35.71 -9.08 -29.39
N VAL A 919 -35.35 -9.87 -28.39
CA VAL A 919 -34.88 -11.23 -28.57
C VAL A 919 -35.92 -11.93 -29.46
N LYS A 920 -35.69 -11.96 -30.77
CA LYS A 920 -36.59 -12.58 -31.75
C LYS A 920 -36.29 -14.08 -31.92
N SER A 921 -35.24 -14.57 -31.25
CA SER A 921 -34.65 -15.90 -31.45
C SER A 921 -34.13 -16.56 -30.17
N SER A 922 -34.60 -16.17 -28.98
CA SER A 922 -34.33 -16.94 -27.75
C SER A 922 -35.52 -16.93 -26.79
N ASP A 923 -35.82 -18.10 -26.24
CA ASP A 923 -36.90 -18.26 -25.28
C ASP A 923 -36.33 -18.19 -23.87
N ARG A 924 -36.88 -17.31 -23.02
CA ARG A 924 -36.61 -17.38 -21.59
C ARG A 924 -37.26 -18.65 -21.05
N ILE A 925 -36.46 -19.63 -20.66
CA ILE A 925 -36.94 -20.94 -20.20
C ILE A 925 -37.07 -20.98 -18.67
N TYR A 926 -36.34 -20.14 -17.94
CA TYR A 926 -36.37 -20.11 -16.48
C TYR A 926 -36.02 -18.72 -15.93
N SER A 927 -36.41 -18.46 -14.67
CA SER A 927 -36.05 -17.25 -13.93
C SER A 927 -35.93 -17.55 -12.43
N MET A 928 -34.75 -17.37 -11.88
CA MET A 928 -34.48 -17.39 -10.46
C MET A 928 -34.81 -16.01 -9.86
N LYS A 929 -35.58 -15.94 -8.78
CA LYS A 929 -36.00 -14.66 -8.17
C LYS A 929 -34.92 -14.00 -7.31
N GLU A 930 -33.67 -14.07 -7.74
CA GLU A 930 -32.53 -13.39 -7.12
C GLU A 930 -31.32 -13.36 -8.06
N GLN A 931 -30.32 -12.58 -7.69
CA GLN A 931 -29.07 -12.54 -8.43
C GLN A 931 -28.35 -13.90 -8.34
N VAL A 932 -27.93 -14.43 -9.48
CA VAL A 932 -27.06 -15.59 -9.60
C VAL A 932 -25.61 -15.18 -9.38
N SER A 933 -24.92 -15.88 -8.48
CA SER A 933 -23.50 -15.70 -8.16
C SER A 933 -22.62 -16.85 -8.63
N SER A 934 -23.20 -18.03 -8.86
CA SER A 934 -22.48 -19.19 -9.41
C SER A 934 -23.42 -20.07 -10.24
N SER A 935 -22.88 -20.78 -11.23
CA SER A 935 -23.63 -21.77 -12.00
C SER A 935 -22.72 -22.88 -12.53
N PHE A 936 -23.30 -24.05 -12.73
CA PHE A 936 -22.62 -25.23 -13.27
C PHE A 936 -23.56 -26.00 -14.21
N SER A 937 -23.01 -26.74 -15.16
CA SER A 937 -23.78 -27.62 -16.04
C SER A 937 -23.27 -29.06 -16.00
N ALA A 938 -24.19 -30.00 -15.84
CA ALA A 938 -23.95 -31.43 -15.78
C ALA A 938 -25.25 -32.18 -16.08
N ASP A 939 -25.18 -33.43 -16.53
CA ASP A 939 -26.36 -34.30 -16.62
C ASP A 939 -26.78 -34.73 -15.20
N LEU A 940 -27.93 -34.22 -14.73
CA LEU A 940 -28.43 -34.47 -13.38
C LEU A 940 -29.53 -35.54 -13.36
N ASN A 941 -30.10 -35.89 -14.52
CA ASN A 941 -31.26 -36.77 -14.59
C ASN A 941 -30.98 -38.09 -15.35
N GLY A 942 -29.79 -38.21 -15.95
CA GLY A 942 -29.31 -39.40 -16.65
C GLY A 942 -29.80 -39.51 -18.11
N ASP A 943 -30.32 -38.43 -18.69
CA ASP A 943 -30.78 -38.39 -20.09
C ASP A 943 -29.65 -38.09 -21.09
N ASN A 944 -28.41 -37.92 -20.60
CA ASN A 944 -27.23 -37.47 -21.36
C ASN A 944 -27.38 -36.06 -21.96
N ILE A 945 -28.32 -35.26 -21.45
CA ILE A 945 -28.49 -33.85 -21.77
C ILE A 945 -28.01 -33.05 -20.57
N ALA A 946 -27.30 -31.96 -20.81
CA ALA A 946 -26.75 -31.17 -19.72
C ALA A 946 -27.85 -30.32 -19.06
N ASP A 947 -28.02 -30.49 -17.75
CA ASP A 947 -28.89 -29.70 -16.91
C ASP A 947 -28.10 -28.53 -16.28
N ILE A 948 -28.78 -27.63 -15.56
CA ILE A 948 -28.16 -26.43 -14.96
C ILE A 948 -28.38 -26.40 -13.45
N LEU A 949 -27.29 -26.13 -12.73
CA LEU A 949 -27.29 -25.71 -11.33
C LEU A 949 -27.09 -24.19 -11.24
N LEU A 950 -27.97 -23.50 -10.52
CA LEU A 950 -27.91 -22.05 -10.27
C LEU A 950 -27.77 -21.79 -8.78
N GLY A 951 -26.72 -21.10 -8.36
CA GLY A 951 -26.52 -20.65 -6.97
C GLY A 951 -26.73 -19.14 -6.84
N GLY A 952 -27.56 -18.73 -5.88
CA GLY A 952 -27.96 -17.35 -5.67
C GLY A 952 -27.30 -16.65 -4.47
N ILE A 953 -27.38 -15.32 -4.49
CA ILE A 953 -26.74 -14.47 -3.46
C ILE A 953 -27.38 -14.60 -2.07
N ASN A 954 -28.62 -15.07 -1.97
CA ASN A 954 -29.32 -15.32 -0.70
C ASN A 954 -29.24 -16.80 -0.28
N GLY A 955 -28.46 -17.62 -0.99
CA GLY A 955 -28.24 -19.03 -0.64
C GLY A 955 -29.18 -20.02 -1.30
N ASN A 956 -30.12 -19.61 -2.16
CA ASN A 956 -30.93 -20.61 -2.88
C ASN A 956 -30.12 -21.25 -4.00
N VAL A 957 -30.32 -22.55 -4.19
CA VAL A 957 -29.71 -23.34 -5.26
C VAL A 957 -30.81 -24.07 -6.00
N ASN A 958 -30.93 -23.84 -7.31
CA ASN A 958 -31.95 -24.47 -8.14
C ASN A 958 -31.29 -25.36 -9.19
N ALA A 959 -31.73 -26.61 -9.28
CA ALA A 959 -31.44 -27.48 -10.40
C ALA A 959 -32.62 -27.45 -11.38
N ILE A 960 -32.32 -27.18 -12.63
CA ILE A 960 -33.31 -27.14 -13.70
C ILE A 960 -32.84 -28.03 -14.85
N ASP A 961 -33.78 -28.70 -15.49
CA ASP A 961 -33.48 -29.45 -16.70
C ASP A 961 -33.17 -28.50 -17.86
N SER A 962 -32.66 -29.04 -18.96
CA SER A 962 -32.36 -28.26 -20.16
C SER A 962 -33.57 -27.44 -20.67
N LYS A 963 -34.82 -27.87 -20.40
CA LYS A 963 -36.07 -27.21 -20.83
C LYS A 963 -36.56 -26.14 -19.84
N GLY A 964 -35.87 -25.95 -18.72
CA GLY A 964 -36.24 -25.00 -17.67
C GLY A 964 -37.22 -25.54 -16.63
N ASN A 965 -37.52 -26.84 -16.63
CA ASN A 965 -38.31 -27.45 -15.57
C ASN A 965 -37.44 -27.62 -14.32
N LYS A 966 -37.95 -27.21 -13.17
CA LYS A 966 -37.26 -27.42 -11.89
C LYS A 966 -37.17 -28.91 -11.58
N LEU A 967 -35.95 -29.43 -11.41
CA LEU A 967 -35.66 -30.77 -10.92
C LEU A 967 -35.77 -30.78 -9.38
N TRP A 968 -35.06 -29.86 -8.72
CA TRP A 968 -35.09 -29.68 -7.26
C TRP A 968 -34.58 -28.29 -6.86
N GLU A 969 -34.79 -27.92 -5.60
CA GLU A 969 -34.25 -26.69 -4.99
C GLU A 969 -33.66 -27.00 -3.62
N PHE A 970 -32.67 -26.21 -3.22
CA PHE A 970 -31.96 -26.34 -1.95
C PHE A 970 -31.66 -24.95 -1.37
N SER A 971 -31.73 -24.81 -0.04
CA SER A 971 -31.36 -23.56 0.64
C SER A 971 -30.05 -23.75 1.40
N ALA A 972 -28.97 -23.24 0.81
CA ALA A 972 -27.65 -23.21 1.41
C ALA A 972 -27.54 -22.13 2.48
N LYS A 973 -26.53 -22.26 3.35
CA LYS A 973 -26.29 -21.31 4.43
C LYS A 973 -25.42 -20.15 3.94
N GLY A 974 -26.06 -19.06 3.54
CA GLY A 974 -25.40 -17.83 3.07
C GLY A 974 -25.22 -17.75 1.56
N ARG A 975 -24.61 -16.66 1.07
CA ARG A 975 -24.32 -16.42 -0.34
C ARG A 975 -23.56 -17.61 -0.94
N VAL A 976 -24.02 -18.13 -2.07
CA VAL A 976 -23.31 -19.18 -2.82
C VAL A 976 -22.15 -18.55 -3.60
N ASN A 977 -20.93 -19.00 -3.33
CA ASN A 977 -19.75 -18.56 -4.08
C ASN A 977 -19.43 -19.52 -5.22
N GLU A 978 -19.63 -20.81 -4.98
CA GLU A 978 -19.44 -21.86 -5.98
C GLU A 978 -20.54 -22.90 -5.85
N VAL A 979 -21.10 -23.31 -6.99
CA VAL A 979 -21.78 -24.60 -7.15
C VAL A 979 -20.99 -25.43 -8.17
N SER A 980 -20.71 -26.69 -7.87
CA SER A 980 -19.99 -27.59 -8.79
C SER A 980 -20.52 -29.01 -8.72
N PHE A 981 -20.32 -29.78 -9.80
CA PHE A 981 -20.65 -31.20 -9.88
C PHE A 981 -19.39 -32.00 -10.24
N GLN A 982 -19.07 -33.02 -9.45
CA GLN A 982 -17.83 -33.79 -9.57
C GLN A 982 -18.06 -35.27 -9.22
N TYR A 983 -17.23 -36.16 -9.76
CA TYR A 983 -17.29 -37.60 -9.48
C TYR A 983 -16.20 -38.05 -8.51
N ALA A 984 -16.58 -38.80 -7.48
CA ALA A 984 -15.68 -39.61 -6.67
C ALA A 984 -15.81 -41.09 -7.08
N GLY A 985 -14.99 -41.51 -8.05
CA GLY A 985 -15.21 -42.79 -8.74
C GLY A 985 -16.57 -42.77 -9.46
N ASN A 986 -17.49 -43.67 -9.10
CA ASN A 986 -18.83 -43.72 -9.68
C ASN A 986 -19.87 -42.87 -8.91
N LYS A 987 -19.48 -42.19 -7.83
CA LYS A 987 -20.39 -41.40 -7.00
C LYS A 987 -20.43 -39.96 -7.52
N ALA A 988 -21.58 -39.54 -8.03
CA ALA A 988 -21.85 -38.15 -8.37
C ALA A 988 -22.09 -37.31 -7.10
N LEU A 989 -21.40 -36.17 -6.98
CA LEU A 989 -21.50 -35.25 -5.85
C LEU A 989 -21.67 -33.82 -6.35
N ILE A 990 -22.56 -33.09 -5.68
CA ILE A 990 -22.75 -31.65 -5.88
C ILE A 990 -22.19 -30.92 -4.68
N PHE A 991 -21.28 -29.98 -4.90
CA PHE A 991 -20.72 -29.13 -3.86
C PHE A 991 -21.28 -27.72 -3.96
N ILE A 992 -21.61 -27.14 -2.80
CA ILE A 992 -22.02 -25.74 -2.67
C ILE A 992 -21.15 -25.10 -1.60
N ALA A 993 -20.26 -24.20 -2.04
CA ALA A 993 -19.43 -23.38 -1.16
C ALA A 993 -20.10 -22.04 -0.87
N THR A 994 -20.08 -21.62 0.40
CA THR A 994 -20.76 -20.38 0.81
C THR A 994 -19.87 -19.40 1.56
N GLU A 995 -20.27 -18.13 1.51
CA GLU A 995 -19.62 -17.01 2.20
C GLU A 995 -19.60 -17.19 3.73
N ASN A 996 -20.61 -17.89 4.27
CA ASN A 996 -20.74 -18.16 5.70
C ASN A 996 -19.97 -19.42 6.16
N TRP A 997 -18.91 -19.78 5.44
CA TRP A 997 -17.98 -20.85 5.83
C TRP A 997 -18.58 -22.25 5.82
N TYR A 998 -19.57 -22.50 4.95
CA TYR A 998 -20.12 -23.85 4.74
C TYR A 998 -19.68 -24.44 3.40
N VAL A 999 -19.46 -25.76 3.43
CA VAL A 999 -19.61 -26.60 2.24
C VAL A 999 -20.80 -27.51 2.49
N HIS A 1000 -21.77 -27.47 1.58
CA HIS A 1000 -22.84 -28.45 1.50
C HIS A 1000 -22.54 -29.44 0.38
N THR A 1001 -22.74 -30.72 0.65
CA THR A 1001 -22.58 -31.80 -0.33
C THR A 1001 -23.91 -32.49 -0.53
N LEU A 1002 -24.41 -32.46 -1.76
CA LEU A 1002 -25.67 -33.09 -2.15
C LEU A 1002 -25.39 -34.32 -3.03
N ASP A 1003 -26.35 -35.25 -3.05
CA ASP A 1003 -26.45 -36.21 -4.14
C ASP A 1003 -27.05 -35.56 -5.39
N ILE A 1004 -27.09 -36.33 -6.48
CA ILE A 1004 -27.59 -35.85 -7.78
C ILE A 1004 -29.08 -35.42 -7.75
N ASN A 1005 -29.86 -35.93 -6.78
CA ASN A 1005 -31.27 -35.59 -6.61
C ASN A 1005 -31.49 -34.37 -5.70
N GLY A 1006 -30.41 -33.67 -5.32
CA GLY A 1006 -30.47 -32.48 -4.47
C GLY A 1006 -30.65 -32.78 -2.98
N LYS A 1007 -30.53 -34.05 -2.56
CA LYS A 1007 -30.60 -34.39 -1.14
C LYS A 1007 -29.25 -34.14 -0.49
N GLU A 1008 -29.23 -33.37 0.60
CA GLU A 1008 -28.02 -33.14 1.39
C GLU A 1008 -27.53 -34.46 2.00
N LEU A 1009 -26.30 -34.82 1.63
CA LEU A 1009 -25.57 -35.95 2.22
C LEU A 1009 -24.93 -35.51 3.54
N TRP A 1010 -24.28 -34.34 3.53
CA TRP A 1010 -23.69 -33.70 4.69
C TRP A 1010 -23.41 -32.21 4.42
N ASN A 1011 -23.21 -31.44 5.48
CA ASN A 1011 -22.59 -30.12 5.42
C ASN A 1011 -21.53 -29.99 6.51
N TYR A 1012 -20.51 -29.18 6.24
CA TYR A 1012 -19.44 -28.89 7.19
C TYR A 1012 -19.29 -27.37 7.33
N LYS A 1013 -19.30 -26.88 8.58
CA LYS A 1013 -18.94 -25.49 8.90
C LYS A 1013 -17.45 -25.44 9.21
N PHE A 1014 -16.70 -24.73 8.40
CA PHE A 1014 -15.27 -24.50 8.63
C PHE A 1014 -15.05 -23.48 9.76
N PRO A 1015 -13.89 -23.54 10.43
CA PRO A 1015 -13.54 -22.55 11.45
C PRO A 1015 -13.55 -21.14 10.87
N ASP A 1016 -14.45 -20.29 11.36
CA ASP A 1016 -14.50 -18.86 11.05
C ASP A 1016 -14.10 -18.03 12.28
N ASP A 1017 -13.30 -18.56 13.20
CA ASP A 1017 -12.83 -17.76 14.34
C ASP A 1017 -11.79 -16.69 13.89
N GLN A 1018 -11.38 -15.83 14.81
CA GLN A 1018 -10.44 -14.75 14.52
C GLN A 1018 -9.08 -15.24 13.95
N PRO A 1019 -8.48 -16.35 14.43
CA PRO A 1019 -7.32 -16.96 13.80
C PRO A 1019 -7.50 -17.28 12.31
N HIS A 1020 -8.65 -17.84 11.91
CA HIS A 1020 -8.92 -18.26 10.53
C HIS A 1020 -9.45 -17.13 9.64
N ARG A 1021 -10.16 -16.16 10.23
CA ARG A 1021 -10.53 -14.87 9.61
C ARG A 1021 -9.45 -13.83 9.86
N GLU A 1022 -8.21 -14.16 9.52
CA GLU A 1022 -7.10 -13.23 9.66
C GLU A 1022 -7.36 -11.91 8.90
N TYR A 1023 -6.59 -10.87 9.21
CA TYR A 1023 -6.80 -9.57 8.56
C TYR A 1023 -6.56 -9.61 7.04
N LYS A 1024 -5.85 -10.62 6.54
CA LYS A 1024 -5.49 -10.85 5.13
C LYS A 1024 -6.54 -11.74 4.47
N GLY A 1025 -7.21 -11.26 3.44
CA GLY A 1025 -8.27 -12.00 2.74
C GLY A 1025 -9.61 -11.28 2.73
N ASN A 1026 -10.50 -11.70 1.83
CA ASN A 1026 -11.75 -10.99 1.50
C ASN A 1026 -12.98 -11.56 2.19
N LEU A 1027 -14.08 -10.80 2.21
CA LEU A 1027 -15.36 -11.21 2.82
C LEU A 1027 -16.13 -12.28 2.03
N ILE A 1028 -15.46 -13.26 1.42
CA ILE A 1028 -16.12 -14.27 0.57
C ILE A 1028 -16.00 -15.70 1.16
N GLY A 1029 -15.38 -15.92 2.33
CA GLY A 1029 -15.44 -17.23 3.01
C GLY A 1029 -14.84 -18.39 2.19
N ILE A 1030 -15.63 -19.45 1.92
CA ILE A 1030 -15.19 -20.59 1.08
C ILE A 1030 -15.36 -20.25 -0.39
N THR A 1031 -14.33 -20.50 -1.18
CA THR A 1031 -14.28 -20.08 -2.59
C THR A 1031 -14.39 -21.22 -3.57
N ASN A 1032 -13.67 -22.32 -3.30
CA ASN A 1032 -13.51 -23.40 -4.27
C ASN A 1032 -13.54 -24.78 -3.58
N VAL A 1033 -14.11 -25.78 -4.24
CA VAL A 1033 -14.11 -27.19 -3.84
C VAL A 1033 -13.69 -28.07 -5.01
N ARG A 1034 -12.72 -28.97 -4.80
CA ARG A 1034 -12.21 -29.92 -5.82
C ARG A 1034 -12.04 -31.32 -5.24
N ILE A 1035 -12.35 -32.35 -6.03
CA ILE A 1035 -11.95 -33.74 -5.76
C ILE A 1035 -10.52 -33.93 -6.26
N ALA A 1036 -9.66 -34.54 -5.43
CA ALA A 1036 -8.26 -34.76 -5.76
C ALA A 1036 -7.79 -36.20 -5.43
N HIS A 1037 -7.09 -36.83 -6.37
CA HIS A 1037 -6.44 -38.13 -6.22
C HIS A 1037 -5.00 -37.99 -5.69
N LYS A 1038 -4.83 -37.29 -4.55
CA LYS A 1038 -3.51 -37.02 -3.94
C LYS A 1038 -2.71 -38.28 -3.57
N ASN A 1039 -3.40 -39.39 -3.31
CA ASN A 1039 -2.79 -40.66 -2.93
C ASN A 1039 -2.70 -41.67 -4.10
N GLY A 1040 -3.02 -41.21 -5.31
CA GLY A 1040 -3.11 -42.03 -6.52
C GLY A 1040 -4.54 -42.38 -6.90
N LYS A 1041 -4.76 -42.66 -8.18
CA LYS A 1041 -6.08 -42.99 -8.74
C LYS A 1041 -6.70 -44.27 -8.16
N ASP A 1042 -5.87 -45.21 -7.70
CA ASP A 1042 -6.31 -46.48 -7.09
C ASP A 1042 -6.76 -46.34 -5.62
N GLN A 1043 -6.58 -45.16 -5.02
CA GLN A 1043 -6.99 -44.86 -3.65
C GLN A 1043 -8.25 -43.99 -3.65
N GLN A 1044 -8.96 -43.99 -2.51
CA GLN A 1044 -10.11 -43.09 -2.32
C GLN A 1044 -9.65 -41.63 -2.47
N PRO A 1045 -10.31 -40.83 -3.33
CA PRO A 1045 -9.98 -39.43 -3.46
C PRO A 1045 -10.40 -38.64 -2.22
N VAL A 1046 -9.87 -37.44 -2.09
CA VAL A 1046 -10.20 -36.49 -1.02
C VAL A 1046 -10.88 -35.26 -1.58
N ILE A 1047 -11.61 -34.55 -0.72
CA ILE A 1047 -12.25 -33.28 -1.05
C ILE A 1047 -11.35 -32.17 -0.52
N MET A 1048 -10.89 -31.31 -1.43
CA MET A 1048 -10.05 -30.16 -1.15
C MET A 1048 -10.92 -28.91 -1.16
N VAL A 1049 -10.80 -28.08 -0.12
CA VAL A 1049 -11.63 -26.88 0.07
C VAL A 1049 -10.72 -25.67 0.31
N GLY A 1050 -10.83 -24.65 -0.55
CA GLY A 1050 -10.08 -23.40 -0.47
C GLY A 1050 -10.90 -22.25 0.12
N THR A 1051 -10.21 -21.29 0.74
CA THR A 1051 -10.84 -20.09 1.30
C THR A 1051 -10.19 -18.79 0.79
N GLN A 1052 -10.96 -17.69 0.84
CA GLN A 1052 -10.42 -16.33 0.66
C GLN A 1052 -9.44 -15.91 1.76
N TYR A 1053 -9.18 -16.75 2.75
CA TYR A 1053 -8.24 -16.49 3.86
C TYR A 1053 -7.06 -17.45 3.82
N ARG A 1054 -6.60 -17.88 2.63
CA ARG A 1054 -5.42 -18.72 2.38
C ARG A 1054 -5.42 -20.12 3.00
N TYR A 1055 -6.52 -20.54 3.60
CA TYR A 1055 -6.64 -21.89 4.17
C TYR A 1055 -7.04 -22.89 3.10
N ILE A 1056 -6.45 -24.07 3.19
CA ILE A 1056 -6.88 -25.24 2.46
C ILE A 1056 -7.18 -26.38 3.42
N TYR A 1057 -8.36 -26.98 3.24
CA TYR A 1057 -8.84 -28.09 4.04
C TYR A 1057 -8.94 -29.35 3.19
N GLU A 1058 -8.69 -30.49 3.82
CA GLU A 1058 -8.83 -31.82 3.24
C GLU A 1058 -9.91 -32.58 4.01
N LEU A 1059 -10.91 -33.11 3.31
CA LEU A 1059 -11.98 -33.94 3.87
C LEU A 1059 -12.01 -35.30 3.17
N ASP A 1060 -12.50 -36.32 3.87
CA ASP A 1060 -12.97 -37.54 3.19
C ASP A 1060 -14.34 -37.34 2.54
N LEU A 1061 -14.79 -38.34 1.78
CA LEU A 1061 -16.08 -38.33 1.08
C LEU A 1061 -17.32 -38.28 2.01
N ASP A 1062 -17.13 -38.54 3.30
CA ASP A 1062 -18.17 -38.43 4.33
C ASP A 1062 -18.18 -37.05 5.01
N GLY A 1063 -17.34 -36.12 4.55
CA GLY A 1063 -17.28 -34.75 5.07
C GLY A 1063 -16.51 -34.61 6.38
N LYS A 1064 -15.68 -35.60 6.73
CA LYS A 1064 -14.82 -35.52 7.92
C LYS A 1064 -13.48 -34.89 7.57
N LEU A 1065 -13.17 -33.78 8.24
CA LEU A 1065 -11.87 -33.10 8.16
C LEU A 1065 -10.72 -34.06 8.48
N LYS A 1066 -9.75 -34.15 7.59
CA LYS A 1066 -8.51 -34.92 7.70
C LYS A 1066 -7.31 -34.05 7.99
N ASN A 1067 -7.22 -32.91 7.32
CA ASN A 1067 -6.07 -32.04 7.38
C ASN A 1067 -6.44 -30.58 7.10
N GLU A 1068 -5.60 -29.68 7.59
CA GLU A 1068 -5.68 -28.24 7.36
C GLU A 1068 -4.27 -27.72 7.06
N LYS A 1069 -4.17 -26.80 6.11
CA LYS A 1069 -2.90 -26.16 5.77
C LYS A 1069 -3.12 -24.70 5.38
N VAL A 1070 -2.10 -23.89 5.63
CA VAL A 1070 -2.07 -22.46 5.30
C VAL A 1070 -1.13 -22.22 4.14
N LEU A 1071 -1.56 -21.43 3.15
CA LEU A 1071 -0.76 -21.04 1.98
C LEU A 1071 0.02 -19.72 2.19
N TYR A 1072 0.80 -19.33 1.19
CA TYR A 1072 1.61 -18.12 1.23
C TYR A 1072 0.76 -16.86 0.94
N TYR A 1073 0.27 -16.21 2.01
CA TYR A 1073 -0.28 -14.83 2.07
C TYR A 1073 -1.53 -14.53 1.18
N TYR A 1074 -2.64 -14.05 1.77
CA TYR A 1074 -3.94 -13.71 1.13
C TYR A 1074 -4.68 -14.83 0.36
N GLY A 1075 -5.93 -14.56 -0.04
CA GLY A 1075 -6.93 -15.54 -0.43
C GLY A 1075 -6.64 -16.37 -1.68
N ILE A 1076 -7.33 -17.51 -1.77
CA ILE A 1076 -7.36 -18.39 -2.94
C ILE A 1076 -8.53 -17.93 -3.83
N GLU A 1077 -8.22 -17.45 -5.04
CA GLU A 1077 -9.23 -17.05 -6.03
C GLU A 1077 -9.71 -18.25 -6.86
N ASP A 1078 -8.78 -19.17 -7.16
CA ASP A 1078 -9.08 -20.40 -7.90
C ASP A 1078 -8.04 -21.48 -7.57
N MET A 1079 -8.41 -22.74 -7.79
CA MET A 1079 -7.52 -23.88 -7.58
C MET A 1079 -7.85 -25.07 -8.48
N GLU A 1080 -6.81 -25.80 -8.85
CA GLU A 1080 -6.93 -27.01 -9.67
C GLU A 1080 -6.02 -28.13 -9.20
N TYR A 1081 -6.38 -29.36 -9.55
CA TYR A 1081 -5.63 -30.58 -9.25
C TYR A 1081 -5.34 -31.39 -10.51
N ALA A 1082 -4.09 -31.81 -10.67
CA ALA A 1082 -3.64 -32.65 -11.78
C ALA A 1082 -2.32 -33.35 -11.43
N ASP A 1083 -2.06 -34.49 -12.06
CA ASP A 1083 -0.78 -35.22 -11.99
C ASP A 1083 0.26 -34.53 -12.87
N LEU A 1084 0.81 -33.41 -12.38
CA LEU A 1084 1.62 -32.48 -13.16
C LEU A 1084 2.99 -33.06 -13.51
N ASP A 1085 3.47 -34.00 -12.71
CA ASP A 1085 4.79 -34.57 -12.87
C ASP A 1085 4.79 -36.01 -13.40
N ALA A 1086 3.59 -36.57 -13.59
CA ALA A 1086 3.32 -37.92 -14.09
C ALA A 1086 3.80 -39.03 -13.14
N ASP A 1087 3.68 -38.82 -11.82
CA ASP A 1087 3.95 -39.83 -10.79
C ASP A 1087 2.71 -40.65 -10.39
N GLY A 1088 1.55 -40.35 -10.97
CA GLY A 1088 0.28 -41.04 -10.75
C GLY A 1088 -0.56 -40.43 -9.64
N LYS A 1089 -0.09 -39.39 -8.95
CA LYS A 1089 -0.80 -38.63 -7.91
C LYS A 1089 -1.06 -37.22 -8.37
N GLU A 1090 -2.12 -36.60 -7.87
CA GLU A 1090 -2.44 -35.22 -8.24
C GLU A 1090 -1.81 -34.19 -7.29
N GLU A 1091 -1.12 -33.20 -7.87
CA GLU A 1091 -0.68 -31.97 -7.23
C GLU A 1091 -1.75 -30.88 -7.31
N GLY A 1092 -1.78 -30.00 -6.30
CA GLY A 1092 -2.66 -28.83 -6.29
C GLY A 1092 -1.93 -27.57 -6.76
N VAL A 1093 -2.57 -26.75 -7.60
CA VAL A 1093 -2.09 -25.42 -8.03
C VAL A 1093 -3.11 -24.37 -7.63
N PHE A 1094 -2.63 -23.26 -7.07
CA PHE A 1094 -3.46 -22.22 -6.45
C PHE A 1094 -3.17 -20.86 -7.07
N ALA A 1095 -4.22 -20.22 -7.57
CA ALA A 1095 -4.23 -18.80 -7.90
C ALA A 1095 -4.47 -18.01 -6.61
N LEU A 1096 -3.42 -17.39 -6.09
CA LEU A 1096 -3.49 -16.56 -4.89
C LEU A 1096 -3.68 -15.09 -5.26
N GLU A 1097 -4.40 -14.35 -4.42
CA GLU A 1097 -4.54 -12.89 -4.60
C GLU A 1097 -3.20 -12.15 -4.50
N TYR A 1098 -2.22 -12.72 -3.80
CA TYR A 1098 -0.94 -12.07 -3.55
C TYR A 1098 0.11 -12.37 -4.63
N TYR A 1099 1.38 -12.13 -4.30
CA TYR A 1099 2.52 -12.03 -5.21
C TYR A 1099 2.89 -13.32 -5.98
N TYR A 1100 2.52 -14.49 -5.46
CA TYR A 1100 2.95 -15.76 -6.05
C TYR A 1100 1.81 -16.75 -6.14
N TYR A 1101 1.70 -17.43 -7.28
CA TYR A 1101 1.00 -18.71 -7.35
C TYR A 1101 1.77 -19.76 -6.56
N THR A 1102 1.04 -20.76 -6.05
CA THR A 1102 1.60 -21.82 -5.22
C THR A 1102 1.20 -23.19 -5.76
N LEU A 1103 2.10 -24.16 -5.63
CA LEU A 1103 1.87 -25.57 -5.88
C LEU A 1103 2.04 -26.36 -4.57
N ILE A 1104 1.21 -27.39 -4.37
CA ILE A 1104 1.38 -28.38 -3.31
C ILE A 1104 1.65 -29.74 -3.91
N LYS A 1105 2.78 -30.34 -3.48
CA LYS A 1105 3.14 -31.74 -3.78
C LYS A 1105 3.50 -32.47 -2.49
N ASN A 1106 2.91 -33.65 -2.22
CA ASN A 1106 3.19 -34.44 -1.01
C ASN A 1106 3.17 -33.62 0.30
N ASN A 1107 2.25 -32.65 0.40
CA ASN A 1107 2.16 -31.67 1.50
C ASN A 1107 3.37 -30.72 1.65
N GLU A 1108 4.26 -30.61 0.67
CA GLU A 1108 5.26 -29.55 0.57
C GLU A 1108 4.71 -28.37 -0.24
N LEU A 1109 5.11 -27.14 0.11
CA LEU A 1109 4.75 -25.92 -0.63
C LEU A 1109 5.88 -25.57 -1.60
N ILE A 1110 5.52 -25.31 -2.85
CA ILE A 1110 6.44 -24.87 -3.89
C ILE A 1110 5.87 -23.57 -4.47
N THR A 1111 6.60 -22.48 -4.33
CA THR A 1111 6.12 -21.14 -4.68
C THR A 1111 6.76 -20.65 -5.98
N GLY A 1112 5.94 -20.10 -6.88
CA GLY A 1112 6.41 -19.36 -8.06
C GLY A 1112 7.22 -18.12 -7.66
N LYS A 1113 8.02 -17.56 -8.57
CA LYS A 1113 8.87 -16.39 -8.26
C LYS A 1113 8.67 -15.18 -9.17
N THR A 1114 7.74 -15.23 -10.11
CA THR A 1114 7.50 -14.18 -11.11
C THR A 1114 6.01 -13.85 -11.22
N GLY A 1115 5.66 -12.70 -11.80
CA GLY A 1115 4.27 -12.35 -12.17
C GLY A 1115 3.48 -11.48 -11.20
N GLY A 1116 4.12 -10.90 -10.16
CA GLY A 1116 3.52 -9.89 -9.28
C GLY A 1116 2.21 -10.30 -8.56
N PRO A 1117 1.53 -9.39 -7.84
CA PRO A 1117 0.30 -9.72 -7.13
C PRO A 1117 -0.95 -9.88 -8.02
N GLY A 1118 -1.77 -10.88 -7.72
CA GLY A 1118 -3.13 -11.00 -8.26
C GLY A 1118 -3.28 -12.08 -9.33
N TRP A 1119 -3.41 -13.33 -8.88
CA TRP A 1119 -3.76 -14.47 -9.72
C TRP A 1119 -5.25 -14.77 -9.55
N LYS A 1120 -5.96 -15.05 -10.66
CA LYS A 1120 -7.42 -15.14 -10.64
C LYS A 1120 -7.98 -16.44 -11.19
N VAL A 1121 -7.36 -17.01 -12.22
CA VAL A 1121 -7.88 -18.23 -12.90
C VAL A 1121 -6.78 -19.28 -12.91
N ALA A 1122 -7.11 -20.53 -12.58
CA ALA A 1122 -6.25 -21.68 -12.77
C ALA A 1122 -6.97 -22.71 -13.65
N HIS A 1123 -6.41 -23.06 -14.79
CA HIS A 1123 -7.06 -23.95 -15.76
C HIS A 1123 -6.10 -25.04 -16.26
N VAL A 1124 -6.43 -26.32 -16.04
CA VAL A 1124 -5.57 -27.45 -16.42
C VAL A 1124 -5.78 -27.84 -17.88
N LEU A 1125 -4.67 -28.08 -18.58
CA LEU A 1125 -4.62 -28.69 -19.90
C LEU A 1125 -4.18 -30.16 -19.79
N ASN A 1126 -4.69 -31.02 -20.68
CA ASN A 1126 -4.34 -32.44 -20.77
C ASN A 1126 -4.57 -33.24 -19.48
N LYS A 1127 -5.55 -32.84 -18.66
CA LYS A 1127 -5.87 -33.51 -17.39
C LYS A 1127 -6.15 -35.00 -17.64
N GLY A 1128 -5.42 -35.87 -16.95
CA GLY A 1128 -5.58 -37.32 -17.04
C GLY A 1128 -4.96 -37.99 -18.27
N SER A 1129 -4.23 -37.27 -19.13
CA SER A 1129 -3.46 -37.86 -20.24
C SER A 1129 -2.32 -38.74 -19.72
N GLU A 1130 -2.19 -39.95 -20.28
CA GLU A 1130 -1.07 -40.86 -19.98
C GLU A 1130 0.17 -40.60 -20.85
N THR A 1131 0.04 -39.78 -21.90
CA THR A 1131 1.08 -39.57 -22.92
C THR A 1131 1.68 -38.17 -22.88
N VAL A 1132 0.93 -37.18 -22.39
CA VAL A 1132 1.35 -35.76 -22.34
C VAL A 1132 1.18 -35.27 -20.91
N LYS A 1133 2.27 -34.75 -20.32
CA LYS A 1133 2.20 -34.19 -18.96
C LYS A 1133 1.21 -33.02 -18.91
N PRO A 1134 0.29 -32.99 -17.92
CA PRO A 1134 -0.59 -31.86 -17.70
C PRO A 1134 0.18 -30.55 -17.47
N THR A 1135 -0.42 -29.45 -17.90
CA THR A 1135 0.07 -28.08 -17.66
C THR A 1135 -1.07 -27.22 -17.15
N VAL A 1136 -0.75 -26.06 -16.57
CA VAL A 1136 -1.74 -25.14 -16.02
C VAL A 1136 -1.61 -23.77 -16.68
N LEU A 1137 -2.73 -23.26 -17.19
CA LEU A 1137 -2.89 -21.87 -17.58
C LEU A 1137 -3.31 -21.07 -16.35
N LEU A 1138 -2.55 -20.01 -16.07
CA LEU A 1138 -2.81 -19.08 -14.99
C LEU A 1138 -3.20 -17.72 -15.57
N GLY A 1139 -4.42 -17.28 -15.30
CA GLY A 1139 -4.90 -15.93 -15.62
C GLY A 1139 -4.64 -14.97 -14.47
N THR A 1140 -4.13 -13.77 -14.79
CA THR A 1140 -3.74 -12.77 -13.79
C THR A 1140 -4.66 -11.54 -13.82
N LYS A 1141 -4.67 -10.78 -12.72
CA LYS A 1141 -5.18 -9.41 -12.63
C LYS A 1141 -4.27 -8.40 -13.36
N GLN A 1142 -3.12 -8.86 -13.87
CA GLN A 1142 -2.06 -8.06 -14.48
C GLN A 1142 -2.00 -8.12 -16.01
N SER A 1143 -3.12 -8.41 -16.66
CA SER A 1143 -3.21 -8.48 -18.12
C SER A 1143 -2.46 -9.64 -18.78
N GLU A 1144 -2.12 -10.69 -18.03
CA GLU A 1144 -1.35 -11.82 -18.52
C GLU A 1144 -2.05 -13.17 -18.35
N VAL A 1145 -1.84 -14.05 -19.33
CA VAL A 1145 -2.01 -15.51 -19.20
C VAL A 1145 -0.64 -16.16 -19.22
N ARG A 1146 -0.39 -17.11 -18.32
CA ARG A 1146 0.88 -17.82 -18.19
C ARG A 1146 0.66 -19.32 -18.23
N MET A 1147 1.50 -20.05 -18.97
CA MET A 1147 1.48 -21.51 -18.93
C MET A 1147 2.63 -22.04 -18.07
N ILE A 1148 2.29 -22.88 -17.10
CA ILE A 1148 3.26 -23.54 -16.23
C ILE A 1148 3.12 -25.07 -16.28
N GLY A 1149 4.19 -25.77 -15.91
CA GLY A 1149 4.15 -27.18 -15.57
C GLY A 1149 5.18 -27.52 -14.51
N PHE A 1150 5.36 -28.81 -14.25
CA PHE A 1150 6.23 -29.27 -13.18
C PHE A 1150 7.21 -30.36 -13.66
N ASP A 1151 8.49 -30.14 -13.40
CA ASP A 1151 9.55 -31.15 -13.56
C ASP A 1151 10.65 -30.88 -12.53
N LYS A 1152 10.54 -31.52 -11.36
CA LYS A 1152 11.32 -31.29 -10.12
C LYS A 1152 11.20 -29.89 -9.52
N LYS A 1153 10.93 -28.88 -10.34
CA LYS A 1153 10.63 -27.49 -10.02
C LYS A 1153 9.56 -26.98 -10.97
N ILE A 1154 8.94 -25.88 -10.60
CA ILE A 1154 8.02 -25.15 -11.48
C ILE A 1154 8.79 -24.72 -12.74
N LYS A 1155 8.17 -24.96 -13.90
CA LYS A 1155 8.65 -24.52 -15.21
C LYS A 1155 7.59 -23.63 -15.86
N GLU A 1156 7.97 -22.39 -16.14
CA GLU A 1156 7.16 -21.46 -16.94
C GLU A 1156 7.48 -21.70 -18.43
N TYR A 1157 6.46 -21.90 -19.25
CA TYR A 1157 6.60 -22.19 -20.68
C TYR A 1157 6.48 -20.92 -21.53
N TRP A 1158 5.47 -20.10 -21.27
CA TRP A 1158 5.23 -18.84 -21.98
C TRP A 1158 4.35 -17.91 -21.16
N THR A 1159 4.33 -16.63 -21.54
CA THR A 1159 3.46 -15.57 -21.00
C THR A 1159 2.89 -14.77 -22.16
N SER A 1160 1.60 -14.43 -22.11
CA SER A 1160 0.94 -13.66 -23.16
C SER A 1160 0.17 -12.50 -22.56
N ASN A 1161 0.43 -11.28 -23.04
CA ASN A 1161 -0.34 -10.09 -22.68
C ASN A 1161 -1.68 -10.08 -23.42
N VAL A 1162 -2.78 -10.11 -22.67
CA VAL A 1162 -4.16 -10.16 -23.14
C VAL A 1162 -4.95 -8.88 -22.85
N GLY A 1163 -4.26 -7.81 -22.43
CA GLY A 1163 -4.81 -6.45 -22.39
C GLY A 1163 -5.84 -6.15 -21.30
N GLY A 1164 -5.94 -6.95 -20.25
CA GLY A 1164 -6.69 -6.66 -19.03
C GLY A 1164 -6.80 -7.88 -18.11
N GLU A 1165 -7.25 -7.68 -16.87
CA GLU A 1165 -7.54 -8.77 -15.92
C GLU A 1165 -8.31 -9.92 -16.60
N VAL A 1166 -7.83 -11.15 -16.39
CA VAL A 1166 -8.40 -12.35 -17.01
C VAL A 1166 -9.64 -12.80 -16.24
N ASN A 1167 -10.78 -12.83 -16.93
CA ASN A 1167 -12.06 -13.24 -16.35
C ASN A 1167 -12.41 -14.70 -16.57
N ASP A 1168 -11.99 -15.27 -17.70
CA ASP A 1168 -12.32 -16.65 -18.06
C ASP A 1168 -11.31 -17.20 -19.07
N ILE A 1169 -11.02 -18.49 -18.96
CA ILE A 1169 -10.18 -19.27 -19.88
C ILE A 1169 -10.92 -20.54 -20.28
N ARG A 1170 -10.93 -20.88 -21.58
CA ARG A 1170 -11.39 -22.19 -22.09
C ARG A 1170 -10.35 -22.74 -23.05
N HIS A 1171 -10.34 -24.06 -23.23
CA HIS A 1171 -9.50 -24.71 -24.23
C HIS A 1171 -10.25 -25.80 -24.97
N GLY A 1172 -9.84 -26.07 -26.20
CA GLY A 1172 -10.31 -27.18 -27.01
C GLY A 1172 -9.72 -27.11 -28.42
N ASP A 1173 -9.71 -28.22 -29.14
CA ASP A 1173 -9.40 -28.20 -30.58
C ASP A 1173 -10.67 -27.79 -31.35
N PHE A 1174 -11.01 -26.49 -31.31
CA PHE A 1174 -12.24 -26.01 -31.94
C PHE A 1174 -12.08 -25.89 -33.45
N ASN A 1175 -10.88 -25.62 -33.95
CA ASN A 1175 -10.54 -25.52 -35.38
C ASN A 1175 -10.27 -26.86 -36.10
N ASN A 1176 -10.19 -27.96 -35.35
CA ASN A 1176 -9.94 -29.32 -35.85
C ASN A 1176 -8.62 -29.46 -36.61
N ASP A 1177 -7.59 -28.70 -36.20
CA ASP A 1177 -6.22 -28.79 -36.72
C ASP A 1177 -5.33 -29.74 -35.89
N GLY A 1178 -5.89 -30.35 -34.85
CA GLY A 1178 -5.18 -31.24 -33.93
C GLY A 1178 -4.43 -30.51 -32.82
N LYS A 1179 -4.57 -29.19 -32.69
CA LYS A 1179 -3.97 -28.37 -31.63
C LYS A 1179 -5.03 -27.72 -30.77
N LEU A 1180 -4.61 -27.26 -29.60
CA LEU A 1180 -5.51 -26.58 -28.67
C LEU A 1180 -5.63 -25.10 -29.04
N ASP A 1181 -6.87 -24.64 -29.20
CA ASP A 1181 -7.24 -23.24 -29.13
C ASP A 1181 -7.51 -22.86 -27.67
N ILE A 1182 -6.91 -21.77 -27.20
CA ILE A 1182 -7.10 -21.22 -25.85
C ILE A 1182 -7.90 -19.92 -25.96
N LEU A 1183 -9.13 -19.92 -25.46
CA LEU A 1183 -10.02 -18.77 -25.44
C LEU A 1183 -9.82 -17.96 -24.17
N VAL A 1184 -9.71 -16.64 -24.27
CA VAL A 1184 -9.51 -15.75 -23.12
C VAL A 1184 -10.43 -14.54 -23.20
N GLY A 1185 -11.20 -14.31 -22.13
CA GLY A 1185 -12.00 -13.10 -21.93
C GLY A 1185 -11.41 -12.20 -20.83
N THR A 1186 -11.40 -10.88 -21.05
CA THR A 1186 -10.73 -9.93 -20.14
C THR A 1186 -11.58 -8.71 -19.75
N GLU A 1187 -11.25 -8.09 -18.61
CA GLU A 1187 -11.73 -6.76 -18.21
C GLU A 1187 -11.28 -5.64 -19.18
N GLY A 1188 -10.29 -5.92 -20.04
CA GLY A 1188 -9.80 -5.02 -21.10
C GLY A 1188 -10.66 -4.95 -22.36
N PHE A 1189 -11.85 -5.56 -22.32
CA PHE A 1189 -12.80 -5.72 -23.43
C PHE A 1189 -12.24 -6.57 -24.57
N GLN A 1190 -11.23 -7.39 -24.28
CA GLN A 1190 -10.60 -8.24 -25.29
C GLN A 1190 -11.12 -9.66 -25.20
N PHE A 1191 -11.42 -10.21 -26.38
CA PHE A 1191 -11.57 -11.63 -26.61
C PHE A 1191 -10.38 -12.11 -27.45
N TYR A 1192 -9.60 -13.05 -26.90
CA TYR A 1192 -8.45 -13.66 -27.55
C TYR A 1192 -8.69 -15.13 -27.82
N VAL A 1193 -8.12 -15.60 -28.93
CA VAL A 1193 -7.86 -17.02 -29.19
C VAL A 1193 -6.37 -17.18 -29.40
N LEU A 1194 -5.73 -17.97 -28.54
CA LEU A 1194 -4.30 -18.26 -28.54
C LEU A 1194 -4.06 -19.71 -28.97
N ASP A 1195 -2.89 -19.99 -29.55
CA ASP A 1195 -2.43 -21.36 -29.78
C ASP A 1195 -1.81 -21.98 -28.51
N ASP A 1196 -1.40 -23.24 -28.59
CA ASP A 1196 -0.74 -24.00 -27.53
C ASP A 1196 0.61 -23.43 -27.06
N LYS A 1197 1.16 -22.47 -27.82
CA LYS A 1197 2.42 -21.76 -27.53
C LYS A 1197 2.18 -20.33 -27.05
N GLY A 1198 0.93 -19.91 -26.86
CA GLY A 1198 0.57 -18.58 -26.41
C GLY A 1198 0.56 -17.50 -27.51
N ASN A 1199 0.73 -17.86 -28.78
CA ASN A 1199 0.65 -16.92 -29.89
C ASN A 1199 -0.81 -16.59 -30.20
N THR A 1200 -1.09 -15.34 -30.57
CA THR A 1200 -2.44 -14.93 -30.95
C THR A 1200 -2.83 -15.52 -32.32
N ILE A 1201 -3.84 -16.38 -32.35
CA ILE A 1201 -4.52 -16.81 -33.58
C ILE A 1201 -5.40 -15.66 -34.06
N PHE A 1202 -6.25 -15.12 -33.17
CA PHE A 1202 -6.93 -13.86 -33.42
C PHE A 1202 -7.36 -13.15 -32.14
N ARG A 1203 -7.73 -11.87 -32.30
CA ARG A 1203 -8.31 -11.06 -31.22
C ARG A 1203 -9.42 -10.15 -31.73
N LYS A 1204 -10.35 -9.82 -30.83
CA LYS A 1204 -11.38 -8.80 -31.05
C LYS A 1204 -11.57 -7.95 -29.79
N THR A 1205 -11.66 -6.63 -29.96
CA THR A 1205 -12.25 -5.77 -28.94
C THR A 1205 -13.76 -5.81 -29.07
N LEU A 1206 -14.44 -6.10 -27.96
CA LEU A 1206 -15.89 -6.13 -27.88
C LEU A 1206 -16.42 -4.83 -27.27
N ASN A 1207 -17.75 -4.73 -27.18
CA ASN A 1207 -18.38 -3.51 -26.68
C ASN A 1207 -18.19 -3.34 -25.17
N ASP A 1208 -17.83 -4.34 -24.38
CA ASP A 1208 -17.59 -4.24 -22.93
C ASP A 1208 -16.69 -5.36 -22.41
N ARG A 1209 -16.45 -5.36 -21.09
CA ARG A 1209 -15.70 -6.40 -20.34
C ARG A 1209 -16.19 -7.78 -20.75
N VAL A 1210 -15.28 -8.64 -21.18
CA VAL A 1210 -15.59 -10.00 -21.61
C VAL A 1210 -15.55 -10.88 -20.37
N LEU A 1211 -16.72 -11.36 -19.94
CA LEU A 1211 -16.88 -12.07 -18.66
C LEU A 1211 -16.78 -13.58 -18.83
N LYS A 1212 -17.25 -14.09 -19.98
CA LYS A 1212 -17.32 -15.52 -20.29
C LYS A 1212 -17.04 -15.78 -21.76
N VAL A 1213 -16.33 -16.87 -22.02
CA VAL A 1213 -16.01 -17.34 -23.36
C VAL A 1213 -16.38 -18.81 -23.50
N GLU A 1214 -16.76 -19.23 -24.69
CA GLU A 1214 -17.06 -20.64 -24.98
C GLU A 1214 -16.72 -21.00 -26.43
N GLY A 1215 -16.34 -22.24 -26.67
CA GLY A 1215 -16.05 -22.77 -28.01
C GLY A 1215 -16.83 -24.04 -28.28
N TYR A 1216 -17.26 -24.24 -29.52
CA TYR A 1216 -17.93 -25.47 -29.94
C TYR A 1216 -17.77 -25.74 -31.43
N GLN A 1217 -18.15 -26.94 -31.83
CA GLN A 1217 -18.11 -27.39 -33.22
C GLN A 1217 -19.50 -27.81 -33.70
N ILE A 1218 -19.82 -27.47 -34.95
CA ILE A 1218 -20.99 -27.98 -35.66
C ILE A 1218 -20.56 -28.36 -37.07
N LYS A 1219 -20.77 -29.63 -37.46
CA LYS A 1219 -20.48 -30.12 -38.82
C LYS A 1219 -19.06 -29.73 -39.31
N ASN A 1220 -18.05 -29.89 -38.44
CA ASN A 1220 -16.65 -29.52 -38.67
C ASN A 1220 -16.39 -28.02 -38.90
N LYS A 1221 -17.28 -27.14 -38.43
CA LYS A 1221 -17.04 -25.69 -38.35
C LYS A 1221 -16.92 -25.26 -36.90
N SER A 1222 -15.91 -24.45 -36.65
CA SER A 1222 -15.61 -23.86 -35.33
C SER A 1222 -16.52 -22.68 -35.08
N HIS A 1223 -17.00 -22.59 -33.86
CA HIS A 1223 -17.73 -21.44 -33.39
C HIS A 1223 -17.19 -21.01 -32.04
N TYR A 1224 -16.97 -19.71 -31.89
CA TYR A 1224 -16.53 -19.10 -30.64
C TYR A 1224 -17.59 -18.12 -30.17
N ILE A 1225 -17.83 -18.10 -28.86
CA ILE A 1225 -18.74 -17.19 -28.19
C ILE A 1225 -17.98 -16.37 -27.17
N ALA A 1226 -18.30 -15.08 -27.11
CA ALA A 1226 -17.86 -14.18 -26.05
C ALA A 1226 -19.03 -13.37 -25.52
N ALA A 1227 -19.23 -13.38 -24.21
CA ALA A 1227 -20.25 -12.61 -23.52
C ALA A 1227 -19.65 -11.44 -22.76
N THR A 1228 -20.36 -10.32 -22.80
CA THR A 1228 -19.90 -9.05 -22.23
C THR A 1228 -20.80 -8.56 -21.09
N ALA A 1229 -20.25 -7.72 -20.21
CA ALA A 1229 -20.92 -7.21 -19.01
C ALA A 1229 -22.25 -6.48 -19.27
N GLN A 1230 -22.44 -5.90 -20.46
CA GLN A 1230 -23.70 -5.26 -20.87
C GLN A 1230 -24.76 -6.26 -21.36
N GLY A 1231 -24.60 -7.55 -21.09
CA GLY A 1231 -25.54 -8.56 -21.55
C GLY A 1231 -25.48 -8.82 -23.05
N ARG A 1232 -24.37 -8.47 -23.71
CA ARG A 1232 -24.21 -8.72 -25.15
C ARG A 1232 -23.36 -9.94 -25.40
N LEU A 1233 -23.87 -10.86 -26.21
CA LEU A 1233 -23.21 -12.09 -26.65
C LEU A 1233 -22.83 -11.97 -28.12
N PHE A 1234 -21.60 -12.34 -28.45
CA PHE A 1234 -21.08 -12.37 -29.83
C PHE A 1234 -20.76 -13.79 -30.23
N LYS A 1235 -21.14 -14.17 -31.45
CA LYS A 1235 -20.80 -15.45 -32.07
C LYS A 1235 -19.88 -15.23 -33.27
N PHE A 1236 -18.78 -15.97 -33.32
CA PHE A 1236 -17.76 -15.96 -34.35
C PHE A 1236 -17.71 -17.35 -35.01
N SER A 1237 -17.63 -17.45 -36.34
CA SER A 1237 -17.40 -18.72 -37.06
C SER A 1237 -16.08 -18.76 -37.81
N ASN A 1238 -15.48 -17.58 -38.01
CA ASN A 1238 -14.19 -17.35 -38.61
C ASN A 1238 -13.54 -16.14 -37.94
N ILE A 1239 -12.28 -15.90 -38.29
CA ILE A 1239 -11.39 -14.94 -37.61
C ILE A 1239 -11.76 -13.46 -37.91
N GLU A 1240 -12.51 -13.18 -38.97
CA GLU A 1240 -12.59 -11.83 -39.55
C GLU A 1240 -13.70 -10.95 -38.94
N SER A 1241 -14.88 -11.49 -38.62
CA SER A 1241 -16.00 -10.71 -38.05
C SER A 1241 -16.99 -11.56 -37.25
N ALA A 1242 -17.67 -10.96 -36.26
CA ALA A 1242 -18.80 -11.62 -35.60
C ALA A 1242 -19.91 -11.89 -36.62
N GLU A 1243 -20.39 -13.12 -36.69
CA GLU A 1243 -21.51 -13.50 -37.55
C GLU A 1243 -22.84 -13.00 -36.98
N GLU A 1244 -23.01 -13.12 -35.67
CA GLU A 1244 -24.26 -12.81 -34.97
C GLU A 1244 -23.96 -12.15 -33.61
N SER A 1245 -24.86 -11.29 -33.14
CA SER A 1245 -24.82 -10.76 -31.79
C SER A 1245 -26.21 -10.67 -31.17
N PHE A 1246 -26.31 -11.01 -29.90
CA PHE A 1246 -27.57 -11.08 -29.15
C PHE A 1246 -27.50 -10.15 -27.95
N GLN A 1247 -28.58 -9.42 -27.67
CA GLN A 1247 -28.68 -8.49 -26.55
C GLN A 1247 -29.66 -9.05 -25.51
N PHE A 1248 -29.16 -9.26 -24.30
CA PHE A 1248 -29.92 -9.70 -23.14
C PHE A 1248 -30.23 -8.51 -22.22
N PRO A 1249 -31.27 -8.62 -21.36
CA PRO A 1249 -31.68 -7.53 -20.48
C PRO A 1249 -30.74 -7.27 -19.29
N ASP A 1250 -29.76 -8.14 -19.05
CA ASP A 1250 -28.82 -8.04 -17.92
C ASP A 1250 -27.48 -8.72 -18.26
N GLU A 1251 -26.47 -8.49 -17.41
CA GLU A 1251 -25.13 -9.08 -17.49
C GLU A 1251 -25.20 -10.61 -17.62
N ILE A 1252 -24.46 -11.18 -18.59
CA ILE A 1252 -24.37 -12.63 -18.76
C ILE A 1252 -23.37 -13.17 -17.74
N SER A 1253 -23.84 -13.99 -16.80
CA SER A 1253 -23.03 -14.60 -15.76
C SER A 1253 -22.34 -15.88 -16.23
N ASN A 1254 -22.97 -16.66 -17.13
CA ASN A 1254 -22.39 -17.87 -17.69
C ASN A 1254 -22.99 -18.27 -19.04
N ILE A 1255 -22.25 -19.09 -19.78
CA ILE A 1255 -22.63 -19.68 -21.06
C ILE A 1255 -22.35 -21.18 -20.97
N PHE A 1256 -23.34 -22.01 -21.28
CA PHE A 1256 -23.13 -23.45 -21.43
C PHE A 1256 -23.53 -23.87 -22.84
N ASN A 1257 -22.66 -24.64 -23.49
CA ASN A 1257 -22.96 -25.22 -24.79
C ASN A 1257 -22.87 -26.74 -24.75
N GLU A 1258 -23.93 -27.41 -25.21
CA GLU A 1258 -23.92 -28.85 -25.41
C GLU A 1258 -23.03 -29.22 -26.61
N LYS A 1259 -22.33 -30.35 -26.50
CA LYS A 1259 -21.52 -30.87 -27.59
C LYS A 1259 -22.39 -31.12 -28.83
N ASP A 1260 -21.95 -30.66 -30.00
CA ASP A 1260 -22.66 -30.75 -31.28
C ASP A 1260 -24.02 -30.01 -31.34
N SER A 1261 -24.32 -29.14 -30.36
CA SER A 1261 -25.53 -28.30 -30.34
C SER A 1261 -25.27 -26.88 -30.83
N SER A 1262 -26.27 -26.30 -31.50
CA SER A 1262 -26.29 -24.88 -31.93
C SER A 1262 -26.91 -23.93 -30.92
N ASN A 1263 -27.43 -24.45 -29.80
CA ASN A 1263 -28.38 -23.74 -28.96
C ASN A 1263 -27.85 -23.58 -27.53
N PRO A 1264 -26.86 -22.69 -27.31
CA PRO A 1264 -26.29 -22.48 -25.98
C PRO A 1264 -27.32 -21.96 -24.98
N LEU A 1265 -27.13 -22.35 -23.72
CA LEU A 1265 -27.86 -21.86 -22.57
C LEU A 1265 -27.13 -20.64 -21.99
N ILE A 1266 -27.85 -19.54 -21.84
CA ILE A 1266 -27.33 -18.25 -21.40
C ILE A 1266 -27.93 -17.93 -20.03
N ILE A 1267 -27.06 -17.76 -19.04
CA ILE A 1267 -27.45 -17.44 -17.66
C ILE A 1267 -27.15 -15.97 -17.44
N LEU A 1268 -28.17 -15.23 -17.00
CA LEU A 1268 -28.04 -13.82 -16.66
C LEU A 1268 -27.84 -13.65 -15.16
N ARG A 1269 -27.18 -12.55 -14.80
CA ARG A 1269 -26.89 -12.18 -13.42
C ARG A 1269 -28.16 -11.98 -12.59
N ASN A 1270 -29.24 -11.45 -13.14
CA ASN A 1270 -30.55 -11.35 -12.48
C ASN A 1270 -31.29 -12.70 -12.29
N GLY A 1271 -30.72 -13.82 -12.75
CA GLY A 1271 -31.29 -15.15 -12.58
C GLY A 1271 -32.14 -15.66 -13.74
N ASP A 1272 -32.33 -14.87 -14.81
CA ASP A 1272 -32.99 -15.36 -16.02
C ASP A 1272 -32.09 -16.33 -16.79
N VAL A 1273 -32.69 -17.40 -17.35
CA VAL A 1273 -32.02 -18.36 -18.23
C VAL A 1273 -32.71 -18.38 -19.59
N TYR A 1274 -31.91 -18.25 -20.64
CA TYR A 1274 -32.36 -18.25 -22.03
C TYR A 1274 -31.73 -19.42 -22.79
N ARG A 1275 -32.48 -19.98 -23.74
CA ARG A 1275 -31.93 -20.89 -24.76
C ARG A 1275 -31.87 -20.17 -26.10
N LEU A 1276 -30.67 -20.02 -26.65
CA LEU A 1276 -30.45 -19.43 -27.97
C LEU A 1276 -30.94 -20.40 -29.06
N GLN A 1277 -31.73 -19.92 -30.03
CA GLN A 1277 -32.22 -20.73 -31.17
C GLN A 1277 -31.43 -20.46 -32.44
#